data_AF-A0A7Y7BG49-F1
#
_entry.id   AF-A0A7Y7BG49-F1
#
_cell.length_a   1.000
_cell.length_b   1.000
_cell.length_c   1.000
_cell.angle_alpha   90.00
_cell.angle_beta   90.00
_cell.angle_gamma   90.00
#
_symmetry.space_group_name_H-M   'P 1'
#
loop_
_entity.id
_entity.type
_entity.pdbx_description
1 polymer ?
#
loop_
_entity_poly.entity_id
_entity_poly.type
_entity_poly.pdbx_seq_one_letter_code
_entity_poly.pdbx_strand_id
1 'polypeptide(L)'
;MASCSKEQNEEVNDEETVEIPIVVYLVDGEMALSQSYSTHLEKVFDYTKIPYANISISDFNSDDYISDETRVIYINNTEPLSQSAKQSLLEFVSLGGTLVFPSLNEDQKAGFLSGIKPTAEYSYDLQAKGIHFERNVLPGLEGKEIYPLKTNIGLKKDAFIESINVLATSITDREMPVIFEHSIGNGKVIHFNTFIEFEKVDRGLLFAPALKGLQGVPFPVANVSTIMIDDFPNPVYDIDAEPIKSEFGLSQAQFVMERWWPDMLKVADKFDLTYTAFPCFNYNTIRQPPFIFTEWDKHKSVINNESVISSEWLVEQVMENEFELGFHGYNHEPLIDTIWNSNTEYIEGALRSARKIWWISRFGPMPKSYVPPSNEIDSVGLKHLANAMPEMEFMSSLYDGELMEGANREFDVDPFEPRFFDFPRISSGYTYNDFKLYNLESLYLFTGIWSHFIHPDDIYQIPDADITTAGDFALRNANRLGWHQSTNGRKGMLEEWNDYLQHMIDLHQSIRFMKVYDGASITRNWRESDYEYVANGDAFDVRKRSTNSWVDENYFWNMFVEKSNEPSLLNELDRMKATYTRTSFFGGTLLTINTPEPELKFSDDVELKGGSSYDLIEIYTKVKNAYDQYAIDRDRTLENVQSSSDAIVVAVPEPVVTDSVAWYVANENLKAATDMLKARLETQFELDTVSFDKYALYLAYQERPNEVWDFFEYIYWEVSEGLSLDYVSYYLTKESYPSVELNELWLRRQIEANPGNISLVKEYLRYFYSQEYLSYLDGILFDLMENNDSEESYALYIKYLIDFHPESVIEELKEKNPAQYPALHPMATTITYAFSDAGMKQKALAWAEFSDAIPLRTVLQWWVDLEAYNKMESVYLEYIRAHPLDYELMGYVSNIWYDIGEFEKASLIANKLPEADRIKTRYKGRFNPDVRFFESDVQKFLIAKTPTVFNPDTLKAIMSGLRYYENNSIQYNTDYVVDNFKQSVWNNSMTYNMRTESLNMHSLSVTYTDVSDLNLNAFDINNVPHTLFGLKYRYQTRENTAKPIFYALGGLEQDDVSNTFFTFGAGLSHSNERSFKSVGYTFSPVKTGPAISREIYWGQLIGYYETGYAKTFQTSFSPVLSHYTTGALEGSLTGKLFYNAKKGTGSRFSPFAEAFVSGSNDNQPDGNPFWIIDSRFYGGGGLAWTYGRDQSRKLYARLEAGAFYDTYTDNFLRFTGNFSFPVKKFTYITGQFEFFNQALYYSNGFKFGIKHYFRRRKQYAYKPREYEEWYD
;
A
#
# COMPACT_ATOMS: atom_id res chain seq x y z
N MET A 1 -9.49 -37.71 -19.50
CA MET A 1 -8.62 -38.28 -20.55
C MET A 1 -9.03 -37.71 -21.90
N ALA A 2 -8.11 -37.70 -22.87
CA ALA A 2 -8.14 -36.91 -24.12
C ALA A 2 -7.99 -35.39 -23.86
N SER A 3 -7.11 -34.66 -24.56
CA SER A 3 -5.98 -35.09 -25.40
C SER A 3 -4.96 -33.94 -25.48
N CYS A 4 -3.68 -34.20 -25.22
CA CYS A 4 -2.65 -33.16 -25.31
C CYS A 4 -2.26 -32.88 -26.76
N SER A 5 -2.19 -31.59 -27.12
CA SER A 5 -1.37 -31.11 -28.23
C SER A 5 -0.17 -30.39 -27.61
N LYS A 6 1.03 -30.97 -27.75
CA LYS A 6 2.28 -30.24 -27.55
C LYS A 6 2.60 -29.57 -28.89
N GLU A 7 2.43 -28.26 -28.97
CA GLU A 7 3.14 -27.48 -29.98
C GLU A 7 4.62 -27.40 -29.57
N GLN A 8 5.50 -27.56 -30.55
CA GLN A 8 6.94 -27.43 -30.37
C GLN A 8 7.25 -25.93 -30.40
N ASN A 9 7.61 -25.35 -29.25
CA ASN A 9 8.44 -24.16 -29.29
C ASN A 9 9.84 -24.59 -29.72
N GLU A 10 10.41 -23.86 -30.66
CA GLU A 10 11.80 -24.00 -31.07
C GLU A 10 12.68 -23.57 -29.89
N GLU A 11 13.49 -24.50 -29.37
CA GLU A 11 14.61 -24.15 -28.51
C GLU A 11 15.60 -23.32 -29.35
N VAL A 12 15.59 -22.01 -29.13
CA VAL A 12 16.72 -21.16 -29.50
C VAL A 12 17.85 -21.58 -28.57
N ASN A 13 18.83 -22.30 -29.10
CA ASN A 13 20.13 -22.44 -28.44
C ASN A 13 20.73 -21.03 -28.36
N ASP A 14 20.60 -20.38 -27.22
CA ASP A 14 21.62 -19.42 -26.79
C ASP A 14 22.90 -20.23 -26.56
N GLU A 15 23.88 -20.05 -27.46
CA GLU A 15 25.25 -20.48 -27.17
C GLU A 15 25.74 -19.65 -25.99
N GLU A 16 26.01 -20.30 -24.85
CA GLU A 16 26.65 -19.68 -23.69
C GLU A 16 28.01 -19.12 -24.09
N THR A 17 28.03 -17.84 -24.43
CA THR A 17 29.24 -17.03 -24.45
C THR A 17 29.75 -16.96 -23.02
N VAL A 18 30.69 -17.84 -22.67
CA VAL A 18 31.36 -17.81 -21.37
C VAL A 18 32.13 -16.49 -21.26
N GLU A 19 31.52 -15.51 -20.59
CA GLU A 19 32.21 -14.27 -20.24
C GLU A 19 33.34 -14.59 -19.26
N ILE A 20 34.54 -14.12 -19.58
CA ILE A 20 35.73 -14.34 -18.77
C ILE A 20 35.63 -13.45 -17.52
N PRO A 21 35.79 -13.98 -16.30
CA PRO A 21 35.58 -13.21 -15.08
C PRO A 21 36.63 -12.12 -14.90
N ILE A 22 36.17 -10.87 -14.75
CA ILE A 22 37.01 -9.71 -14.45
C ILE A 22 37.37 -9.71 -12.94
N VAL A 23 36.50 -10.26 -12.10
CA VAL A 23 36.74 -10.46 -10.66
C VAL A 23 36.62 -11.94 -10.29
N VAL A 24 37.56 -12.43 -9.48
CA VAL A 24 37.57 -13.80 -8.96
C VAL A 24 37.63 -13.79 -7.44
N TYR A 25 36.88 -14.69 -6.78
CA TYR A 25 37.03 -14.99 -5.36
C TYR A 25 37.55 -16.42 -5.18
N LEU A 26 38.67 -16.57 -4.47
CA LEU A 26 39.24 -17.86 -4.08
C LEU A 26 38.62 -18.31 -2.75
N VAL A 27 37.63 -19.21 -2.83
CA VAL A 27 36.81 -19.62 -1.69
C VAL A 27 37.47 -20.76 -0.91
N ASP A 28 37.65 -20.54 0.39
CA ASP A 28 38.07 -21.58 1.33
C ASP A 28 36.85 -22.28 1.95
N GLY A 29 36.64 -23.55 1.57
CA GLY A 29 35.55 -24.38 2.09
C GLY A 29 35.67 -24.74 3.58
N GLU A 30 36.85 -24.60 4.18
CA GLU A 30 37.08 -24.85 5.61
C GLU A 30 36.92 -23.57 6.45
N MET A 31 36.89 -22.39 5.82
CA MET A 31 36.76 -21.09 6.50
C MET A 31 35.36 -20.48 6.33
N ALA A 32 34.56 -20.47 7.39
CA ALA A 32 33.18 -19.96 7.36
C ALA A 32 33.06 -18.50 6.86
N LEU A 33 33.99 -17.62 7.27
CA LEU A 33 34.06 -16.23 6.79
C LEU A 33 34.27 -16.14 5.26
N SER A 34 35.01 -17.07 4.67
CA SER A 34 35.24 -17.10 3.22
C SER A 34 33.95 -17.39 2.44
N GLN A 35 33.17 -18.37 2.92
CA GLN A 35 31.88 -18.74 2.34
C GLN A 35 30.81 -17.64 2.52
N SER A 36 30.82 -16.94 3.66
CA SER A 36 29.96 -15.79 3.91
C SER A 36 30.27 -14.64 2.95
N TYR A 37 31.55 -14.27 2.85
CA TYR A 37 31.98 -13.14 2.03
C TYR A 37 31.87 -13.39 0.52
N SER A 38 32.08 -14.63 0.06
CA SER A 38 31.81 -14.98 -1.35
C SER A 38 30.34 -14.78 -1.69
N THR A 39 29.42 -15.18 -0.80
CA THR A 39 27.96 -14.99 -0.97
C THR A 39 27.58 -13.51 -0.98
N HIS A 40 28.22 -12.70 -0.13
CA HIS A 40 27.99 -11.26 -0.09
C HIS A 40 28.48 -10.54 -1.35
N LEU A 41 29.68 -10.86 -1.84
CA LEU A 41 30.24 -10.26 -3.05
C LEU A 41 29.54 -10.76 -4.32
N GLU A 42 29.18 -12.03 -4.41
CA GLU A 42 28.37 -12.58 -5.51
C GLU A 42 27.09 -11.78 -5.71
N LYS A 43 26.37 -11.42 -4.63
CA LYS A 43 25.17 -10.56 -4.74
C LYS A 43 25.48 -9.13 -5.18
N VAL A 44 26.64 -8.56 -4.82
CA VAL A 44 27.07 -7.23 -5.29
C VAL A 44 27.44 -7.24 -6.78
N PHE A 45 28.12 -8.29 -7.24
CA PHE A 45 28.46 -8.45 -8.65
C PHE A 45 27.23 -8.80 -9.51
N ASP A 46 26.24 -9.52 -8.97
CA ASP A 46 24.91 -9.71 -9.55
C ASP A 46 24.09 -8.39 -9.69
N TYR A 47 24.25 -7.45 -8.76
CA TYR A 47 23.67 -6.09 -8.90
C TYR A 47 24.41 -5.23 -9.93
N THR A 48 25.74 -5.18 -9.85
CA THR A 48 26.58 -4.34 -10.72
C THR A 48 26.80 -4.96 -12.11
N LYS A 49 26.39 -6.21 -12.32
CA LYS A 49 26.52 -6.96 -13.56
C LYS A 49 27.96 -7.17 -14.04
N ILE A 50 28.97 -6.89 -13.21
CA ILE A 50 30.39 -7.08 -13.54
C ILE A 50 30.71 -8.59 -13.52
N PRO A 51 31.36 -9.15 -14.56
CA PRO A 51 31.68 -10.57 -14.63
C PRO A 51 32.51 -11.06 -13.42
N TYR A 52 31.93 -11.98 -12.66
CA TYR A 52 32.45 -12.49 -11.38
C TYR A 52 32.42 -14.03 -11.34
N ALA A 53 33.41 -14.64 -10.70
CA ALA A 53 33.44 -16.09 -10.46
C ALA A 53 33.97 -16.45 -9.06
N ASN A 54 33.33 -17.45 -8.43
CA ASN A 54 33.86 -18.17 -7.28
C ASN A 54 34.69 -19.36 -7.78
N ILE A 55 35.93 -19.51 -7.31
CA ILE A 55 36.80 -20.68 -7.57
C ILE A 55 37.20 -21.28 -6.22
N SER A 56 37.11 -22.60 -6.03
CA SER A 56 37.54 -23.20 -4.77
C SER A 56 39.07 -23.20 -4.67
N ILE A 57 39.61 -23.08 -3.44
CA ILE A 57 41.05 -23.22 -3.20
C ILE A 57 41.60 -24.55 -3.73
N SER A 58 40.82 -25.64 -3.69
CA SER A 58 41.22 -26.94 -4.26
C SER A 58 41.37 -26.92 -5.78
N ASP A 59 40.49 -26.20 -6.49
CA ASP A 59 40.54 -26.09 -7.95
C ASP A 59 41.70 -25.17 -8.37
N PHE A 60 41.85 -24.00 -7.72
CA PHE A 60 42.96 -23.08 -7.99
C PHE A 60 44.34 -23.64 -7.60
N ASN A 61 44.40 -24.56 -6.64
CA ASN A 61 45.62 -25.32 -6.35
C ASN A 61 45.95 -26.39 -7.39
N SER A 62 44.98 -26.78 -8.23
CA SER A 62 45.11 -27.80 -9.28
C SER A 62 45.39 -27.17 -10.65
N ASP A 63 44.83 -25.99 -10.91
CA ASP A 63 45.08 -25.13 -12.06
C ASP A 63 45.16 -23.67 -11.57
N ASP A 64 46.39 -23.15 -11.44
CA ASP A 64 46.67 -21.81 -10.90
C ASP A 64 46.69 -20.72 -11.98
N TYR A 65 46.10 -20.99 -13.15
CA TYR A 65 45.94 -20.03 -14.23
C TYR A 65 45.02 -18.85 -13.83
N ILE A 66 45.50 -17.65 -14.11
CA ILE A 66 44.76 -16.39 -13.97
C ILE A 66 44.63 -15.79 -15.37
N SER A 67 43.43 -15.36 -15.74
CA SER A 67 43.20 -14.76 -17.07
C SER A 67 43.76 -13.35 -17.16
N ASP A 68 44.24 -12.97 -18.35
CA ASP A 68 44.70 -11.61 -18.65
C ASP A 68 43.59 -10.54 -18.48
N GLU A 69 42.31 -10.94 -18.55
CA GLU A 69 41.15 -10.06 -18.31
C GLU A 69 40.79 -9.91 -16.83
N THR A 70 41.25 -10.82 -15.95
CA THR A 70 41.00 -10.73 -14.51
C THR A 70 41.79 -9.56 -13.94
N ARG A 71 41.12 -8.64 -13.23
CA ARG A 71 41.73 -7.44 -12.62
C ARG A 71 41.76 -7.48 -11.10
N VAL A 72 40.86 -8.24 -10.48
CA VAL A 72 40.73 -8.35 -9.01
C VAL A 72 40.63 -9.80 -8.57
N ILE A 73 41.40 -10.16 -7.54
CA ILE A 73 41.28 -11.44 -6.84
C ILE A 73 41.02 -11.19 -5.36
N TYR A 74 40.01 -11.85 -4.80
CA TYR A 74 39.75 -11.91 -3.36
C TYR A 74 40.22 -13.25 -2.77
N ILE A 75 40.84 -13.20 -1.58
CA ILE A 75 41.16 -14.39 -0.78
C ILE A 75 41.32 -14.02 0.70
N ASN A 76 40.83 -14.84 1.64
CA ASN A 76 40.94 -14.54 3.08
C ASN A 76 42.35 -14.80 3.66
N ASN A 77 42.98 -15.91 3.26
CA ASN A 77 44.27 -16.37 3.78
C ASN A 77 45.01 -17.14 2.67
N THR A 78 46.32 -16.92 2.49
CA THR A 78 47.10 -17.68 1.51
C THR A 78 47.66 -18.99 2.05
N GLU A 79 47.57 -19.27 3.35
CA GLU A 79 48.17 -20.48 3.95
C GLU A 79 47.75 -21.79 3.23
N PRO A 80 46.46 -22.02 2.88
CA PRO A 80 46.01 -23.23 2.17
C PRO A 80 46.47 -23.35 0.71
N LEU A 81 47.07 -22.31 0.12
CA LEU A 81 47.52 -22.33 -1.27
C LEU A 81 48.81 -23.15 -1.45
N SER A 82 48.95 -23.76 -2.62
CA SER A 82 50.18 -24.38 -3.09
C SER A 82 51.26 -23.32 -3.36
N GLN A 83 52.52 -23.73 -3.38
CA GLN A 83 53.62 -22.80 -3.69
C GLN A 83 53.54 -22.22 -5.11
N SER A 84 52.91 -22.94 -6.06
CA SER A 84 52.65 -22.46 -7.42
C SER A 84 51.58 -21.36 -7.39
N ALA A 85 50.43 -21.65 -6.78
CA ALA A 85 49.33 -20.68 -6.64
C ALA A 85 49.76 -19.38 -5.94
N LYS A 86 50.61 -19.45 -4.90
CA LYS A 86 51.21 -18.26 -4.26
C LYS A 86 52.11 -17.46 -5.21
N GLN A 87 52.84 -18.13 -6.10
CA GLN A 87 53.67 -17.46 -7.11
C GLN A 87 52.80 -16.83 -8.22
N SER A 88 51.73 -17.49 -8.65
CA SER A 88 50.79 -16.98 -9.65
C SER A 88 50.04 -15.74 -9.14
N LEU A 89 49.63 -15.72 -7.87
CA LEU A 89 49.12 -14.49 -7.22
C LEU A 89 50.17 -13.37 -7.14
N LEU A 90 51.43 -13.69 -6.83
CA LEU A 90 52.52 -12.71 -6.80
C LEU A 90 52.77 -12.11 -8.19
N GLU A 91 52.71 -12.93 -9.25
CA GLU A 91 52.85 -12.51 -10.64
C GLU A 91 51.70 -11.59 -11.05
N PHE A 92 50.45 -12.01 -10.83
CA PHE A 92 49.25 -11.21 -11.05
C PHE A 92 49.35 -9.80 -10.42
N VAL A 93 49.68 -9.71 -9.13
CA VAL A 93 49.85 -8.40 -8.46
C VAL A 93 51.04 -7.63 -9.04
N SER A 94 52.17 -8.29 -9.33
CA SER A 94 53.35 -7.63 -9.90
C SER A 94 53.05 -6.91 -11.23
N LEU A 95 52.21 -7.52 -12.06
CA LEU A 95 51.89 -7.06 -13.41
C LEU A 95 50.87 -5.91 -13.44
N GLY A 96 50.01 -5.80 -12.42
CA GLY A 96 49.00 -4.75 -12.30
C GLY A 96 47.73 -5.14 -11.55
N GLY A 97 47.54 -6.43 -11.25
CA GLY A 97 46.37 -6.96 -10.57
C GLY A 97 46.18 -6.40 -9.15
N THR A 98 44.93 -6.37 -8.71
CA THR A 98 44.57 -6.01 -7.33
C THR A 98 44.18 -7.26 -6.53
N LEU A 99 44.94 -7.54 -5.46
CA LEU A 99 44.64 -8.62 -4.53
C LEU A 99 43.96 -8.03 -3.29
N VAL A 100 42.83 -8.60 -2.87
CA VAL A 100 42.07 -8.14 -1.71
C VAL A 100 42.02 -9.23 -0.65
N PHE A 101 42.48 -8.89 0.55
CA PHE A 101 42.30 -9.68 1.77
C PHE A 101 41.16 -9.05 2.60
N PRO A 102 39.92 -9.56 2.52
CA PRO A 102 38.78 -9.02 3.27
C PRO A 102 38.78 -9.40 4.76
N SER A 103 39.79 -10.16 5.21
CA SER A 103 40.08 -10.50 6.60
C SER A 103 41.60 -10.58 6.81
N LEU A 104 42.04 -10.81 8.05
CA LEU A 104 43.46 -10.99 8.35
C LEU A 104 44.08 -12.18 7.60
N ASN A 105 45.15 -11.94 6.84
CA ASN A 105 46.02 -13.00 6.32
C ASN A 105 47.04 -13.42 7.39
N GLU A 106 46.99 -14.68 7.83
CA GLU A 106 47.88 -15.20 8.87
C GLU A 106 49.11 -15.96 8.32
N ASP A 107 49.18 -16.15 7.00
CA ASP A 107 50.29 -16.82 6.33
C ASP A 107 51.62 -16.06 6.50
N GLN A 108 52.37 -16.47 7.50
CA GLN A 108 53.64 -15.84 7.86
C GLN A 108 54.67 -15.89 6.73
N LYS A 109 54.56 -16.85 5.81
CA LYS A 109 55.48 -17.03 4.67
C LYS A 109 55.09 -16.18 3.46
N ALA A 110 53.82 -15.81 3.34
CA ALA A 110 53.32 -14.90 2.29
C ALA A 110 53.11 -13.45 2.76
N GLY A 111 53.40 -13.13 4.03
CA GLY A 111 53.19 -11.79 4.62
C GLY A 111 53.83 -10.60 3.88
N PHE A 112 54.73 -10.83 2.93
CA PHE A 112 55.17 -9.83 1.94
C PHE A 112 53.98 -9.17 1.21
N LEU A 113 52.99 -9.95 0.79
CA LEU A 113 51.79 -9.44 0.11
C LEU A 113 51.06 -8.45 1.03
N SER A 114 50.84 -8.84 2.28
CA SER A 114 50.22 -8.03 3.34
C SER A 114 51.09 -6.87 3.88
N GLY A 115 52.28 -6.61 3.31
CA GLY A 115 53.16 -5.52 3.76
C GLY A 115 53.78 -5.73 5.15
N ILE A 116 53.82 -6.98 5.62
CA ILE A 116 54.38 -7.35 6.93
C ILE A 116 55.91 -7.39 6.83
N LYS A 117 56.62 -7.01 7.90
CA LYS A 117 58.09 -7.08 8.00
C LYS A 117 58.52 -8.55 8.20
N PRO A 118 59.62 -9.02 7.60
CA PRO A 118 60.09 -10.40 7.81
C PRO A 118 60.42 -10.69 9.29
N THR A 119 60.85 -9.66 10.02
CA THR A 119 61.16 -9.71 11.46
C THR A 119 59.95 -9.45 12.37
N ALA A 120 58.73 -9.36 11.86
CA ALA A 120 57.55 -9.05 12.67
C ALA A 120 57.18 -10.20 13.63
N GLU A 121 56.95 -9.88 14.91
CA GLU A 121 56.21 -10.77 15.80
C GLU A 121 54.72 -10.69 15.47
N TYR A 122 54.07 -11.84 15.28
CA TYR A 122 52.62 -11.91 15.04
C TYR A 122 51.87 -11.73 16.36
N SER A 123 51.96 -10.50 16.87
CA SER A 123 51.30 -10.07 18.10
C SER A 123 50.02 -9.32 17.75
N TYR A 124 48.91 -9.85 18.25
CA TYR A 124 47.57 -9.33 18.02
C TYR A 124 47.27 -8.23 19.04
N ASP A 125 46.54 -7.20 18.62
CA ASP A 125 45.78 -6.41 19.56
C ASP A 125 44.44 -7.08 19.85
N LEU A 126 44.08 -7.21 21.13
CA LEU A 126 42.84 -7.83 21.59
C LEU A 126 41.91 -6.82 22.27
N GLN A 127 42.25 -5.53 22.23
CA GLN A 127 41.58 -4.44 22.94
C GLN A 127 41.17 -3.30 22.01
N ALA A 128 41.81 -3.15 20.85
CA ALA A 128 41.43 -2.26 19.77
C ALA A 128 39.97 -2.46 19.32
N LYS A 129 39.19 -1.39 19.16
CA LYS A 129 37.76 -1.46 18.80
C LYS A 129 37.36 -0.45 17.73
N GLY A 130 36.41 -0.86 16.90
CA GLY A 130 35.77 -0.06 15.85
C GLY A 130 36.70 0.47 14.76
N ILE A 131 36.12 0.99 13.69
CA ILE A 131 36.85 1.43 12.50
C ILE A 131 36.68 2.94 12.36
N HIS A 132 37.79 3.66 12.27
CA HIS A 132 37.84 5.08 11.91
C HIS A 132 38.42 5.23 10.51
N PHE A 133 37.70 5.92 9.63
CA PHE A 133 38.11 6.11 8.24
C PHE A 133 39.02 7.34 8.08
N GLU A 134 40.31 7.12 7.82
CA GLU A 134 41.29 8.18 7.53
C GLU A 134 41.11 8.79 6.12
N ARG A 135 40.31 8.12 5.27
CA ARG A 135 39.98 8.47 3.88
C ARG A 135 38.55 8.08 3.56
N ASN A 136 37.99 8.67 2.51
CA ASN A 136 36.69 8.28 1.93
C ASN A 136 36.78 6.90 1.26
N VAL A 137 36.87 5.81 2.05
CA VAL A 137 36.84 4.42 1.55
C VAL A 137 35.48 4.12 0.90
N LEU A 138 34.41 4.67 1.49
CA LEU A 138 33.13 4.94 0.85
C LEU A 138 32.92 6.47 0.78
N PRO A 139 32.02 6.97 -0.08
CA PRO A 139 31.76 8.41 -0.18
C PRO A 139 31.35 9.01 1.17
N GLY A 140 31.85 10.22 1.47
CA GLY A 140 31.45 10.98 2.66
C GLY A 140 31.97 10.45 4.01
N LEU A 141 32.74 9.35 4.04
CA LEU A 141 33.19 8.72 5.28
C LEU A 141 34.56 9.16 5.82
N GLU A 142 35.29 10.07 5.16
CA GLU A 142 36.55 10.59 5.72
C GLU A 142 36.32 11.28 7.08
N GLY A 143 37.00 10.80 8.12
CA GLY A 143 36.85 11.22 9.51
C GLY A 143 35.67 10.57 10.26
N LYS A 144 34.99 9.57 9.69
CA LYS A 144 33.82 8.91 10.28
C LYS A 144 34.15 7.61 11.03
N GLU A 145 33.26 7.21 11.94
CA GLU A 145 33.47 6.09 12.86
C GLU A 145 32.33 5.05 12.83
N ILE A 146 32.69 3.77 12.73
CA ILE A 146 31.73 2.64 12.76
C ILE A 146 32.16 1.55 13.75
N TYR A 147 31.20 0.70 14.13
CA TYR A 147 31.40 -0.44 15.03
C TYR A 147 32.19 -0.15 16.34
N PRO A 148 31.94 0.94 17.09
CA PRO A 148 32.73 1.33 18.27
C PRO A 148 32.77 0.29 19.40
N LEU A 149 31.95 -0.76 19.34
CA LEU A 149 31.90 -1.87 20.29
C LEU A 149 32.52 -3.18 19.76
N LYS A 150 32.62 -3.40 18.43
CA LYS A 150 33.25 -4.61 17.86
C LYS A 150 34.78 -4.50 18.01
N THR A 151 35.46 -5.57 18.42
CA THR A 151 36.92 -5.62 18.61
C THR A 151 37.63 -5.91 17.27
N ASN A 152 38.62 -5.10 16.91
CA ASN A 152 39.55 -5.43 15.83
C ASN A 152 40.63 -6.38 16.36
N ILE A 153 40.44 -7.68 16.19
CA ILE A 153 41.54 -8.63 16.37
C ILE A 153 42.40 -8.55 15.11
N GLY A 154 43.61 -8.01 15.23
CA GLY A 154 44.53 -7.81 14.11
C GLY A 154 45.96 -7.54 14.58
N LEU A 155 46.90 -7.54 13.64
CA LEU A 155 48.32 -7.30 13.94
C LEU A 155 48.57 -5.84 14.31
N LYS A 156 49.52 -5.61 15.23
CA LYS A 156 49.93 -4.26 15.61
C LYS A 156 50.69 -3.55 14.50
N LYS A 157 50.63 -2.21 14.48
CA LYS A 157 51.33 -1.32 13.53
C LYS A 157 52.79 -1.72 13.28
N ASP A 158 53.52 -2.07 14.32
CA ASP A 158 54.95 -2.44 14.24
C ASP A 158 55.22 -3.65 13.35
N ALA A 159 54.22 -4.51 13.10
CA ALA A 159 54.33 -5.62 12.17
C ALA A 159 54.47 -5.17 10.71
N PHE A 160 53.93 -4.01 10.33
CA PHE A 160 53.86 -3.55 8.94
C PHE A 160 55.01 -2.61 8.55
N ILE A 161 55.39 -2.59 7.27
CA ILE A 161 56.37 -1.65 6.70
C ILE A 161 55.86 -0.21 6.71
N GLU A 162 56.76 0.78 6.79
CA GLU A 162 56.38 2.20 6.85
C GLU A 162 55.73 2.74 5.57
N SER A 163 55.83 2.01 4.44
CA SER A 163 55.32 2.42 3.14
C SER A 163 53.89 1.95 2.83
N ILE A 164 53.17 1.34 3.78
CA ILE A 164 51.74 1.06 3.60
C ILE A 164 50.93 2.37 3.59
N ASN A 165 49.91 2.43 2.74
CA ASN A 165 48.97 3.54 2.66
C ASN A 165 47.75 3.21 3.55
N VAL A 166 47.69 3.79 4.75
CA VAL A 166 46.61 3.53 5.72
C VAL A 166 45.34 4.27 5.29
N LEU A 167 44.24 3.52 5.20
CA LEU A 167 42.92 4.00 4.77
C LEU A 167 41.92 4.08 5.93
N ALA A 168 42.06 3.20 6.92
CA ALA A 168 41.30 3.22 8.16
C ALA A 168 42.14 2.70 9.36
N THR A 169 41.87 3.24 10.54
CA THR A 169 42.52 2.91 11.82
C THR A 169 41.50 2.38 12.85
N SER A 170 41.95 1.91 14.01
CA SER A 170 41.06 1.56 15.12
C SER A 170 40.58 2.82 15.86
N ILE A 171 39.32 2.87 16.31
CA ILE A 171 38.80 4.04 17.03
C ILE A 171 39.57 4.26 18.33
N THR A 172 39.82 3.19 19.08
CA THR A 172 40.48 3.23 20.40
C THR A 172 42.00 3.22 20.33
N ASP A 173 42.58 2.81 19.20
CA ASP A 173 44.02 2.92 18.92
C ASP A 173 44.23 3.43 17.49
N ARG A 174 44.48 4.75 17.37
CA ARG A 174 44.71 5.43 16.10
C ARG A 174 46.02 5.08 15.43
N GLU A 175 46.90 4.36 16.11
CA GLU A 175 48.14 3.87 15.51
C GLU A 175 47.98 2.51 14.85
N MET A 176 46.98 1.70 15.23
CA MET A 176 46.69 0.41 14.61
C MET A 176 45.99 0.60 13.25
N PRO A 177 46.59 0.16 12.13
CA PRO A 177 45.94 0.18 10.82
C PRO A 177 44.92 -0.97 10.75
N VAL A 178 43.70 -0.68 10.30
CA VAL A 178 42.61 -1.66 10.13
C VAL A 178 42.35 -1.95 8.66
N ILE A 179 42.37 -0.93 7.80
CA ILE A 179 42.33 -1.10 6.33
C ILE A 179 43.50 -0.32 5.74
N PHE A 180 44.29 -0.96 4.89
CA PHE A 180 45.41 -0.31 4.20
C PHE A 180 45.70 -0.91 2.82
N GLU A 181 46.45 -0.18 2.02
CA GLU A 181 46.90 -0.53 0.67
C GLU A 181 48.44 -0.67 0.66
N HIS A 182 48.94 -1.71 0.00
CA HIS A 182 50.37 -1.98 -0.18
C HIS A 182 50.66 -2.17 -1.68
N SER A 183 51.41 -1.23 -2.27
CA SER A 183 51.78 -1.28 -3.70
C SER A 183 52.92 -2.27 -3.97
N ILE A 184 52.74 -3.16 -4.94
CA ILE A 184 53.72 -4.18 -5.31
C ILE A 184 53.84 -4.23 -6.83
N GLY A 185 55.01 -3.90 -7.38
CA GLY A 185 55.20 -3.81 -8.83
C GLY A 185 54.32 -2.71 -9.43
N ASN A 186 53.48 -3.07 -10.40
CA ASN A 186 52.43 -2.20 -10.94
C ASN A 186 51.10 -2.28 -10.16
N GLY A 187 50.84 -3.39 -9.46
CA GLY A 187 49.58 -3.66 -8.78
C GLY A 187 49.60 -3.28 -7.30
N LYS A 188 48.57 -3.76 -6.60
CA LYS A 188 48.33 -3.42 -5.19
C LYS A 188 47.66 -4.54 -4.42
N VAL A 189 47.94 -4.60 -3.12
CA VAL A 189 47.26 -5.46 -2.16
C VAL A 189 46.47 -4.57 -1.21
N ILE A 190 45.16 -4.80 -1.09
CA ILE A 190 44.29 -4.12 -0.12
C ILE A 190 43.98 -5.10 1.00
N HIS A 191 44.21 -4.70 2.25
CA HIS A 191 44.23 -5.62 3.38
C HIS A 191 43.39 -5.13 4.55
N PHE A 192 42.48 -5.98 5.01
CA PHE A 192 41.65 -5.78 6.20
C PHE A 192 42.32 -6.50 7.38
N ASN A 193 43.07 -5.74 8.18
CA ASN A 193 43.75 -6.21 9.38
C ASN A 193 42.77 -6.33 10.57
N THR A 194 41.73 -7.14 10.38
CA THR A 194 40.67 -7.36 11.37
C THR A 194 39.98 -8.71 11.17
N PHE A 195 39.43 -9.25 12.26
CA PHE A 195 38.46 -10.35 12.27
C PHE A 195 37.05 -9.87 12.64
N ILE A 196 36.73 -8.58 12.46
CA ILE A 196 35.33 -8.13 12.44
C ILE A 196 34.63 -8.87 11.29
N GLU A 197 33.59 -9.63 11.64
CA GLU A 197 32.67 -10.21 10.68
C GLU A 197 31.83 -9.11 10.03
N PHE A 198 31.87 -9.10 8.70
CA PHE A 198 31.13 -8.20 7.82
C PHE A 198 29.86 -8.88 7.31
N GLU A 199 28.74 -8.16 7.42
CA GLU A 199 27.39 -8.65 7.17
C GLU A 199 26.81 -8.02 5.88
N LYS A 200 25.53 -8.25 5.60
CA LYS A 200 24.83 -7.72 4.41
C LYS A 200 24.91 -6.19 4.26
N VAL A 201 24.99 -5.45 5.39
CA VAL A 201 25.16 -3.99 5.42
C VAL A 201 26.58 -3.54 5.06
N ASP A 202 27.58 -4.42 5.13
CA ASP A 202 28.99 -4.13 4.83
C ASP A 202 29.39 -4.43 3.38
N ARG A 203 28.45 -4.90 2.54
CA ARG A 203 28.67 -5.25 1.12
C ARG A 203 29.42 -4.17 0.33
N GLY A 204 29.11 -2.89 0.54
CA GLY A 204 29.81 -1.78 -0.11
C GLY A 204 31.26 -1.63 0.35
N LEU A 205 31.53 -1.85 1.64
CA LEU A 205 32.91 -1.83 2.17
C LEU A 205 33.73 -3.00 1.62
N LEU A 206 33.12 -4.18 1.43
CA LEU A 206 33.74 -5.33 0.77
C LEU A 206 33.99 -5.07 -0.73
N PHE A 207 33.09 -4.35 -1.41
CA PHE A 207 33.16 -4.04 -2.85
C PHE A 207 34.08 -2.87 -3.20
N ALA A 208 34.24 -1.88 -2.33
CA ALA A 208 35.07 -0.70 -2.58
C ALA A 208 36.55 -1.02 -2.97
N PRO A 209 37.20 -2.05 -2.37
CA PRO A 209 38.49 -2.58 -2.85
C PRO A 209 38.48 -3.12 -4.28
N ALA A 210 37.38 -3.71 -4.77
CA ALA A 210 37.31 -4.17 -6.16
C ALA A 210 37.36 -3.00 -7.13
N LEU A 211 36.65 -1.90 -6.83
CA LEU A 211 36.63 -0.71 -7.67
C LEU A 211 38.03 -0.14 -7.93
N LYS A 212 38.96 -0.31 -7.00
CA LYS A 212 40.38 0.06 -7.16
C LYS A 212 41.12 -0.69 -8.28
N GLY A 213 40.86 -1.99 -8.44
CA GLY A 213 41.40 -2.78 -9.56
C GLY A 213 40.54 -2.70 -10.83
N LEU A 214 39.26 -2.40 -10.66
CA LEU A 214 38.30 -2.10 -11.73
C LEU A 214 38.35 -0.62 -12.15
N GLN A 215 39.50 0.04 -12.03
CA GLN A 215 39.70 1.39 -12.56
C GLN A 215 39.34 1.42 -14.06
N GLY A 216 38.53 2.40 -14.43
CA GLY A 216 38.06 2.56 -15.80
C GLY A 216 37.05 1.48 -16.25
N VAL A 217 36.50 0.66 -15.35
CA VAL A 217 35.38 -0.24 -15.67
C VAL A 217 34.07 0.42 -15.18
N PRO A 218 33.14 0.77 -16.06
CA PRO A 218 31.83 1.26 -15.66
C PRO A 218 30.90 0.10 -15.32
N PHE A 219 29.96 0.35 -14.41
CA PHE A 219 28.87 -0.57 -14.08
C PHE A 219 27.54 0.18 -13.96
N PRO A 220 26.42 -0.40 -14.41
CA PRO A 220 25.10 0.24 -14.39
C PRO A 220 24.56 0.35 -12.96
N VAL A 221 23.91 1.47 -12.64
CA VAL A 221 23.21 1.72 -11.37
C VAL A 221 21.80 2.25 -11.64
N ALA A 222 20.86 1.98 -10.73
CA ALA A 222 19.49 2.48 -10.86
C ALA A 222 19.40 4.01 -10.69
N ASN A 223 20.25 4.57 -9.83
CA ASN A 223 20.25 6.00 -9.45
C ASN A 223 18.83 6.51 -9.12
N VAL A 224 18.24 5.95 -8.05
CA VAL A 224 16.86 6.16 -7.61
C VAL A 224 16.87 6.61 -6.15
N SER A 225 16.13 7.66 -5.81
CA SER A 225 15.92 8.04 -4.41
C SER A 225 14.45 8.30 -4.14
N THR A 226 13.93 7.74 -3.05
CA THR A 226 12.51 7.81 -2.70
C THR A 226 12.38 8.19 -1.24
N ILE A 227 11.69 9.30 -0.95
CA ILE A 227 11.35 9.69 0.42
C ILE A 227 9.91 9.24 0.70
N MET A 228 9.80 8.20 1.52
CA MET A 228 8.55 7.61 1.96
C MET A 228 8.09 8.28 3.25
N ILE A 229 6.83 8.71 3.28
CA ILE A 229 6.18 9.19 4.49
C ILE A 229 5.27 8.07 4.97
N ASP A 230 5.72 7.39 6.02
CA ASP A 230 5.03 6.24 6.60
C ASP A 230 4.10 6.70 7.72
N ASP A 231 3.02 5.95 7.94
CA ASP A 231 1.86 6.37 8.73
C ASP A 231 1.35 7.79 8.34
N PHE A 232 1.22 8.06 7.05
CA PHE A 232 0.68 9.32 6.59
C PHE A 232 -0.10 9.22 5.26
N PRO A 233 -1.29 9.83 5.18
CA PRO A 233 -2.07 10.40 6.27
C PRO A 233 -2.57 9.35 7.26
N ASN A 234 -2.65 9.72 8.53
CA ASN A 234 -3.10 8.87 9.63
C ASN A 234 -4.25 9.54 10.43
N PRO A 235 -4.93 8.80 11.34
CA PRO A 235 -5.77 9.40 12.37
C PRO A 235 -4.97 10.37 13.25
N VAL A 236 -5.41 11.62 13.28
CA VAL A 236 -4.81 12.68 14.12
C VAL A 236 -5.65 12.95 15.36
N TYR A 237 -5.00 13.36 16.45
CA TYR A 237 -5.64 13.51 17.77
C TYR A 237 -5.38 14.88 18.43
N ASP A 238 -6.34 15.34 19.22
CA ASP A 238 -6.20 16.52 20.09
C ASP A 238 -5.44 16.15 21.38
N ILE A 239 -4.17 15.77 21.23
CA ILE A 239 -3.27 15.41 22.33
C ILE A 239 -2.10 16.39 22.36
N ASP A 240 -1.90 17.04 23.51
CA ASP A 240 -0.77 17.96 23.74
C ASP A 240 0.44 17.17 24.27
N ALA A 241 1.32 16.74 23.36
CA ALA A 241 2.53 15.97 23.68
C ALA A 241 3.82 16.78 23.52
N GLU A 242 4.80 16.49 24.38
CA GLU A 242 6.16 17.06 24.25
C GLU A 242 6.90 16.41 23.08
N PRO A 243 7.78 17.14 22.36
CA PRO A 243 8.26 18.51 22.62
C PRO A 243 7.37 19.63 22.03
N ILE A 244 6.44 19.28 21.14
CA ILE A 244 5.57 20.22 20.39
C ILE A 244 4.73 21.11 21.32
N LYS A 245 4.27 20.54 22.44
CA LYS A 245 3.57 21.28 23.50
C LYS A 245 4.40 22.42 24.08
N SER A 246 5.67 22.18 24.45
CA SER A 246 6.56 23.24 24.94
C SER A 246 6.98 24.24 23.85
N GLU A 247 7.11 23.79 22.60
CA GLU A 247 7.61 24.63 21.50
C GLU A 247 6.52 25.55 20.91
N PHE A 248 5.34 25.02 20.61
CA PHE A 248 4.27 25.75 19.94
C PHE A 248 2.96 25.85 20.74
N GLY A 249 2.76 25.00 21.75
CA GLY A 249 1.48 24.90 22.47
C GLY A 249 0.33 24.40 21.58
N LEU A 250 0.65 23.49 20.64
CA LEU A 250 -0.30 22.90 19.70
C LEU A 250 -0.58 21.43 20.05
N SER A 251 -1.79 20.96 19.75
CA SER A 251 -2.11 19.53 19.77
C SER A 251 -1.41 18.80 18.60
N GLN A 252 -1.31 17.47 18.67
CA GLN A 252 -0.76 16.65 17.59
C GLN A 252 -1.47 16.91 16.24
N ALA A 253 -2.81 16.97 16.23
CA ALA A 253 -3.57 17.28 15.02
C ALA A 253 -3.24 18.67 14.45
N GLN A 254 -3.15 19.69 15.30
CA GLN A 254 -2.75 21.04 14.87
C GLN A 254 -1.31 21.08 14.37
N PHE A 255 -0.38 20.36 15.01
CA PHE A 255 1.00 20.27 14.56
C PHE A 255 1.11 19.63 13.18
N VAL A 256 0.49 18.46 12.98
CA VAL A 256 0.53 17.76 11.69
C VAL A 256 -0.04 18.62 10.56
N MET A 257 -1.20 19.26 10.78
CA MET A 257 -1.90 20.03 9.75
C MET A 257 -1.39 21.46 9.54
N GLU A 258 -0.99 22.17 10.60
CA GLU A 258 -0.66 23.60 10.55
C GLU A 258 0.86 23.90 10.58
N ARG A 259 1.70 22.91 10.88
CA ARG A 259 3.16 23.07 10.94
C ARG A 259 3.89 22.04 10.10
N TRP A 260 3.85 20.77 10.51
CA TRP A 260 4.63 19.70 9.93
C TRP A 260 4.36 19.54 8.43
N TRP A 261 3.10 19.31 8.01
CA TRP A 261 2.80 19.12 6.59
C TRP A 261 3.14 20.36 5.73
N PRO A 262 2.74 21.60 6.11
CA PRO A 262 3.20 22.81 5.42
C PRO A 262 4.71 23.01 5.38
N ASP A 263 5.47 22.46 6.32
CA ASP A 263 6.94 22.48 6.29
C ASP A 263 7.49 21.39 5.36
N MET A 264 6.92 20.18 5.36
CA MET A 264 7.29 19.12 4.41
C MET A 264 7.07 19.57 2.95
N LEU A 265 5.99 20.30 2.66
CA LEU A 265 5.79 20.91 1.34
C LEU A 265 6.93 21.87 0.96
N LYS A 266 7.45 22.67 1.90
CA LYS A 266 8.60 23.56 1.64
C LYS A 266 9.90 22.78 1.45
N VAL A 267 10.06 21.64 2.12
CA VAL A 267 11.22 20.74 1.95
C VAL A 267 11.18 20.12 0.55
N ALA A 268 10.00 19.68 0.08
CA ALA A 268 9.81 19.24 -1.30
C ALA A 268 10.14 20.35 -2.31
N ASP A 269 9.55 21.55 -2.17
CA ASP A 269 9.84 22.70 -3.05
C ASP A 269 11.32 23.10 -3.05
N LYS A 270 12.02 22.97 -1.91
CA LYS A 270 13.43 23.38 -1.74
C LYS A 270 14.41 22.42 -2.41
N PHE A 271 14.12 21.12 -2.38
CA PHE A 271 15.03 20.06 -2.82
C PHE A 271 14.53 19.24 -4.02
N ASP A 272 13.43 19.67 -4.65
CA ASP A 272 12.75 18.99 -5.77
C ASP A 272 12.33 17.54 -5.41
N LEU A 273 11.82 17.36 -4.18
CA LEU A 273 11.41 16.04 -3.70
C LEU A 273 9.99 15.71 -4.13
N THR A 274 9.79 14.45 -4.50
CA THR A 274 8.45 13.85 -4.64
C THR A 274 8.27 12.82 -3.54
N TYR A 275 7.24 12.98 -2.70
CA TYR A 275 6.92 12.02 -1.64
C TYR A 275 6.02 10.89 -2.13
N THR A 276 6.15 9.74 -1.47
CA THR A 276 5.11 8.69 -1.44
C THR A 276 4.61 8.57 -0.02
N ALA A 277 3.32 8.81 0.19
CA ALA A 277 2.67 8.77 1.49
C ALA A 277 1.90 7.44 1.66
N PHE A 278 2.09 6.74 2.78
CA PHE A 278 1.47 5.44 3.07
C PHE A 278 0.38 5.60 4.15
N PRO A 279 -0.92 5.65 3.77
CA PRO A 279 -1.98 5.94 4.73
C PRO A 279 -2.29 4.72 5.60
N CYS A 280 -2.30 4.91 6.91
CA CYS A 280 -2.78 3.95 7.88
C CYS A 280 -4.17 4.39 8.37
N PHE A 281 -5.19 3.54 8.21
CA PHE A 281 -6.57 3.96 8.45
C PHE A 281 -6.98 3.99 9.93
N ASN A 282 -6.33 3.19 10.78
CA ASN A 282 -6.68 3.00 12.18
C ASN A 282 -5.45 2.55 12.99
N TYR A 283 -5.39 2.91 14.27
CA TYR A 283 -4.38 2.40 15.22
C TYR A 283 -4.94 1.35 16.18
N ASN A 284 -6.24 1.08 16.13
CA ASN A 284 -6.86 0.00 16.88
C ASN A 284 -6.44 -1.40 16.42
N THR A 285 -6.56 -2.36 17.34
CA THR A 285 -6.20 -3.77 17.17
C THR A 285 -7.37 -4.64 16.65
N ILE A 286 -8.26 -4.08 15.82
CA ILE A 286 -9.42 -4.82 15.28
C ILE A 286 -8.97 -5.83 14.21
N ARG A 287 -8.94 -7.10 14.59
CA ARG A 287 -8.59 -8.24 13.73
C ARG A 287 -9.79 -9.07 13.26
N GLN A 288 -11.01 -8.63 13.57
CA GLN A 288 -12.26 -9.34 13.27
C GLN A 288 -13.34 -8.37 12.77
N PRO A 289 -14.27 -8.80 11.90
CA PRO A 289 -15.35 -7.94 11.42
C PRO A 289 -16.33 -7.56 12.56
N PRO A 290 -16.99 -6.38 12.47
CA PRO A 290 -16.97 -5.44 11.37
C PRO A 290 -15.73 -4.53 11.37
N PHE A 291 -15.04 -4.48 10.22
CA PHE A 291 -13.93 -3.57 9.98
C PHE A 291 -14.45 -2.14 9.78
N ILE A 292 -14.10 -1.23 10.68
CA ILE A 292 -14.66 0.13 10.78
C ILE A 292 -13.55 1.19 10.85
N PHE A 293 -13.87 2.39 10.36
CA PHE A 293 -12.90 3.48 10.14
C PHE A 293 -13.09 4.59 11.17
N THR A 294 -13.33 4.19 12.43
CA THR A 294 -13.77 5.11 13.49
C THR A 294 -12.71 6.09 13.91
N GLU A 295 -11.43 5.79 13.72
CA GLU A 295 -10.31 6.68 14.06
C GLU A 295 -10.02 7.64 12.90
N TRP A 296 -10.05 7.15 11.66
CA TRP A 296 -10.03 7.95 10.43
C TRP A 296 -11.07 9.09 10.45
N ASP A 297 -12.33 8.75 10.76
CA ASP A 297 -13.46 9.69 10.75
C ASP A 297 -13.53 10.59 12.01
N LYS A 298 -12.67 10.36 13.00
CA LYS A 298 -12.80 10.88 14.38
C LYS A 298 -12.59 12.38 14.47
N HIS A 299 -11.46 12.85 13.94
CA HIS A 299 -11.03 14.24 14.05
C HIS A 299 -11.47 15.04 12.82
N LYS A 300 -11.98 16.26 13.07
CA LYS A 300 -12.53 17.13 12.02
C LYS A 300 -12.07 18.56 12.18
N SER A 301 -11.33 19.05 11.19
CA SER A 301 -10.90 20.44 11.11
C SER A 301 -11.95 21.31 10.41
N VAL A 302 -11.89 22.62 10.65
CA VAL A 302 -12.68 23.61 9.91
C VAL A 302 -11.77 24.32 8.91
N ILE A 303 -11.96 24.04 7.62
CA ILE A 303 -11.14 24.59 6.54
C ILE A 303 -12.08 25.33 5.58
N ASN A 304 -11.75 26.58 5.23
CA ASN A 304 -12.59 27.45 4.39
C ASN A 304 -14.05 27.61 4.88
N ASN A 305 -14.28 27.56 6.20
CA ASN A 305 -15.59 27.52 6.88
C ASN A 305 -16.44 26.26 6.64
N GLU A 306 -15.86 25.19 6.11
CA GLU A 306 -16.49 23.87 6.00
C GLU A 306 -15.80 22.88 6.96
N SER A 307 -16.57 21.95 7.54
CA SER A 307 -16.03 20.91 8.43
C SER A 307 -15.66 19.69 7.59
N VAL A 308 -14.38 19.33 7.59
CA VAL A 308 -13.79 18.23 6.83
C VAL A 308 -13.18 17.19 7.77
N ILE A 309 -13.13 15.92 7.36
CA ILE A 309 -12.37 14.89 8.08
C ILE A 309 -10.90 15.17 7.85
N SER A 310 -10.10 15.26 8.91
CA SER A 310 -8.74 15.76 8.81
C SER A 310 -7.82 14.82 8.05
N SER A 311 -7.96 13.50 8.24
CA SER A 311 -7.20 12.49 7.50
C SER A 311 -7.59 12.46 6.02
N GLU A 312 -8.88 12.59 5.67
CA GLU A 312 -9.29 12.74 4.26
C GLU A 312 -8.74 14.02 3.63
N TRP A 313 -8.75 15.16 4.33
CA TRP A 313 -8.16 16.40 3.82
C TRP A 313 -6.66 16.27 3.60
N LEU A 314 -5.93 15.61 4.49
CA LEU A 314 -4.50 15.33 4.29
C LEU A 314 -4.28 14.45 3.04
N VAL A 315 -5.14 13.47 2.76
CA VAL A 315 -5.07 12.68 1.50
C VAL A 315 -5.35 13.56 0.28
N GLU A 316 -6.32 14.48 0.36
CA GLU A 316 -6.54 15.49 -0.69
C GLU A 316 -5.29 16.36 -0.89
N GLN A 317 -4.59 16.78 0.17
CA GLN A 317 -3.35 17.56 0.04
C GLN A 317 -2.20 16.77 -0.60
N VAL A 318 -2.03 15.48 -0.30
CA VAL A 318 -1.03 14.63 -1.00
C VAL A 318 -1.34 14.60 -2.50
N MET A 319 -2.61 14.37 -2.88
CA MET A 319 -3.01 14.33 -4.30
C MET A 319 -2.93 15.69 -5.00
N GLU A 320 -3.25 16.80 -4.32
CA GLU A 320 -3.22 18.15 -4.90
C GLU A 320 -1.79 18.63 -5.20
N ASN A 321 -0.78 18.13 -4.47
CA ASN A 321 0.64 18.39 -4.71
C ASN A 321 1.29 17.33 -5.64
N GLU A 322 0.48 16.54 -6.36
CA GLU A 322 0.90 15.52 -7.33
C GLU A 322 1.84 14.41 -6.77
N PHE A 323 1.88 14.22 -5.45
CA PHE A 323 2.60 13.13 -4.77
C PHE A 323 1.90 11.77 -4.92
N GLU A 324 2.58 10.69 -4.55
CA GLU A 324 2.04 9.32 -4.59
C GLU A 324 1.34 8.93 -3.27
N LEU A 325 0.30 8.09 -3.38
CA LEU A 325 -0.30 7.36 -2.27
C LEU A 325 0.03 5.85 -2.41
N GLY A 326 0.81 5.33 -1.47
CA GLY A 326 1.01 3.90 -1.25
C GLY A 326 -0.05 3.32 -0.29
N PHE A 327 0.21 2.16 0.31
CA PHE A 327 -0.70 1.53 1.28
C PHE A 327 0.05 1.00 2.50
N HIS A 328 -0.38 1.37 3.72
CA HIS A 328 0.17 0.82 4.95
C HIS A 328 -0.69 -0.32 5.52
N GLY A 329 -2.01 -0.12 5.63
CA GLY A 329 -2.91 -1.16 6.13
C GLY A 329 -4.32 -0.68 6.44
N TYR A 330 -5.24 -1.62 6.71
CA TYR A 330 -6.55 -1.29 7.30
C TYR A 330 -6.42 -0.73 8.74
N ASN A 331 -5.41 -1.22 9.45
CA ASN A 331 -4.95 -0.75 10.73
C ASN A 331 -3.45 -1.06 10.88
N HIS A 332 -2.82 -0.57 11.94
CA HIS A 332 -1.42 -0.83 12.27
C HIS A 332 -1.18 -2.24 12.89
N GLU A 333 -1.90 -3.27 12.42
CA GLU A 333 -1.67 -4.67 12.79
C GLU A 333 -0.89 -5.37 11.67
N PRO A 334 0.30 -5.93 11.93
CA PRO A 334 1.07 -6.65 10.92
C PRO A 334 0.28 -7.81 10.30
N LEU A 335 0.57 -8.13 9.03
CA LEU A 335 -0.06 -9.25 8.34
C LEU A 335 0.73 -10.54 8.62
N ILE A 336 0.60 -11.06 9.84
CA ILE A 336 1.20 -12.32 10.30
C ILE A 336 0.09 -13.30 10.70
N ASP A 337 0.20 -14.57 10.30
CA ASP A 337 -0.82 -15.61 10.54
C ASP A 337 -1.15 -15.76 12.04
N THR A 338 -0.13 -15.76 12.90
CA THR A 338 -0.29 -15.88 14.37
C THR A 338 -1.00 -14.68 14.98
N ILE A 339 -0.72 -13.46 14.51
CA ILE A 339 -1.40 -12.22 14.95
C ILE A 339 -2.89 -12.28 14.59
N TRP A 340 -3.22 -12.77 13.40
CA TRP A 340 -4.60 -12.92 12.91
C TRP A 340 -5.26 -14.25 13.31
N ASN A 341 -4.67 -15.00 14.26
CA ASN A 341 -5.17 -16.28 14.79
C ASN A 341 -5.50 -17.32 13.70
N SER A 342 -4.63 -17.41 12.68
CA SER A 342 -4.78 -18.25 11.49
C SER A 342 -6.09 -18.06 10.71
N ASN A 343 -6.73 -16.90 10.85
CA ASN A 343 -7.97 -16.55 10.13
C ASN A 343 -7.68 -15.62 8.94
N THR A 344 -7.28 -16.23 7.82
CA THR A 344 -6.91 -15.50 6.61
C THR A 344 -8.08 -14.82 5.90
N GLU A 345 -9.32 -15.26 6.15
CA GLU A 345 -10.52 -14.55 5.67
C GLU A 345 -10.67 -13.18 6.34
N TYR A 346 -10.20 -13.01 7.58
CA TYR A 346 -10.20 -11.72 8.28
C TYR A 346 -9.12 -10.78 7.74
N ILE A 347 -7.93 -11.28 7.38
CA ILE A 347 -6.90 -10.51 6.65
C ILE A 347 -7.50 -9.97 5.34
N GLU A 348 -8.06 -10.85 4.50
CA GLU A 348 -8.66 -10.42 3.24
C GLU A 348 -9.88 -9.50 3.46
N GLY A 349 -10.68 -9.74 4.51
CA GLY A 349 -11.83 -8.90 4.86
C GLY A 349 -11.45 -7.48 5.27
N ALA A 350 -10.38 -7.32 6.05
CA ALA A 350 -9.82 -6.04 6.45
C ALA A 350 -9.29 -5.26 5.22
N LEU A 351 -8.49 -5.92 4.39
CA LEU A 351 -7.92 -5.36 3.16
C LEU A 351 -9.01 -4.96 2.15
N ARG A 352 -10.01 -5.81 1.91
CA ARG A 352 -11.19 -5.50 1.07
C ARG A 352 -12.01 -4.34 1.64
N SER A 353 -12.02 -4.14 2.96
CA SER A 353 -12.68 -3.00 3.62
C SER A 353 -11.91 -1.70 3.40
N ALA A 354 -10.58 -1.70 3.56
CA ALA A 354 -9.72 -0.55 3.23
C ALA A 354 -9.85 -0.17 1.73
N ARG A 355 -9.79 -1.17 0.84
CA ARG A 355 -10.05 -1.02 -0.60
C ARG A 355 -11.39 -0.34 -0.90
N LYS A 356 -12.45 -0.69 -0.15
CA LYS A 356 -13.78 -0.10 -0.30
C LYS A 356 -13.81 1.38 0.13
N ILE A 357 -13.16 1.74 1.23
CA ILE A 357 -13.05 3.15 1.66
C ILE A 357 -12.25 3.97 0.65
N TRP A 358 -11.13 3.46 0.15
CA TRP A 358 -10.33 4.10 -0.90
C TRP A 358 -11.17 4.56 -2.10
N TRP A 359 -12.10 3.72 -2.56
CA TRP A 359 -13.04 4.04 -3.63
C TRP A 359 -14.15 5.01 -3.23
N ILE A 360 -14.70 4.89 -2.02
CA ILE A 360 -15.79 5.75 -1.52
C ILE A 360 -15.29 7.18 -1.31
N SER A 361 -14.14 7.33 -0.66
CA SER A 361 -13.48 8.62 -0.38
C SER A 361 -12.69 9.16 -1.57
N ARG A 362 -12.54 8.37 -2.65
CA ARG A 362 -11.99 8.76 -3.96
C ARG A 362 -10.50 9.14 -3.95
N PHE A 363 -9.67 8.38 -3.25
CA PHE A 363 -8.23 8.58 -3.12
C PHE A 363 -7.42 8.23 -4.39
N GLY A 364 -7.94 8.57 -5.57
CA GLY A 364 -7.28 8.32 -6.85
C GLY A 364 -7.29 6.85 -7.30
N PRO A 365 -6.27 6.41 -8.07
CA PRO A 365 -6.03 5.01 -8.41
C PRO A 365 -5.84 4.12 -7.18
N MET A 366 -5.90 2.80 -7.35
CA MET A 366 -5.45 1.88 -6.31
C MET A 366 -3.92 2.02 -6.09
N PRO A 367 -3.44 1.92 -4.84
CA PRO A 367 -2.02 1.98 -4.53
C PRO A 367 -1.29 0.75 -5.08
N LYS A 368 0.00 0.93 -5.41
CA LYS A 368 0.86 -0.10 -6.02
C LYS A 368 2.07 -0.48 -5.19
N SER A 369 2.40 0.33 -4.18
CA SER A 369 3.45 0.09 -3.19
C SER A 369 2.82 -0.14 -1.81
N TYR A 370 3.35 -1.11 -1.07
CA TYR A 370 2.90 -1.48 0.27
C TYR A 370 4.03 -1.41 1.28
N VAL A 371 3.75 -0.87 2.46
CA VAL A 371 4.64 -0.89 3.63
C VAL A 371 3.95 -1.71 4.72
N PRO A 372 4.55 -2.81 5.20
CA PRO A 372 3.94 -3.59 6.27
C PRO A 372 3.94 -2.83 7.61
N PRO A 373 2.84 -2.88 8.39
CA PRO A 373 2.82 -2.36 9.75
C PRO A 373 3.91 -2.99 10.62
N SER A 374 4.54 -2.19 11.47
CA SER A 374 5.76 -2.55 12.23
C SER A 374 6.94 -3.06 11.37
N ASN A 375 6.88 -2.93 10.04
CA ASN A 375 7.74 -3.57 9.04
C ASN A 375 7.61 -5.11 8.95
N GLU A 376 6.58 -5.69 9.55
CA GLU A 376 6.42 -7.13 9.74
C GLU A 376 5.38 -7.75 8.78
N ILE A 377 5.75 -8.82 8.07
CA ILE A 377 4.84 -9.59 7.21
C ILE A 377 5.39 -11.00 6.91
N ASP A 378 4.57 -12.02 7.10
CA ASP A 378 4.96 -13.41 6.79
C ASP A 378 4.48 -13.86 5.39
N SER A 379 4.85 -15.08 4.99
CA SER A 379 4.47 -15.66 3.70
C SER A 379 2.95 -15.87 3.51
N VAL A 380 2.17 -15.97 4.60
CA VAL A 380 0.71 -16.05 4.57
C VAL A 380 0.12 -14.67 4.33
N GLY A 381 0.60 -13.66 5.06
CA GLY A 381 0.25 -12.26 4.89
C GLY A 381 0.50 -11.76 3.46
N LEU A 382 1.68 -12.02 2.90
CA LEU A 382 2.03 -11.68 1.52
C LEU A 382 1.02 -12.25 0.52
N LYS A 383 0.75 -13.55 0.61
CA LYS A 383 -0.18 -14.25 -0.27
C LYS A 383 -1.60 -13.68 -0.21
N HIS A 384 -2.10 -13.37 0.99
CA HIS A 384 -3.44 -12.82 1.17
C HIS A 384 -3.53 -11.33 0.84
N LEU A 385 -2.44 -10.57 1.01
CA LEU A 385 -2.29 -9.21 0.46
C LEU A 385 -2.42 -9.23 -1.06
N ALA A 386 -1.67 -10.08 -1.76
CA ALA A 386 -1.71 -10.20 -3.21
C ALA A 386 -3.07 -10.67 -3.76
N ASN A 387 -3.88 -11.36 -2.93
CA ASN A 387 -5.23 -11.78 -3.30
C ASN A 387 -6.29 -10.70 -3.09
N ALA A 388 -6.19 -9.92 -2.00
CA ALA A 388 -7.16 -8.87 -1.66
C ALA A 388 -6.85 -7.52 -2.35
N MET A 389 -5.58 -7.25 -2.64
CA MET A 389 -5.06 -6.04 -3.29
C MET A 389 -4.25 -6.42 -4.57
N PRO A 390 -4.91 -6.96 -5.62
CA PRO A 390 -4.23 -7.47 -6.81
C PRO A 390 -3.59 -6.40 -7.72
N GLU A 391 -3.81 -5.11 -7.44
CA GLU A 391 -3.11 -3.99 -8.08
C GLU A 391 -1.73 -3.69 -7.46
N MET A 392 -1.39 -4.33 -6.34
CA MET A 392 -0.15 -4.12 -5.61
C MET A 392 1.02 -4.83 -6.33
N GLU A 393 2.13 -4.11 -6.54
CA GLU A 393 3.31 -4.59 -7.28
C GLU A 393 4.60 -4.57 -6.45
N PHE A 394 4.71 -3.65 -5.48
CA PHE A 394 5.96 -3.37 -4.76
C PHE A 394 5.81 -3.49 -3.24
N MET A 395 6.82 -4.11 -2.61
CA MET A 395 6.88 -4.39 -1.18
C MET A 395 8.03 -3.60 -0.54
N SER A 396 7.74 -2.77 0.46
CA SER A 396 8.73 -1.85 1.07
C SER A 396 8.89 -2.11 2.57
N SER A 397 9.35 -3.31 2.92
CA SER A 397 9.78 -3.70 4.27
C SER A 397 11.24 -3.28 4.55
N LEU A 398 12.10 -4.13 5.13
CA LEU A 398 13.48 -3.82 5.52
C LEU A 398 14.53 -4.56 4.69
N TYR A 399 15.67 -3.91 4.42
CA TYR A 399 16.80 -4.53 3.71
C TYR A 399 17.64 -5.43 4.64
N ASP A 400 17.80 -5.06 5.90
CA ASP A 400 18.36 -5.85 7.00
C ASP A 400 17.24 -6.54 7.83
N GLY A 401 17.60 -7.30 8.87
CA GLY A 401 16.66 -8.02 9.75
C GLY A 401 16.47 -9.51 9.41
N GLU A 402 15.36 -10.10 9.86
CA GLU A 402 15.02 -11.52 9.69
C GLU A 402 14.04 -11.78 8.53
N LEU A 403 14.38 -12.71 7.62
CA LEU A 403 13.60 -12.95 6.40
C LEU A 403 12.18 -13.44 6.68
N MET A 404 12.03 -14.31 7.69
CA MET A 404 10.75 -14.92 8.05
C MET A 404 9.75 -13.93 8.68
N GLU A 405 10.24 -12.81 9.20
CA GLU A 405 9.44 -11.75 9.82
C GLU A 405 9.05 -10.65 8.81
N GLY A 406 9.51 -10.76 7.55
CA GLY A 406 9.23 -9.81 6.48
C GLY A 406 10.40 -8.91 6.11
N ALA A 407 11.51 -8.99 6.85
CA ALA A 407 12.71 -8.19 6.70
C ALA A 407 13.75 -8.91 5.80
N ASN A 408 15.03 -8.52 5.85
CA ASN A 408 16.14 -9.05 5.05
C ASN A 408 15.95 -9.03 3.51
N ARG A 409 15.17 -8.11 2.97
CA ARG A 409 14.81 -8.12 1.54
C ARG A 409 15.92 -7.62 0.64
N GLU A 410 15.92 -8.08 -0.60
CA GLU A 410 16.82 -7.64 -1.67
C GLU A 410 16.02 -6.75 -2.64
N PHE A 411 16.68 -6.00 -3.51
CA PHE A 411 16.01 -5.34 -4.65
C PHE A 411 15.77 -6.36 -5.75
N ASP A 412 14.82 -7.27 -5.53
CA ASP A 412 14.57 -8.45 -6.36
C ASP A 412 13.10 -8.88 -6.30
N VAL A 413 12.73 -9.94 -7.00
CA VAL A 413 11.39 -10.57 -6.84
C VAL A 413 11.26 -11.16 -5.43
N ASP A 414 10.11 -10.96 -4.77
CA ASP A 414 9.86 -11.45 -3.40
C ASP A 414 9.99 -13.00 -3.36
N PRO A 415 10.79 -13.56 -2.42
CA PRO A 415 11.09 -14.99 -2.36
C PRO A 415 9.90 -15.88 -1.94
N PHE A 416 8.84 -15.32 -1.37
CA PHE A 416 7.64 -16.03 -0.93
C PHE A 416 6.42 -15.80 -1.83
N GLU A 417 6.30 -14.64 -2.48
CA GLU A 417 5.18 -14.27 -3.35
C GLU A 417 5.66 -13.54 -4.63
N PRO A 418 5.97 -14.29 -5.72
CA PRO A 418 6.56 -13.73 -6.96
C PRO A 418 5.70 -12.72 -7.74
N ARG A 419 4.51 -12.37 -7.24
CA ARG A 419 3.72 -11.22 -7.73
C ARG A 419 4.29 -9.88 -7.26
N PHE A 420 5.14 -9.86 -6.23
CA PHE A 420 5.78 -8.66 -5.71
C PHE A 420 7.24 -8.54 -6.10
N PHE A 421 7.69 -7.30 -6.25
CA PHE A 421 9.10 -6.93 -6.28
C PHE A 421 9.44 -6.17 -4.99
N ASP A 422 10.44 -6.63 -4.28
CA ASP A 422 10.92 -6.03 -3.04
C ASP A 422 11.69 -4.73 -3.35
N PHE A 423 11.28 -3.66 -2.69
CA PHE A 423 11.91 -2.33 -2.72
C PHE A 423 12.05 -1.81 -1.28
N PRO A 424 12.95 -2.42 -0.48
CA PRO A 424 13.01 -2.20 0.97
C PRO A 424 13.50 -0.82 1.42
N ARG A 425 13.24 -0.52 2.69
CA ARG A 425 13.81 0.57 3.49
C ARG A 425 15.31 0.37 3.70
N ILE A 426 16.10 1.40 3.41
CA ILE A 426 17.55 1.45 3.70
C ILE A 426 17.83 2.26 4.96
N SER A 427 17.07 3.35 5.18
CA SER A 427 17.31 4.29 6.27
C SER A 427 16.02 4.98 6.72
N SER A 428 16.01 5.55 7.92
CA SER A 428 14.84 6.26 8.44
C SER A 428 15.16 7.38 9.43
N GLY A 429 14.21 8.30 9.58
CA GLY A 429 14.18 9.39 10.54
C GLY A 429 15.00 10.61 10.13
N TYR A 430 14.53 11.77 10.57
CA TYR A 430 15.04 13.12 10.26
C TYR A 430 16.51 13.39 10.65
N THR A 431 17.13 12.54 11.48
CA THR A 431 18.51 12.71 11.96
C THR A 431 19.39 11.54 11.56
N TYR A 432 20.60 11.85 11.10
CA TYR A 432 21.61 10.86 10.73
C TYR A 432 22.75 10.80 11.75
N ASN A 433 23.53 9.72 11.69
CA ASN A 433 24.79 9.55 12.41
C ASN A 433 25.76 8.78 11.50
N ASP A 434 27.01 8.65 11.92
CA ASP A 434 28.08 8.04 11.11
C ASP A 434 27.75 6.61 10.67
N PHE A 435 27.07 5.82 11.50
CA PHE A 435 26.66 4.45 11.16
C PHE A 435 25.47 4.42 10.18
N LYS A 436 24.47 5.30 10.32
CA LYS A 436 23.40 5.45 9.34
C LYS A 436 23.93 5.88 7.96
N LEU A 437 24.90 6.80 7.94
CA LEU A 437 25.57 7.21 6.70
C LEU A 437 26.35 6.05 6.09
N TYR A 438 27.10 5.30 6.90
CA TYR A 438 27.81 4.10 6.46
C TYR A 438 26.89 3.07 5.80
N ASN A 439 25.79 2.68 6.46
CA ASN A 439 24.84 1.71 5.92
C ASN A 439 24.24 2.16 4.59
N LEU A 440 23.93 3.47 4.46
CA LEU A 440 23.42 4.06 3.24
C LEU A 440 24.47 4.04 2.12
N GLU A 441 25.66 4.60 2.36
CA GLU A 441 26.73 4.71 1.36
C GLU A 441 27.28 3.35 0.91
N SER A 442 27.28 2.37 1.81
CA SER A 442 27.63 0.98 1.50
C SER A 442 26.72 0.42 0.40
N LEU A 443 25.40 0.58 0.52
CA LEU A 443 24.42 0.10 -0.44
C LEU A 443 24.31 1.00 -1.69
N TYR A 444 24.42 2.32 -1.50
CA TYR A 444 24.33 3.31 -2.58
C TYR A 444 25.49 3.15 -3.58
N LEU A 445 26.70 2.78 -3.14
CA LEU A 445 27.87 2.60 -4.00
C LEU A 445 27.61 1.68 -5.20
N PHE A 446 26.94 0.55 -4.98
CA PHE A 446 26.75 -0.50 -5.98
C PHE A 446 25.32 -0.56 -6.57
N THR A 447 24.37 0.23 -6.06
CA THR A 447 22.98 0.28 -6.57
C THR A 447 22.55 1.66 -7.06
N GLY A 448 23.11 2.74 -6.49
CA GLY A 448 22.59 4.09 -6.60
C GLY A 448 21.20 4.28 -5.97
N ILE A 449 20.77 3.41 -5.04
CA ILE A 449 19.41 3.46 -4.46
C ILE A 449 19.44 4.08 -3.06
N TRP A 450 18.56 5.06 -2.82
CA TRP A 450 18.25 5.58 -1.48
C TRP A 450 16.75 5.51 -1.19
N SER A 451 16.35 4.49 -0.43
CA SER A 451 14.99 4.35 0.13
C SER A 451 14.98 4.82 1.58
N HIS A 452 14.35 5.98 1.83
CA HIS A 452 14.34 6.65 3.13
C HIS A 452 12.93 6.86 3.66
N PHE A 453 12.75 6.67 4.97
CA PHE A 453 11.45 6.73 5.63
C PHE A 453 11.40 7.78 6.74
N ILE A 454 10.36 8.59 6.76
CA ILE A 454 10.07 9.55 7.82
C ILE A 454 8.62 9.41 8.28
N HIS A 455 8.34 9.67 9.56
CA HIS A 455 6.97 9.67 10.09
C HIS A 455 6.64 11.02 10.73
N PRO A 456 5.37 11.44 10.78
CA PRO A 456 4.97 12.64 11.53
C PRO A 456 5.07 12.48 13.05
N ASP A 457 5.11 11.24 13.58
CA ASP A 457 5.14 10.94 15.01
C ASP A 457 6.55 10.81 15.61
N ASP A 458 7.60 10.64 14.78
CA ASP A 458 9.01 10.51 15.19
C ASP A 458 9.43 11.57 16.25
N ILE A 459 8.90 12.79 16.11
CA ILE A 459 9.16 13.92 16.99
C ILE A 459 8.76 13.66 18.46
N TYR A 460 7.76 12.81 18.70
CA TYR A 460 7.22 12.50 20.03
C TYR A 460 7.94 11.33 20.74
N GLN A 461 8.76 10.54 20.03
CA GLN A 461 9.47 9.39 20.61
C GLN A 461 10.72 9.83 21.39
N ILE A 462 10.50 10.57 22.48
CA ILE A 462 11.52 11.10 23.37
C ILE A 462 11.79 10.18 24.57
N PRO A 463 13.00 10.19 25.18
CA PRO A 463 13.21 9.51 26.45
C PRO A 463 12.37 10.20 27.54
N ASP A 464 11.51 9.46 28.23
CA ASP A 464 10.76 9.93 29.40
C ASP A 464 10.89 8.95 30.60
N ALA A 465 9.96 9.00 31.56
CA ALA A 465 10.00 8.14 32.75
C ALA A 465 9.28 6.79 32.56
N ASP A 466 8.40 6.67 31.57
CA ASP A 466 7.54 5.52 31.30
C ASP A 466 7.77 5.09 29.84
N ILE A 467 8.94 4.51 29.56
CA ILE A 467 9.45 4.08 28.24
C ILE A 467 8.55 2.97 27.64
N THR A 468 7.37 3.38 27.20
CA THR A 468 6.28 2.53 26.71
C THR A 468 5.90 2.88 25.28
N THR A 469 6.16 4.13 24.87
CA THR A 469 5.89 4.68 23.53
C THR A 469 6.88 4.22 22.45
N ALA A 470 8.01 3.64 22.84
CA ALA A 470 9.02 3.10 21.92
C ALA A 470 8.85 1.60 21.62
N GLY A 471 8.09 0.87 22.45
CA GLY A 471 8.10 -0.59 22.47
C GLY A 471 9.53 -1.12 22.68
N ASP A 472 9.89 -2.16 21.95
CA ASP A 472 11.25 -2.76 21.94
C ASP A 472 12.24 -2.02 21.01
N PHE A 473 11.83 -0.91 20.38
CA PHE A 473 12.65 -0.16 19.43
C PHE A 473 13.46 0.98 20.07
N ALA A 474 14.52 1.40 19.39
CA ALA A 474 15.29 2.57 19.78
C ALA A 474 14.50 3.89 19.57
N LEU A 475 14.59 4.80 20.54
CA LEU A 475 13.90 6.09 20.53
C LEU A 475 14.27 6.97 19.31
N ARG A 476 13.30 7.23 18.43
CA ARG A 476 13.50 8.02 17.21
C ARG A 476 13.86 9.50 17.49
N ASN A 477 13.47 10.05 18.63
CA ASN A 477 13.91 11.37 19.13
C ASN A 477 14.68 11.28 20.47
N ALA A 478 15.66 10.39 20.56
CA ALA A 478 16.53 10.22 21.73
C ALA A 478 17.17 11.53 22.24
N ASN A 479 17.38 12.53 21.37
CA ASN A 479 17.98 13.83 21.71
C ASN A 479 16.99 14.89 22.24
N ARG A 480 15.68 14.60 22.31
CA ARG A 480 14.61 15.56 22.68
C ARG A 480 14.64 16.84 21.84
N LEU A 481 14.83 16.71 20.54
CA LEU A 481 14.82 17.84 19.61
C LEU A 481 13.39 18.39 19.46
N GLY A 482 13.25 19.73 19.42
CA GLY A 482 12.03 20.38 18.92
C GLY A 482 11.93 20.27 17.39
N TRP A 483 10.83 20.70 16.78
CA TRP A 483 10.65 20.68 15.33
C TRP A 483 11.45 21.79 14.62
N HIS A 484 11.28 23.05 15.03
CA HIS A 484 12.06 24.20 14.54
C HIS A 484 13.22 24.54 15.47
N GLN A 485 13.01 24.50 16.79
CA GLN A 485 14.01 24.86 17.79
C GLN A 485 13.93 23.97 19.03
N SER A 486 15.08 23.44 19.44
CA SER A 486 15.20 22.63 20.65
C SER A 486 15.35 23.50 21.90
N THR A 487 14.77 23.05 23.04
CA THR A 487 14.76 23.79 24.32
C THR A 487 16.16 24.06 24.91
N ASN A 488 17.17 23.32 24.46
CA ASN A 488 18.59 23.47 24.80
C ASN A 488 19.37 24.41 23.82
N GLY A 489 18.69 25.04 22.86
CA GLY A 489 19.30 25.91 21.85
C GLY A 489 19.96 25.18 20.68
N ARG A 490 19.86 23.84 20.58
CA ARG A 490 20.22 23.10 19.36
C ARG A 490 19.22 23.37 18.24
N LYS A 491 19.61 23.01 17.01
CA LYS A 491 18.72 22.94 15.85
C LYS A 491 17.47 22.08 16.17
N GLY A 492 16.37 22.37 15.47
CA GLY A 492 15.20 21.50 15.46
C GLY A 492 15.33 20.39 14.43
N MET A 493 14.50 19.36 14.58
CA MET A 493 14.44 18.17 13.74
C MET A 493 14.23 18.48 12.24
N LEU A 494 13.46 19.51 11.90
CA LEU A 494 13.31 19.98 10.52
C LEU A 494 14.62 20.50 9.91
N GLU A 495 15.45 21.15 10.73
CA GLU A 495 16.72 21.71 10.26
C GLU A 495 17.83 20.64 10.18
N GLU A 496 17.82 19.66 11.09
CA GLU A 496 18.66 18.47 10.95
C GLU A 496 18.32 17.68 9.66
N TRP A 497 17.02 17.61 9.31
CA TRP A 497 16.57 16.98 8.06
C TRP A 497 16.97 17.79 6.81
N ASN A 498 16.87 19.13 6.88
CA ASN A 498 17.41 20.01 5.84
C ASN A 498 18.92 19.80 5.63
N ASP A 499 19.69 19.73 6.71
CA ASP A 499 21.13 19.47 6.65
C ASP A 499 21.42 18.09 6.05
N TYR A 500 20.67 17.05 6.42
CA TYR A 500 20.86 15.69 5.92
C TYR A 500 20.54 15.60 4.41
N LEU A 501 19.40 16.14 3.96
CA LEU A 501 19.07 16.21 2.53
C LEU A 501 20.12 16.98 1.72
N GLN A 502 20.57 18.14 2.23
CA GLN A 502 21.62 18.92 1.57
C GLN A 502 22.94 18.14 1.51
N HIS A 503 23.31 17.45 2.58
CA HIS A 503 24.52 16.62 2.63
C HIS A 503 24.48 15.51 1.57
N MET A 504 23.35 14.83 1.39
CA MET A 504 23.18 13.79 0.37
C MET A 504 23.26 14.36 -1.06
N ILE A 505 22.68 15.54 -1.31
CA ILE A 505 22.73 16.22 -2.63
C ILE A 505 24.15 16.73 -2.93
N ASP A 506 24.85 17.26 -1.93
CA ASP A 506 26.24 17.74 -2.07
C ASP A 506 27.20 16.57 -2.36
N LEU A 507 26.94 15.40 -1.76
CA LEU A 507 27.73 14.17 -1.93
C LEU A 507 27.43 13.45 -3.27
N HIS A 508 26.17 13.39 -3.66
CA HIS A 508 25.69 12.72 -4.88
C HIS A 508 24.93 13.69 -5.77
N GLN A 509 25.65 14.52 -6.52
CA GLN A 509 25.08 15.60 -7.34
C GLN A 509 24.15 15.12 -8.48
N SER A 510 24.16 13.82 -8.80
CA SER A 510 23.25 13.18 -9.78
C SER A 510 22.01 12.55 -9.13
N ILE A 511 21.78 12.72 -7.83
CA ILE A 511 20.68 12.09 -7.09
C ILE A 511 19.31 12.50 -7.65
N ARG A 512 18.39 11.54 -7.75
CA ARG A 512 17.05 11.75 -8.34
C ARG A 512 15.96 11.36 -7.35
N PHE A 513 15.24 12.34 -6.84
CA PHE A 513 14.07 12.10 -6.00
C PHE A 513 12.84 11.81 -6.85
N MET A 514 12.16 10.69 -6.56
CA MET A 514 10.99 10.24 -7.32
C MET A 514 10.01 9.45 -6.45
N LYS A 515 8.85 9.15 -7.03
CA LYS A 515 7.82 8.29 -6.43
C LYS A 515 8.32 6.87 -6.29
N VAL A 516 7.86 6.16 -5.27
CA VAL A 516 8.17 4.74 -5.05
C VAL A 516 7.73 3.89 -6.26
N TYR A 517 6.56 4.14 -6.85
CA TYR A 517 6.18 3.39 -8.06
C TYR A 517 7.16 3.54 -9.21
N ASP A 518 7.62 4.77 -9.48
CA ASP A 518 8.54 5.06 -10.59
C ASP A 518 9.94 4.51 -10.27
N GLY A 519 10.43 4.74 -9.05
CA GLY A 519 11.74 4.28 -8.58
C GLY A 519 11.88 2.76 -8.46
N ALA A 520 10.87 2.08 -7.91
CA ALA A 520 10.82 0.64 -7.83
C ALA A 520 10.63 -0.01 -9.22
N SER A 521 9.91 0.65 -10.14
CA SER A 521 9.82 0.21 -11.55
C SER A 521 11.17 0.31 -12.27
N ILE A 522 11.90 1.41 -12.10
CA ILE A 522 13.27 1.56 -12.65
C ILE A 522 14.20 0.52 -12.03
N THR A 523 14.12 0.30 -10.71
CA THR A 523 14.94 -0.68 -10.00
C THR A 523 14.66 -2.11 -10.46
N ARG A 524 13.38 -2.51 -10.61
CA ARG A 524 12.99 -3.80 -11.20
C ARG A 524 13.56 -3.98 -12.60
N ASN A 525 13.38 -2.96 -13.46
CA ASN A 525 13.89 -3.00 -14.83
C ASN A 525 15.43 -3.07 -14.91
N TRP A 526 16.16 -2.34 -14.07
CA TRP A 526 17.62 -2.39 -13.96
C TRP A 526 18.07 -3.77 -13.45
N ARG A 527 17.38 -4.31 -12.43
CA ARG A 527 17.66 -5.62 -11.84
C ARG A 527 17.48 -6.75 -12.85
N GLU A 528 16.36 -6.75 -13.57
CA GLU A 528 16.01 -7.67 -14.66
C GLU A 528 16.81 -7.43 -15.96
N SER A 529 17.75 -6.49 -15.97
CA SER A 529 18.61 -6.22 -17.14
C SER A 529 19.95 -6.92 -17.04
N ASP A 530 20.35 -7.56 -18.14
CA ASP A 530 21.67 -8.16 -18.30
C ASP A 530 22.51 -7.30 -19.23
N TYR A 531 23.80 -7.24 -18.96
CA TYR A 531 24.77 -6.43 -19.69
C TYR A 531 25.93 -7.33 -20.12
N GLU A 532 26.48 -7.05 -21.29
CA GLU A 532 27.69 -7.72 -21.80
C GLU A 532 28.89 -6.76 -21.74
N TYR A 533 30.07 -7.30 -21.42
CA TYR A 533 31.32 -6.55 -21.27
C TYR A 533 32.29 -6.96 -22.38
N VAL A 534 32.49 -6.09 -23.39
CA VAL A 534 33.19 -6.46 -24.62
C VAL A 534 34.43 -5.59 -24.86
N ALA A 535 35.61 -6.19 -24.66
CA ALA A 535 36.89 -5.60 -25.07
C ALA A 535 37.12 -5.79 -26.59
N ASN A 536 37.24 -4.70 -27.34
CA ASN A 536 37.41 -4.67 -28.79
C ASN A 536 38.72 -3.96 -29.20
N GLY A 537 39.86 -4.42 -28.68
CA GLY A 537 41.19 -3.93 -29.03
C GLY A 537 41.50 -2.54 -28.49
N ASP A 538 41.01 -1.49 -29.15
CA ASP A 538 41.23 -0.09 -28.77
C ASP A 538 40.06 0.49 -27.92
N ALA A 539 38.96 -0.25 -27.76
CA ALA A 539 37.73 0.21 -27.09
C ALA A 539 37.08 -0.86 -26.20
N PHE A 540 36.61 -0.45 -25.03
CA PHE A 540 35.82 -1.24 -24.09
C PHE A 540 34.36 -0.79 -24.17
N ASP A 541 33.44 -1.73 -24.27
CA ASP A 541 32.04 -1.52 -24.60
C ASP A 541 31.19 -2.29 -23.59
N VAL A 542 30.42 -1.57 -22.77
CA VAL A 542 29.46 -2.18 -21.82
C VAL A 542 28.06 -1.79 -22.26
N ARG A 543 27.23 -2.78 -22.58
CA ARG A 543 25.88 -2.53 -23.12
C ARG A 543 24.87 -3.58 -22.69
N LYS A 544 23.61 -3.17 -22.59
CA LYS A 544 22.50 -4.05 -22.24
C LYS A 544 22.30 -5.13 -23.33
N ARG A 545 22.33 -6.40 -22.90
CA ARG A 545 22.07 -7.59 -23.72
C ARG A 545 20.61 -8.07 -23.61
N SER A 546 19.95 -7.85 -22.48
CA SER A 546 18.62 -8.43 -22.24
C SER A 546 17.52 -7.81 -23.12
N THR A 547 16.53 -8.63 -23.48
CA THR A 547 15.41 -8.26 -24.35
C THR A 547 14.24 -7.60 -23.61
N ASN A 548 14.37 -7.30 -22.31
CA ASN A 548 13.31 -6.67 -21.54
C ASN A 548 12.96 -5.27 -22.11
N SER A 549 11.69 -4.88 -21.99
CA SER A 549 11.17 -3.67 -22.61
C SER A 549 11.51 -2.35 -21.90
N TRP A 550 12.54 -2.35 -21.04
CA TRP A 550 12.97 -1.13 -20.36
C TRP A 550 13.57 -0.14 -21.35
N VAL A 551 12.89 1.01 -21.44
CA VAL A 551 13.32 2.22 -22.12
C VAL A 551 13.20 3.36 -21.11
N ASP A 552 14.31 3.99 -20.76
CA ASP A 552 14.39 5.20 -19.95
C ASP A 552 14.89 6.38 -20.82
N GLU A 553 14.73 7.62 -20.32
CA GLU A 553 15.35 8.79 -20.94
C GLU A 553 16.84 8.94 -20.56
N ASN A 554 17.25 8.34 -19.44
CA ASN A 554 18.58 8.49 -18.84
C ASN A 554 19.04 7.18 -18.17
N TYR A 555 20.18 6.64 -18.58
CA TYR A 555 20.82 5.46 -17.99
C TYR A 555 22.06 5.87 -17.21
N PHE A 556 22.22 5.34 -16.00
CA PHE A 556 23.27 5.76 -15.08
C PHE A 556 24.32 4.68 -14.87
N TRP A 557 25.58 5.12 -14.81
CA TRP A 557 26.75 4.27 -14.65
C TRP A 557 27.66 4.85 -13.58
N ASN A 558 28.20 4.01 -12.71
CA ASN A 558 29.29 4.38 -11.82
C ASN A 558 30.61 3.85 -12.40
N MET A 559 31.68 4.66 -12.36
CA MET A 559 33.02 4.26 -12.79
C MET A 559 34.08 4.90 -11.88
N PHE A 560 35.04 4.11 -11.41
CA PHE A 560 36.14 4.61 -10.58
C PHE A 560 37.36 5.01 -11.42
N VAL A 561 38.04 6.09 -11.01
CA VAL A 561 39.35 6.49 -11.55
C VAL A 561 40.29 7.02 -10.47
N GLU A 562 41.57 6.65 -10.55
CA GLU A 562 42.60 7.20 -9.67
C GLU A 562 42.97 8.64 -10.05
N LYS A 563 43.41 9.40 -9.06
CA LYS A 563 43.70 10.85 -9.20
C LYS A 563 44.75 11.20 -10.25
N SER A 564 45.63 10.27 -10.62
CA SER A 564 46.60 10.43 -11.72
C SER A 564 45.95 10.34 -13.10
N ASN A 565 44.92 9.50 -13.24
CA ASN A 565 44.32 9.09 -14.51
C ASN A 565 43.04 9.87 -14.83
N GLU A 566 42.41 10.47 -13.80
CA GLU A 566 41.19 11.26 -13.92
C GLU A 566 41.21 12.27 -15.09
N PRO A 567 42.26 13.10 -15.31
CA PRO A 567 42.24 14.08 -16.41
C PRO A 567 42.11 13.44 -17.80
N SER A 568 42.67 12.25 -18.01
CA SER A 568 42.57 11.54 -19.29
C SER A 568 41.16 11.01 -19.52
N LEU A 569 40.53 10.45 -18.49
CA LEU A 569 39.16 9.93 -18.55
C LEU A 569 38.13 11.05 -18.77
N LEU A 570 38.25 12.19 -18.05
CA LEU A 570 37.34 13.32 -18.23
C LEU A 570 37.41 13.90 -19.65
N ASN A 571 38.61 14.04 -20.21
CA ASN A 571 38.80 14.45 -21.61
C ASN A 571 38.14 13.48 -22.62
N GLU A 572 37.91 12.22 -22.25
CA GLU A 572 37.17 11.28 -23.09
C GLU A 572 35.66 11.40 -22.96
N LEU A 573 35.13 11.47 -21.73
CA LEU A 573 33.71 11.71 -21.48
C LEU A 573 33.24 13.02 -22.14
N ASP A 574 34.06 14.07 -22.10
CA ASP A 574 33.83 15.34 -22.82
C ASP A 574 33.78 15.15 -24.35
N ARG A 575 34.61 14.26 -24.92
CA ARG A 575 34.60 13.92 -26.36
C ARG A 575 33.34 13.12 -26.74
N MET A 576 32.89 12.24 -25.85
CA MET A 576 31.63 11.50 -25.97
C MET A 576 30.40 12.38 -25.75
N LYS A 577 30.56 13.55 -25.12
CA LYS A 577 29.50 14.44 -24.62
C LYS A 577 28.61 13.79 -23.56
N ALA A 578 29.16 12.85 -22.78
CA ALA A 578 28.48 12.30 -21.64
C ALA A 578 28.34 13.36 -20.54
N THR A 579 27.24 13.33 -19.79
CA THR A 579 27.09 14.16 -18.58
C THR A 579 27.50 13.36 -17.36
N TYR A 580 28.27 13.95 -16.45
CA TYR A 580 28.82 13.22 -15.30
C TYR A 580 28.98 14.13 -14.07
N THR A 581 28.95 13.52 -12.88
CA THR A 581 29.29 14.15 -11.59
C THR A 581 30.48 13.43 -10.94
N ARG A 582 31.08 14.05 -9.92
CA ARG A 582 32.35 13.62 -9.32
C ARG A 582 32.24 13.55 -7.80
N THR A 583 32.52 12.38 -7.24
CA THR A 583 32.48 12.14 -5.79
C THR A 583 33.81 11.58 -5.29
N SER A 584 34.35 12.14 -4.20
CA SER A 584 35.61 11.68 -3.60
C SER A 584 35.49 10.26 -3.09
N PHE A 585 36.31 9.35 -3.62
CA PHE A 585 36.23 7.92 -3.31
C PHE A 585 37.61 7.25 -3.41
N PHE A 586 37.98 6.45 -2.40
CA PHE A 586 39.17 5.59 -2.32
C PHE A 586 40.49 6.24 -2.81
N GLY A 587 40.71 7.52 -2.47
CA GLY A 587 41.90 8.28 -2.89
C GLY A 587 41.93 8.73 -4.37
N GLY A 588 40.88 8.40 -5.12
CA GLY A 588 40.61 8.86 -6.48
C GLY A 588 39.25 9.57 -6.57
N THR A 589 38.46 9.25 -7.59
CA THR A 589 37.12 9.81 -7.81
C THR A 589 36.20 8.74 -8.38
N LEU A 590 34.99 8.66 -7.84
CA LEU A 590 33.87 7.94 -8.42
C LEU A 590 33.12 8.89 -9.34
N LEU A 591 32.94 8.50 -10.59
CA LEU A 591 32.16 9.23 -11.59
C LEU A 591 30.79 8.58 -11.72
N THR A 592 29.72 9.35 -11.54
CA THR A 592 28.36 8.94 -11.94
C THR A 592 28.05 9.57 -13.29
N ILE A 593 27.94 8.74 -14.32
CA ILE A 593 27.81 9.11 -15.73
C ILE A 593 26.39 8.81 -16.20
N ASN A 594 25.83 9.70 -17.02
CA ASN A 594 24.51 9.56 -17.62
C ASN A 594 24.61 9.48 -19.16
N THR A 595 23.97 8.46 -19.74
CA THR A 595 23.86 8.21 -21.18
C THR A 595 22.39 8.11 -21.63
N PRO A 596 22.05 8.51 -22.88
CA PRO A 596 20.70 8.38 -23.42
C PRO A 596 20.33 6.96 -23.86
N GLU A 597 21.32 6.08 -24.02
CA GLU A 597 21.18 4.68 -24.41
C GLU A 597 21.83 3.80 -23.33
N PRO A 598 21.41 2.54 -23.14
CA PRO A 598 22.00 1.61 -22.19
C PRO A 598 23.31 0.97 -22.74
N GLU A 599 24.18 1.81 -23.30
CA GLU A 599 25.51 1.50 -23.84
C GLU A 599 26.49 2.59 -23.38
N LEU A 600 27.64 2.19 -22.84
CA LEU A 600 28.76 3.08 -22.56
C LEU A 600 30.05 2.50 -23.16
N LYS A 601 30.60 3.20 -24.14
CA LYS A 601 31.73 2.77 -24.96
C LYS A 601 32.87 3.78 -24.93
N PHE A 602 34.03 3.38 -24.44
CA PHE A 602 35.19 4.23 -24.20
C PHE A 602 36.49 3.50 -24.59
N SER A 603 37.63 4.17 -24.50
CA SER A 603 38.93 3.68 -24.92
C SER A 603 39.48 2.62 -23.97
N ASP A 604 39.96 1.52 -24.52
CA ASP A 604 40.60 0.44 -23.76
C ASP A 604 42.08 0.74 -23.43
N ASP A 605 42.41 2.02 -23.25
CA ASP A 605 43.78 2.51 -23.12
C ASP A 605 44.48 1.90 -21.89
N VAL A 606 45.66 1.33 -22.13
CA VAL A 606 46.51 0.73 -21.09
C VAL A 606 46.89 1.76 -20.03
N GLU A 607 47.09 3.03 -20.39
CA GLU A 607 47.36 4.11 -19.41
C GLU A 607 46.13 4.39 -18.53
N LEU A 608 44.90 4.33 -19.08
CA LEU A 608 43.66 4.48 -18.31
C LEU A 608 43.45 3.32 -17.33
N LYS A 609 43.77 2.07 -17.75
CA LYS A 609 43.77 0.89 -16.87
C LYS A 609 44.81 0.96 -15.74
N GLY A 610 45.75 1.92 -15.78
CA GLY A 610 46.86 2.02 -14.84
C GLY A 610 48.06 1.11 -15.16
N GLY A 611 48.09 0.54 -16.37
CA GLY A 611 49.26 -0.19 -16.87
C GLY A 611 50.46 0.73 -17.02
N SER A 612 51.65 0.24 -16.63
CA SER A 612 52.86 1.05 -16.66
C SER A 612 53.65 0.88 -17.96
N SER A 613 54.33 1.94 -18.40
CA SER A 613 55.14 1.96 -19.62
C SER A 613 56.49 1.20 -19.49
N TYR A 614 56.62 0.32 -18.51
CA TYR A 614 57.85 -0.41 -18.18
C TYR A 614 57.75 -1.88 -18.61
N ASP A 615 58.90 -2.54 -18.77
CA ASP A 615 58.95 -3.96 -19.13
C ASP A 615 58.39 -4.83 -18.00
N LEU A 616 57.26 -5.50 -18.29
CA LEU A 616 56.53 -6.36 -17.36
C LEU A 616 57.39 -7.50 -16.80
N ILE A 617 58.29 -8.07 -17.60
CA ILE A 617 59.19 -9.16 -17.19
C ILE A 617 60.24 -8.61 -16.22
N GLU A 618 60.75 -7.40 -16.46
CA GLU A 618 61.70 -6.74 -15.55
C GLU A 618 61.04 -6.40 -14.20
N ILE A 619 59.78 -5.95 -14.21
CA ILE A 619 59.00 -5.65 -12.99
C ILE A 619 58.79 -6.91 -12.16
N TYR A 620 58.23 -7.98 -12.75
CA TYR A 620 58.00 -9.23 -12.03
C TYR A 620 59.31 -9.83 -11.51
N THR A 621 60.39 -9.80 -12.30
CA THR A 621 61.72 -10.26 -11.84
C THR A 621 62.19 -9.49 -10.59
N LYS A 622 61.97 -8.18 -10.51
CA LYS A 622 62.33 -7.38 -9.32
C LYS A 622 61.47 -7.74 -8.11
N VAL A 623 60.15 -7.86 -8.29
CA VAL A 623 59.23 -8.23 -7.21
C VAL A 623 59.53 -9.65 -6.69
N LYS A 624 59.72 -10.62 -7.59
CA LYS A 624 60.05 -12.01 -7.25
C LYS A 624 61.33 -12.12 -6.42
N ASN A 625 62.38 -11.38 -6.79
CA ASN A 625 63.62 -11.32 -6.00
C ASN A 625 63.40 -10.70 -4.61
N ALA A 626 62.55 -9.69 -4.47
CA ALA A 626 62.21 -9.09 -3.18
C ALA A 626 61.39 -10.05 -2.30
N TYR A 627 60.44 -10.78 -2.89
CA TYR A 627 59.65 -11.81 -2.22
C TYR A 627 60.52 -12.98 -1.75
N ASP A 628 61.43 -13.48 -2.60
CA ASP A 628 62.34 -14.57 -2.24
C ASP A 628 63.31 -14.15 -1.11
N GLN A 629 63.78 -12.90 -1.12
CA GLN A 629 64.59 -12.35 -0.03
C GLN A 629 63.77 -12.21 1.27
N TYR A 630 62.52 -11.76 1.19
CA TYR A 630 61.60 -11.71 2.34
C TYR A 630 61.41 -13.10 2.96
N ALA A 631 61.17 -14.13 2.15
CA ALA A 631 60.97 -15.50 2.64
C ALA A 631 62.21 -16.03 3.37
N ILE A 632 63.41 -15.80 2.82
CA ILE A 632 64.70 -16.16 3.45
C ILE A 632 64.87 -15.47 4.82
N ASP A 633 64.54 -14.18 4.92
CA ASP A 633 64.68 -13.44 6.19
C ASP A 633 63.57 -13.78 7.20
N ARG A 634 62.41 -14.24 6.72
CA ARG A 634 61.32 -14.75 7.57
C ARG A 634 61.67 -16.09 8.20
N ASP A 635 62.12 -17.08 7.42
CA ASP A 635 62.47 -18.40 7.94
C ASP A 635 63.59 -18.28 9.01
N ARG A 636 64.60 -17.43 8.76
CA ARG A 636 65.63 -17.08 9.76
C ARG A 636 65.07 -16.50 11.06
N THR A 637 63.96 -15.78 11.01
CA THR A 637 63.33 -15.20 12.20
C THR A 637 62.62 -16.29 13.01
N LEU A 638 61.92 -17.21 12.34
CA LEU A 638 61.14 -18.27 12.98
C LEU A 638 62.01 -19.33 13.67
N GLU A 639 63.17 -19.67 13.11
CA GLU A 639 64.12 -20.62 13.72
C GLU A 639 64.63 -20.18 15.11
N ASN A 640 64.54 -18.88 15.45
CA ASN A 640 65.04 -18.34 16.72
C ASN A 640 64.03 -18.35 17.89
N VAL A 641 62.75 -18.70 17.68
CA VAL A 641 61.67 -18.51 18.67
C VAL A 641 61.31 -19.80 19.47
N GLN A 642 61.73 -20.98 19.01
CA GLN A 642 61.13 -22.27 19.39
C GLN A 642 61.54 -22.86 20.77
N SER A 643 61.73 -22.05 21.83
CA SER A 643 62.43 -22.49 23.07
C SER A 643 61.79 -22.25 24.46
N SER A 644 60.45 -22.22 24.65
CA SER A 644 59.82 -22.34 26.01
C SER A 644 58.28 -22.51 26.06
N SER A 645 57.75 -23.49 26.83
CA SER A 645 56.33 -23.59 27.29
C SER A 645 56.05 -24.72 28.30
N ASP A 646 55.13 -24.56 29.28
CA ASP A 646 54.53 -25.64 30.13
C ASP A 646 53.19 -25.19 30.83
N ALA A 647 52.32 -26.12 31.29
CA ALA A 647 50.91 -25.87 31.75
C ALA A 647 50.44 -26.65 33.03
N ILE A 648 49.33 -26.26 33.72
CA ILE A 648 48.86 -26.81 35.05
C ILE A 648 47.30 -26.85 35.24
N VAL A 649 46.77 -27.77 36.10
CA VAL A 649 45.35 -27.99 36.53
C VAL A 649 45.24 -28.27 38.07
N VAL A 650 44.08 -28.07 38.76
CA VAL A 650 43.89 -28.22 40.25
C VAL A 650 42.48 -28.76 40.69
N ALA A 651 42.32 -29.34 41.92
CA ALA A 651 41.09 -29.97 42.50
C ALA A 651 40.81 -29.65 44.03
N VAL A 652 39.76 -30.24 44.66
CA VAL A 652 39.06 -29.80 45.93
C VAL A 652 38.88 -30.92 47.04
N PRO A 653 38.68 -30.63 48.36
CA PRO A 653 38.46 -31.63 49.47
C PRO A 653 37.22 -31.45 50.43
N GLU A 654 36.98 -32.40 51.39
CA GLU A 654 35.80 -32.56 52.32
C GLU A 654 36.08 -32.71 53.87
N PRO A 655 35.06 -32.72 54.80
CA PRO A 655 35.15 -32.79 56.29
C PRO A 655 34.39 -33.97 57.04
N VAL A 656 34.32 -34.02 58.41
CA VAL A 656 33.76 -35.16 59.26
C VAL A 656 33.10 -34.74 60.64
N VAL A 657 32.13 -35.52 61.23
CA VAL A 657 31.30 -35.29 62.48
C VAL A 657 30.92 -36.60 63.28
N THR A 658 30.37 -36.57 64.54
CA THR A 658 29.63 -37.67 65.33
C THR A 658 28.75 -37.14 66.55
N ASP A 659 28.00 -37.91 67.43
CA ASP A 659 26.60 -38.46 67.28
C ASP A 659 25.80 -38.95 68.60
N SER A 660 24.45 -38.71 68.78
CA SER A 660 23.31 -39.59 69.35
C SER A 660 22.03 -38.87 69.94
N VAL A 661 20.75 -39.37 69.84
CA VAL A 661 19.45 -38.63 70.15
C VAL A 661 19.36 -37.75 71.40
N ALA A 662 19.59 -38.29 72.60
CA ALA A 662 19.43 -37.47 73.81
C ALA A 662 20.57 -36.46 73.95
N TRP A 663 21.77 -36.85 73.49
CA TRP A 663 22.92 -35.97 73.35
C TRP A 663 22.69 -34.92 72.26
N TYR A 664 21.99 -35.25 71.18
CA TYR A 664 21.61 -34.39 70.08
C TYR A 664 20.66 -33.29 70.55
N VAL A 665 19.54 -33.62 71.20
CA VAL A 665 18.64 -32.61 71.79
C VAL A 665 19.38 -31.77 72.85
N ALA A 666 20.24 -32.38 73.67
CA ALA A 666 20.97 -31.68 74.75
C ALA A 666 22.21 -30.87 74.29
N ASN A 667 22.73 -31.11 73.08
CA ASN A 667 23.82 -30.36 72.44
C ASN A 667 23.30 -29.66 71.16
N GLU A 668 22.01 -29.30 71.14
CA GLU A 668 21.32 -28.51 70.09
C GLU A 668 21.28 -29.12 68.67
N ASN A 669 21.91 -30.26 68.42
CA ASN A 669 21.84 -31.03 67.18
C ASN A 669 20.52 -31.81 67.07
N LEU A 670 19.37 -31.12 67.10
CA LEU A 670 18.04 -31.72 66.97
C LEU A 670 17.87 -32.61 65.71
N LYS A 671 18.67 -32.38 64.65
CA LYS A 671 18.58 -33.10 63.38
C LYS A 671 18.69 -34.60 63.53
N ALA A 672 19.80 -35.07 64.06
CA ALA A 672 19.97 -36.50 64.17
C ALA A 672 19.20 -37.10 65.38
N ALA A 673 18.55 -36.24 66.20
CA ALA A 673 17.49 -36.68 67.10
C ALA A 673 16.20 -37.04 66.33
N THR A 674 15.83 -36.26 65.31
CA THR A 674 14.74 -36.60 64.40
C THR A 674 15.07 -37.78 63.49
N ASP A 675 16.30 -37.89 62.97
CA ASP A 675 16.68 -38.99 62.06
C ASP A 675 16.55 -40.37 62.73
N MET A 676 16.96 -40.49 64.00
CA MET A 676 16.81 -41.73 64.78
C MET A 676 15.39 -41.92 65.36
N LEU A 677 14.52 -40.89 65.38
CA LEU A 677 13.08 -41.06 65.60
C LEU A 677 12.37 -41.57 64.34
N LYS A 678 12.75 -41.06 63.16
CA LYS A 678 12.26 -41.49 61.84
C LYS A 678 12.51 -42.99 61.64
N ALA A 679 13.77 -43.43 61.79
CA ALA A 679 14.15 -44.85 61.70
C ALA A 679 13.41 -45.79 62.67
N ARG A 680 12.81 -45.27 63.75
CA ARG A 680 11.96 -46.03 64.67
C ARG A 680 10.49 -46.08 64.22
N LEU A 681 9.98 -45.03 63.58
CA LEU A 681 8.62 -45.00 63.05
C LEU A 681 8.50 -45.87 61.79
N GLU A 682 9.52 -45.83 60.93
CA GLU A 682 9.62 -46.62 59.70
C GLU A 682 9.62 -48.15 59.92
N THR A 683 9.83 -48.61 61.16
CA THR A 683 9.84 -50.04 61.53
C THR A 683 8.56 -50.53 62.21
N GLN A 684 7.49 -49.73 62.20
CA GLN A 684 6.19 -50.07 62.78
C GLN A 684 5.07 -50.18 61.72
N PHE A 685 4.15 -51.11 61.94
CA PHE A 685 3.03 -51.43 61.03
C PHE A 685 1.66 -51.01 61.57
N GLU A 686 1.64 -50.19 62.62
CA GLU A 686 0.43 -49.62 63.26
C GLU A 686 0.67 -48.13 63.59
N LEU A 687 -0.39 -47.40 63.94
CA LEU A 687 -0.38 -45.95 64.16
C LEU A 687 0.27 -45.54 65.51
N ASP A 688 1.61 -45.41 65.58
CA ASP A 688 2.35 -44.90 66.75
C ASP A 688 2.33 -43.36 66.81
N THR A 689 1.17 -42.83 67.21
CA THR A 689 0.96 -41.40 67.44
C THR A 689 1.91 -40.78 68.47
N VAL A 690 2.49 -41.55 69.40
CA VAL A 690 3.31 -41.02 70.51
C VAL A 690 4.76 -40.76 70.09
N SER A 691 5.34 -41.65 69.28
CA SER A 691 6.63 -41.37 68.64
C SER A 691 6.46 -40.37 67.50
N PHE A 692 5.34 -40.42 66.77
CA PHE A 692 5.05 -39.49 65.67
C PHE A 692 4.84 -38.05 66.16
N ASP A 693 4.03 -37.81 67.19
CA ASP A 693 3.86 -36.45 67.77
C ASP A 693 5.21 -35.88 68.26
N LYS A 694 6.15 -36.71 68.75
CA LYS A 694 7.51 -36.27 69.12
C LYS A 694 8.41 -35.98 67.91
N TYR A 695 8.31 -36.81 66.88
CA TYR A 695 9.03 -36.62 65.62
C TYR A 695 8.59 -35.31 64.95
N ALA A 696 7.28 -35.11 64.78
CA ALA A 696 6.70 -33.87 64.27
C ALA A 696 7.05 -32.64 65.13
N LEU A 697 6.98 -32.75 66.47
CA LEU A 697 7.36 -31.65 67.37
C LEU A 697 8.84 -31.29 67.26
N TYR A 698 9.75 -32.27 67.20
CA TYR A 698 11.18 -32.00 67.09
C TYR A 698 11.58 -31.55 65.67
N LEU A 699 10.84 -31.92 64.63
CA LEU A 699 10.95 -31.33 63.30
C LEU A 699 10.49 -29.86 63.30
N ALA A 700 9.35 -29.55 63.94
CA ALA A 700 8.86 -28.18 64.07
C ALA A 700 9.84 -27.29 64.85
N TYR A 701 10.46 -27.78 65.93
CA TYR A 701 11.52 -27.08 66.67
C TYR A 701 12.82 -26.86 65.86
N GLN A 702 12.97 -27.50 64.70
CA GLN A 702 14.08 -27.31 63.78
C GLN A 702 13.72 -26.46 62.56
N GLU A 703 12.51 -25.90 62.50
CA GLU A 703 11.98 -25.27 61.30
C GLU A 703 11.91 -26.24 60.09
N ARG A 704 11.84 -27.56 60.37
CA ARG A 704 11.69 -28.67 59.40
C ARG A 704 10.32 -29.38 59.47
N PRO A 705 9.19 -28.73 59.83
CA PRO A 705 7.92 -29.45 60.05
C PRO A 705 7.43 -30.22 58.81
N ASN A 706 7.84 -29.81 57.61
CA ASN A 706 7.42 -30.42 56.35
C ASN A 706 7.94 -31.86 56.15
N GLU A 707 8.98 -32.31 56.86
CA GLU A 707 9.51 -33.69 56.70
C GLU A 707 8.58 -34.79 57.28
N VAL A 708 7.46 -34.42 57.91
CA VAL A 708 6.37 -35.36 58.20
C VAL A 708 5.70 -35.88 56.92
N TRP A 709 5.72 -35.09 55.83
CA TRP A 709 5.13 -35.48 54.55
C TRP A 709 6.03 -36.47 53.79
N ASP A 710 7.35 -36.30 53.87
CA ASP A 710 8.33 -37.31 53.40
C ASP A 710 8.16 -38.64 54.14
N PHE A 711 7.78 -38.59 55.43
CA PHE A 711 7.45 -39.78 56.21
C PHE A 711 6.13 -40.42 55.74
N PHE A 712 5.07 -39.64 55.50
CA PHE A 712 3.82 -40.20 54.95
C PHE A 712 4.04 -40.84 53.58
N GLU A 713 4.82 -40.22 52.70
CA GLU A 713 5.19 -40.80 51.40
C GLU A 713 5.94 -42.13 51.57
N TYR A 714 6.96 -42.18 52.45
CA TYR A 714 7.67 -43.42 52.75
C TYR A 714 6.72 -44.53 53.25
N ILE A 715 5.81 -44.21 54.18
CA ILE A 715 4.82 -45.19 54.68
C ILE A 715 3.87 -45.62 53.56
N TYR A 716 3.49 -44.74 52.62
CA TYR A 716 2.57 -45.07 51.54
C TYR A 716 3.16 -46.10 50.56
N TRP A 717 4.40 -45.88 50.11
CA TRP A 717 5.05 -46.73 49.11
C TRP A 717 5.71 -47.98 49.71
N GLU A 718 6.39 -47.86 50.86
CA GLU A 718 7.26 -48.93 51.39
C GLU A 718 6.59 -49.76 52.51
N VAL A 719 5.44 -49.33 53.03
CA VAL A 719 4.77 -49.99 54.18
C VAL A 719 3.30 -50.34 53.91
N SER A 720 2.42 -49.35 53.74
CA SER A 720 1.00 -49.52 53.43
C SER A 720 0.32 -48.18 53.09
N GLU A 721 -0.31 -48.12 51.91
CA GLU A 721 -1.14 -47.01 51.45
C GLU A 721 -2.20 -46.61 52.49
N GLY A 722 -2.96 -47.59 53.00
CA GLY A 722 -4.02 -47.36 53.99
C GLY A 722 -3.50 -46.83 55.33
N LEU A 723 -2.38 -47.37 55.83
CA LEU A 723 -1.76 -46.87 57.07
C LEU A 723 -1.25 -45.43 56.89
N SER A 724 -0.73 -45.07 55.71
CA SER A 724 -0.31 -43.70 55.42
C SER A 724 -1.51 -42.75 55.35
N LEU A 725 -2.60 -43.14 54.68
CA LEU A 725 -3.84 -42.37 54.66
C LEU A 725 -4.44 -42.19 56.07
N ASP A 726 -4.29 -43.17 56.97
CA ASP A 726 -4.66 -43.05 58.39
C ASP A 726 -3.76 -42.04 59.14
N TYR A 727 -2.42 -42.06 58.93
CA TYR A 727 -1.49 -41.09 59.49
C TYR A 727 -1.78 -39.65 59.01
N VAL A 728 -2.02 -39.47 57.70
CA VAL A 728 -2.38 -38.19 57.08
C VAL A 728 -3.70 -37.68 57.64
N SER A 729 -4.73 -38.53 57.66
CA SER A 729 -6.05 -38.18 58.21
C SER A 729 -5.97 -37.82 59.69
N TYR A 730 -5.15 -38.51 60.48
CA TYR A 730 -4.90 -38.17 61.88
C TYR A 730 -4.19 -36.82 62.04
N TYR A 731 -3.14 -36.56 61.26
CA TYR A 731 -2.36 -35.33 61.32
C TYR A 731 -3.23 -34.10 60.97
N LEU A 732 -4.07 -34.22 59.95
CA LEU A 732 -5.02 -33.18 59.51
C LEU A 732 -6.18 -32.92 60.50
N THR A 733 -6.34 -33.72 61.57
CA THR A 733 -7.24 -33.34 62.67
C THR A 733 -6.68 -32.24 63.58
N LYS A 734 -5.37 -31.98 63.50
CA LYS A 734 -4.65 -30.99 64.33
C LYS A 734 -4.01 -29.88 63.48
N GLU A 735 -3.45 -30.25 62.33
CA GLU A 735 -2.69 -29.38 61.44
C GLU A 735 -3.40 -29.20 60.09
N SER A 736 -2.83 -28.40 59.19
CA SER A 736 -3.28 -28.25 57.80
C SER A 736 -2.15 -28.62 56.84
N TYR A 737 -2.50 -28.89 55.58
CA TYR A 737 -1.48 -29.06 54.52
C TYR A 737 -0.58 -27.82 54.43
N PRO A 738 0.75 -27.96 54.42
CA PRO A 738 1.67 -26.82 54.41
C PRO A 738 1.84 -26.22 53.01
N SER A 739 1.43 -26.93 51.96
CA SER A 739 1.55 -26.53 50.56
C SER A 739 0.38 -27.05 49.73
N VAL A 740 0.20 -26.46 48.55
CA VAL A 740 -0.91 -26.77 47.62
C VAL A 740 -0.71 -28.16 47.00
N GLU A 741 0.54 -28.48 46.66
CA GLU A 741 0.96 -29.73 46.03
C GLU A 741 0.72 -30.94 46.94
N LEU A 742 0.98 -30.80 48.24
CA LEU A 742 0.70 -31.86 49.22
C LEU A 742 -0.80 -32.03 49.48
N ASN A 743 -1.56 -30.94 49.52
CA ASN A 743 -3.02 -31.01 49.62
C ASN A 743 -3.61 -31.76 48.41
N GLU A 744 -3.15 -31.41 47.20
CA GLU A 744 -3.58 -32.04 45.94
C GLU A 744 -3.31 -33.54 45.95
N LEU A 745 -2.05 -33.91 46.19
CA LEU A 745 -1.57 -35.29 46.10
C LEU A 745 -2.29 -36.23 47.06
N TRP A 746 -2.50 -35.80 48.30
CA TRP A 746 -3.16 -36.62 49.32
C TRP A 746 -4.67 -36.66 49.17
N LEU A 747 -5.32 -35.56 48.73
CA LEU A 747 -6.75 -35.54 48.44
C LEU A 747 -7.08 -36.37 47.19
N ARG A 748 -6.22 -36.34 46.17
CA ARG A 748 -6.24 -37.25 45.00
C ARG A 748 -6.23 -38.71 45.43
N ARG A 749 -5.25 -39.13 46.24
CA ARG A 749 -5.15 -40.52 46.75
C ARG A 749 -6.38 -40.93 47.57
N GLN A 750 -7.00 -40.00 48.30
CA GLN A 750 -8.26 -40.25 49.02
C GLN A 750 -9.47 -40.43 48.08
N ILE A 751 -9.51 -39.71 46.94
CA ILE A 751 -10.56 -39.85 45.92
C ILE A 751 -10.39 -41.14 45.12
N GLU A 752 -9.15 -41.48 44.73
CA GLU A 752 -8.84 -42.74 44.02
C GLU A 752 -9.26 -43.98 44.84
N ALA A 753 -9.16 -43.91 46.17
CA ALA A 753 -9.66 -44.95 47.07
C ALA A 753 -11.19 -45.00 47.19
N ASN A 754 -11.93 -43.97 46.78
CA ASN A 754 -13.40 -43.89 46.88
C ASN A 754 -14.04 -42.92 45.85
N PRO A 755 -14.01 -43.24 44.54
CA PRO A 755 -14.30 -42.27 43.45
C PRO A 755 -15.78 -41.82 43.40
N GLY A 756 -16.72 -42.60 43.94
CA GLY A 756 -18.14 -42.22 43.99
C GLY A 756 -18.49 -41.17 45.06
N ASN A 757 -17.52 -40.72 45.86
CA ASN A 757 -17.74 -39.81 46.99
C ASN A 757 -17.78 -38.33 46.56
N ILE A 758 -18.98 -37.87 46.21
CA ILE A 758 -19.25 -36.46 45.83
C ILE A 758 -18.75 -35.43 46.87
N SER A 759 -18.58 -35.78 48.14
CA SER A 759 -18.04 -34.85 49.15
C SER A 759 -16.55 -34.61 48.97
N LEU A 760 -15.76 -35.65 48.69
CA LEU A 760 -14.31 -35.52 48.44
C LEU A 760 -14.07 -34.82 47.10
N VAL A 761 -14.84 -35.16 46.06
CA VAL A 761 -14.75 -34.46 44.78
C VAL A 761 -15.11 -32.97 44.94
N LYS A 762 -16.20 -32.62 45.64
CA LYS A 762 -16.53 -31.20 45.93
C LYS A 762 -15.45 -30.48 46.75
N GLU A 763 -14.73 -31.18 47.62
CA GLU A 763 -13.58 -30.62 48.34
C GLU A 763 -12.38 -30.40 47.41
N TYR A 764 -12.11 -31.33 46.49
CA TYR A 764 -11.07 -31.16 45.47
C TYR A 764 -11.40 -30.00 44.51
N LEU A 765 -12.63 -29.92 44.00
CA LEU A 765 -13.10 -28.78 43.19
C LEU A 765 -13.06 -27.44 43.94
N ARG A 766 -13.00 -27.44 45.27
CA ARG A 766 -12.90 -26.19 46.06
C ARG A 766 -11.48 -25.61 46.04
N TYR A 767 -10.46 -26.44 45.88
CA TYR A 767 -9.04 -26.03 45.95
C TYR A 767 -8.29 -26.16 44.61
N PHE A 768 -8.70 -27.08 43.74
CA PHE A 768 -7.96 -27.54 42.55
C PHE A 768 -8.75 -27.44 41.25
N TYR A 769 -9.74 -26.55 41.19
CA TYR A 769 -10.52 -26.31 39.97
C TYR A 769 -9.82 -25.26 39.09
N SER A 770 -8.74 -25.69 38.43
CA SER A 770 -7.93 -24.87 37.53
C SER A 770 -7.35 -25.71 36.38
N GLN A 771 -6.84 -25.04 35.35
CA GLN A 771 -6.20 -25.66 34.17
C GLN A 771 -4.99 -26.54 34.53
N GLU A 772 -4.31 -26.25 35.65
CA GLU A 772 -3.16 -27.01 36.13
C GLU A 772 -3.49 -28.48 36.44
N TYR A 773 -4.71 -28.74 36.91
CA TYR A 773 -5.16 -30.07 37.35
C TYR A 773 -6.09 -30.77 36.34
N LEU A 774 -6.21 -30.21 35.13
CA LEU A 774 -7.22 -30.59 34.14
C LEU A 774 -7.26 -32.08 33.85
N SER A 775 -6.10 -32.70 33.63
CA SER A 775 -5.96 -34.12 33.27
C SER A 775 -6.50 -35.10 34.32
N TYR A 776 -6.70 -34.65 35.56
CA TYR A 776 -7.35 -35.43 36.61
C TYR A 776 -8.80 -35.01 36.86
N LEU A 777 -9.11 -33.72 36.71
CA LEU A 777 -10.50 -33.24 36.70
C LEU A 777 -11.31 -33.98 35.62
N ASP A 778 -10.71 -34.24 34.45
CA ASP A 778 -11.26 -35.06 33.36
C ASP A 778 -11.73 -36.43 33.86
N GLY A 779 -10.83 -37.16 34.53
CA GLY A 779 -11.10 -38.48 35.08
C GLY A 779 -12.16 -38.44 36.18
N ILE A 780 -11.93 -37.67 37.25
CA ILE A 780 -12.78 -37.75 38.44
C ILE A 780 -14.21 -37.25 38.21
N LEU A 781 -14.43 -36.32 37.27
CA LEU A 781 -15.78 -35.81 37.01
C LEU A 781 -16.56 -36.69 36.03
N PHE A 782 -15.87 -37.32 35.08
CA PHE A 782 -16.45 -38.39 34.27
C PHE A 782 -16.79 -39.61 35.15
N ASP A 783 -15.85 -40.06 35.98
CA ASP A 783 -16.04 -41.19 36.90
C ASP A 783 -17.12 -40.88 37.96
N LEU A 784 -17.20 -39.65 38.46
CA LEU A 784 -18.29 -39.24 39.35
C LEU A 784 -19.65 -39.30 38.64
N MET A 785 -19.75 -38.86 37.38
CA MET A 785 -20.99 -38.94 36.61
C MET A 785 -21.42 -40.41 36.37
N GLU A 786 -20.51 -41.28 35.91
CA GLU A 786 -20.80 -42.69 35.65
C GLU A 786 -21.14 -43.49 36.93
N ASN A 787 -20.45 -43.21 38.05
CA ASN A 787 -20.62 -43.97 39.30
C ASN A 787 -21.63 -43.34 40.27
N ASN A 788 -22.20 -42.16 39.98
CA ASN A 788 -23.17 -41.46 40.83
C ASN A 788 -24.31 -40.89 39.96
N ASP A 789 -25.39 -41.66 39.80
CA ASP A 789 -26.55 -41.37 38.94
C ASP A 789 -27.49 -40.29 39.55
N SER A 790 -26.99 -39.05 39.70
CA SER A 790 -27.73 -37.93 40.28
C SER A 790 -27.75 -36.70 39.35
N GLU A 791 -28.83 -35.91 39.42
CA GLU A 791 -28.90 -34.64 38.67
C GLU A 791 -27.80 -33.64 39.09
N GLU A 792 -27.24 -33.79 40.31
CA GLU A 792 -26.17 -32.95 40.83
C GLU A 792 -24.79 -33.32 40.26
N SER A 793 -24.46 -34.61 40.09
CA SER A 793 -23.20 -35.02 39.46
C SER A 793 -23.17 -34.62 37.98
N TYR A 794 -24.27 -34.81 37.26
CA TYR A 794 -24.38 -34.37 35.86
C TYR A 794 -24.30 -32.83 35.71
N ALA A 795 -24.91 -32.07 36.62
CA ALA A 795 -24.77 -30.60 36.62
C ALA A 795 -23.33 -30.15 36.93
N LEU A 796 -22.60 -30.84 37.81
CA LEU A 796 -21.18 -30.58 38.06
C LEU A 796 -20.31 -30.91 36.83
N TYR A 797 -20.60 -32.00 36.12
CA TYR A 797 -19.92 -32.37 34.88
C TYR A 797 -20.15 -31.34 33.77
N ILE A 798 -21.41 -30.93 33.51
CA ILE A 798 -21.70 -29.87 32.53
C ILE A 798 -21.06 -28.54 32.93
N LYS A 799 -21.02 -28.21 34.23
CA LYS A 799 -20.31 -27.02 34.71
C LYS A 799 -18.81 -27.08 34.40
N TYR A 800 -18.19 -28.25 34.61
CA TYR A 800 -16.78 -28.48 34.28
C TYR A 800 -16.49 -28.39 32.78
N LEU A 801 -17.31 -28.98 31.93
CA LEU A 801 -17.18 -28.77 30.49
C LEU A 801 -17.29 -27.28 30.14
N ILE A 802 -18.22 -26.54 30.73
CA ILE A 802 -18.37 -25.09 30.49
C ILE A 802 -17.12 -24.30 30.92
N ASP A 803 -16.51 -24.64 32.06
CA ASP A 803 -15.40 -23.87 32.61
C ASP A 803 -14.02 -24.29 32.04
N PHE A 804 -13.89 -25.48 31.41
CA PHE A 804 -12.60 -26.01 30.93
C PHE A 804 -12.57 -26.65 29.53
N HIS A 805 -13.67 -27.24 29.06
CA HIS A 805 -13.79 -27.91 27.75
C HIS A 805 -15.01 -27.38 26.98
N PRO A 806 -15.07 -26.07 26.68
CA PRO A 806 -16.27 -25.40 26.20
C PRO A 806 -16.75 -25.93 24.84
N GLU A 807 -15.85 -26.43 24.00
CA GLU A 807 -16.17 -27.13 22.75
C GLU A 807 -16.91 -28.46 22.98
N SER A 808 -16.59 -29.17 24.06
CA SER A 808 -17.22 -30.43 24.43
C SER A 808 -18.65 -30.26 25.00
N VAL A 809 -18.96 -29.09 25.59
CA VAL A 809 -20.33 -28.73 26.05
C VAL A 809 -21.34 -28.81 24.90
N ILE A 810 -20.95 -28.31 23.73
CA ILE A 810 -21.81 -28.23 22.56
C ILE A 810 -22.11 -29.64 22.04
N GLU A 811 -21.11 -30.51 21.98
CA GLU A 811 -21.27 -31.90 21.55
C GLU A 811 -22.18 -32.70 22.49
N GLU A 812 -22.06 -32.49 23.79
CA GLU A 812 -22.91 -33.13 24.80
C GLU A 812 -24.35 -32.59 24.79
N LEU A 813 -24.55 -31.27 24.64
CA LEU A 813 -25.88 -30.66 24.75
C LEU A 813 -26.65 -30.49 23.43
N LYS A 814 -26.01 -30.61 22.25
CA LYS A 814 -26.64 -30.27 20.95
C LYS A 814 -27.93 -31.02 20.64
N GLU A 815 -28.06 -32.30 21.01
CA GLU A 815 -29.29 -33.08 20.79
C GLU A 815 -30.28 -33.03 21.96
N LYS A 816 -29.92 -32.36 23.07
CA LYS A 816 -30.73 -32.34 24.29
C LYS A 816 -31.73 -31.17 24.28
N ASN A 817 -32.92 -31.41 24.81
CA ASN A 817 -33.96 -30.38 24.92
C ASN A 817 -33.83 -29.64 26.28
N PRO A 818 -33.63 -28.31 26.30
CA PRO A 818 -33.45 -27.54 27.54
C PRO A 818 -34.55 -27.77 28.58
N ALA A 819 -35.79 -28.01 28.15
CA ALA A 819 -36.94 -28.24 29.03
C ALA A 819 -36.86 -29.53 29.85
N GLN A 820 -35.96 -30.46 29.51
CA GLN A 820 -35.78 -31.75 30.19
C GLN A 820 -34.69 -31.73 31.28
N TYR A 821 -33.93 -30.64 31.41
CA TYR A 821 -32.74 -30.57 32.28
C TYR A 821 -32.79 -29.36 33.23
N PRO A 822 -33.71 -29.33 34.23
CA PRO A 822 -33.90 -28.18 35.11
C PRO A 822 -32.66 -27.83 35.95
N ALA A 823 -31.83 -28.82 36.29
CA ALA A 823 -30.57 -28.61 37.00
C ALA A 823 -29.55 -27.74 36.20
N LEU A 824 -29.71 -27.63 34.88
CA LEU A 824 -28.85 -26.82 34.01
C LEU A 824 -29.40 -25.40 33.77
N HIS A 825 -30.64 -25.10 34.17
CA HIS A 825 -31.24 -23.76 33.97
C HIS A 825 -30.45 -22.62 34.64
N PRO A 826 -29.83 -22.78 35.82
CA PRO A 826 -28.93 -21.76 36.39
C PRO A 826 -27.73 -21.41 35.49
N MET A 827 -27.37 -22.29 34.54
CA MET A 827 -26.29 -22.10 33.57
C MET A 827 -26.80 -21.77 32.15
N ALA A 828 -28.11 -21.63 31.96
CA ALA A 828 -28.72 -21.42 30.64
C ALA A 828 -28.15 -20.20 29.90
N THR A 829 -27.77 -19.14 30.61
CA THR A 829 -27.08 -17.97 30.05
C THR A 829 -25.76 -18.35 29.38
N THR A 830 -24.90 -19.11 30.08
CA THR A 830 -23.58 -19.53 29.57
C THR A 830 -23.73 -20.54 28.44
N ILE A 831 -24.65 -21.50 28.57
CA ILE A 831 -24.97 -22.47 27.50
C ILE A 831 -25.48 -21.74 26.24
N THR A 832 -26.33 -20.72 26.41
CA THR A 832 -26.82 -19.87 25.32
C THR A 832 -25.68 -19.17 24.59
N TYR A 833 -24.73 -18.57 25.31
CA TYR A 833 -23.58 -17.92 24.70
C TYR A 833 -22.63 -18.93 24.03
N ALA A 834 -22.35 -20.09 24.65
CA ALA A 834 -21.55 -21.15 24.03
C ALA A 834 -22.13 -21.60 22.67
N PHE A 835 -23.45 -21.84 22.58
CA PHE A 835 -24.10 -22.12 21.29
C PHE A 835 -24.11 -20.93 20.33
N SER A 836 -24.16 -19.68 20.83
CA SER A 836 -24.03 -18.48 19.98
C SER A 836 -22.64 -18.42 19.34
N ASP A 837 -21.61 -18.65 20.14
CA ASP A 837 -20.22 -18.36 19.76
C ASP A 837 -19.68 -19.45 18.82
N ALA A 838 -20.17 -20.69 18.97
CA ALA A 838 -20.04 -21.76 17.97
C ALA A 838 -20.96 -21.61 16.73
N GLY A 839 -21.61 -20.46 16.54
CA GLY A 839 -22.46 -20.18 15.37
C GLY A 839 -23.81 -20.89 15.35
N MET A 840 -24.13 -21.74 16.33
CA MET A 840 -25.38 -22.51 16.44
C MET A 840 -26.55 -21.66 16.97
N LYS A 841 -26.83 -20.52 16.32
CA LYS A 841 -27.79 -19.50 16.79
C LYS A 841 -29.20 -20.04 17.08
N GLN A 842 -29.66 -21.08 16.37
CA GLN A 842 -30.95 -21.74 16.66
C GLN A 842 -30.97 -22.46 18.01
N LYS A 843 -29.85 -23.07 18.44
CA LYS A 843 -29.74 -23.72 19.75
C LYS A 843 -29.57 -22.69 20.86
N ALA A 844 -28.82 -21.61 20.59
CA ALA A 844 -28.75 -20.45 21.49
C ALA A 844 -30.15 -19.88 21.78
N LEU A 845 -30.96 -19.64 20.73
CA LEU A 845 -32.35 -19.17 20.88
C LEU A 845 -33.23 -20.12 21.71
N ALA A 846 -33.04 -21.45 21.61
CA ALA A 846 -33.79 -22.42 22.40
C ALA A 846 -33.39 -22.44 23.89
N TRP A 847 -32.11 -22.23 24.21
CA TRP A 847 -31.66 -22.10 25.61
C TRP A 847 -31.97 -20.70 26.19
N ALA A 848 -32.03 -19.67 25.37
CA ALA A 848 -32.35 -18.29 25.78
C ALA A 848 -33.75 -18.16 26.40
N GLU A 849 -34.72 -19.00 26.01
CA GLU A 849 -36.07 -19.04 26.62
C GLU A 849 -36.04 -19.39 28.12
N PHE A 850 -34.93 -19.94 28.62
CA PHE A 850 -34.72 -20.33 30.02
C PHE A 850 -33.80 -19.36 30.79
N SER A 851 -33.51 -18.18 30.23
CA SER A 851 -32.71 -17.15 30.90
C SER A 851 -33.25 -15.72 30.68
N ASP A 852 -33.70 -15.10 31.77
CA ASP A 852 -34.07 -13.67 31.82
C ASP A 852 -32.87 -12.71 31.65
N ALA A 853 -31.63 -13.24 31.63
CA ALA A 853 -30.40 -12.43 31.57
C ALA A 853 -29.95 -12.08 30.14
N ILE A 854 -30.58 -12.67 29.10
CA ILE A 854 -30.22 -12.41 27.71
C ILE A 854 -30.88 -11.11 27.22
N PRO A 855 -30.10 -10.08 26.80
CA PRO A 855 -30.69 -8.85 26.28
C PRO A 855 -31.48 -9.10 24.99
N LEU A 856 -32.66 -8.49 24.86
CA LEU A 856 -33.47 -8.62 23.64
C LEU A 856 -32.71 -8.19 22.38
N ARG A 857 -31.81 -7.20 22.49
CA ARG A 857 -30.91 -6.79 21.40
C ARG A 857 -30.10 -7.97 20.85
N THR A 858 -29.60 -8.85 21.73
CA THR A 858 -28.84 -10.06 21.38
C THR A 858 -29.74 -11.09 20.68
N VAL A 859 -30.97 -11.28 21.18
CA VAL A 859 -31.97 -12.15 20.53
C VAL A 859 -32.31 -11.66 19.13
N LEU A 860 -32.49 -10.34 18.94
CA LEU A 860 -32.70 -9.75 17.61
C LEU A 860 -31.46 -9.91 16.71
N GLN A 861 -30.24 -9.77 17.25
CA GLN A 861 -29.00 -10.04 16.49
C GLN A 861 -28.97 -11.48 15.99
N TRP A 862 -29.28 -12.48 16.81
CA TRP A 862 -29.30 -13.88 16.37
C TRP A 862 -30.36 -14.16 15.29
N TRP A 863 -31.50 -13.46 15.30
CA TRP A 863 -32.45 -13.52 14.18
C TRP A 863 -31.93 -12.83 12.92
N VAL A 864 -31.06 -11.81 13.03
CA VAL A 864 -30.35 -11.19 11.90
C VAL A 864 -29.27 -12.11 11.35
N ASP A 865 -28.48 -12.75 12.22
CA ASP A 865 -27.42 -13.70 11.87
C ASP A 865 -27.98 -14.94 11.13
N LEU A 866 -29.24 -15.31 11.41
CA LEU A 866 -29.98 -16.36 10.73
C LEU A 866 -30.73 -15.89 9.46
N GLU A 867 -30.53 -14.63 9.02
CA GLU A 867 -31.27 -13.95 7.94
C GLU A 867 -32.81 -13.98 8.12
N ALA A 868 -33.28 -14.26 9.33
CA ALA A 868 -34.69 -14.44 9.68
C ALA A 868 -35.38 -13.11 9.95
N TYR A 869 -35.21 -12.13 9.04
CA TYR A 869 -35.65 -10.75 9.22
C TYR A 869 -37.15 -10.61 9.53
N ASN A 870 -38.01 -11.47 8.99
CA ASN A 870 -39.44 -11.50 9.32
C ASN A 870 -39.69 -11.88 10.80
N LYS A 871 -38.86 -12.77 11.36
CA LYS A 871 -38.96 -13.18 12.77
C LYS A 871 -38.40 -12.07 13.67
N MET A 872 -37.26 -11.49 13.33
CA MET A 872 -36.71 -10.28 13.95
C MET A 872 -37.76 -9.14 14.00
N GLU A 873 -38.40 -8.85 12.87
CA GLU A 873 -39.46 -7.84 12.73
C GLU A 873 -40.65 -8.16 13.64
N SER A 874 -41.13 -9.41 13.66
CA SER A 874 -42.25 -9.81 14.52
C SER A 874 -41.95 -9.66 16.01
N VAL A 875 -40.76 -10.08 16.46
CA VAL A 875 -40.32 -10.02 17.87
C VAL A 875 -40.10 -8.56 18.29
N TYR A 876 -39.47 -7.75 17.44
CA TYR A 876 -39.30 -6.32 17.67
C TYR A 876 -40.65 -5.58 17.74
N LEU A 877 -41.57 -5.82 16.79
CA LEU A 877 -42.87 -5.17 16.76
C LEU A 877 -43.76 -5.59 17.94
N GLU A 878 -43.64 -6.82 18.45
CA GLU A 878 -44.33 -7.25 19.66
C GLU A 878 -43.78 -6.51 20.90
N TYR A 879 -42.46 -6.48 21.08
CA TYR A 879 -41.81 -5.81 22.21
C TYR A 879 -42.06 -4.28 22.22
N ILE A 880 -41.86 -3.60 21.09
CA ILE A 880 -41.87 -2.13 21.05
C ILE A 880 -43.29 -1.55 21.26
N ARG A 881 -44.34 -2.35 21.08
CA ARG A 881 -45.72 -1.98 21.49
C ARG A 881 -45.86 -1.88 23.01
N ALA A 882 -45.18 -2.73 23.77
CA ALA A 882 -45.13 -2.67 25.22
C ALA A 882 -44.09 -1.66 25.74
N HIS A 883 -43.02 -1.43 24.97
CA HIS A 883 -41.89 -0.56 25.33
C HIS A 883 -41.66 0.60 24.33
N PRO A 884 -42.65 1.49 24.10
CA PRO A 884 -42.61 2.50 23.04
C PRO A 884 -41.59 3.64 23.23
N LEU A 885 -40.78 3.60 24.30
CA LEU A 885 -39.74 4.58 24.62
C LEU A 885 -38.32 3.98 24.57
N ASP A 886 -38.17 2.72 24.14
CA ASP A 886 -36.85 2.10 23.95
C ASP A 886 -36.20 2.58 22.64
N TYR A 887 -35.70 3.81 22.67
CA TYR A 887 -35.08 4.47 21.51
C TYR A 887 -33.76 3.82 21.08
N GLU A 888 -33.03 3.17 21.98
CA GLU A 888 -31.80 2.44 21.65
C GLU A 888 -32.13 1.19 20.81
N LEU A 889 -33.16 0.42 21.19
CA LEU A 889 -33.59 -0.73 20.40
C LEU A 889 -34.24 -0.31 19.06
N MET A 890 -35.04 0.77 19.05
CA MET A 890 -35.52 1.37 17.80
C MET A 890 -34.35 1.78 16.88
N GLY A 891 -33.32 2.42 17.44
CA GLY A 891 -32.13 2.82 16.72
C GLY A 891 -31.35 1.65 16.12
N TYR A 892 -31.19 0.59 16.91
CA TYR A 892 -30.53 -0.63 16.47
C TYR A 892 -31.26 -1.31 15.31
N VAL A 893 -32.58 -1.55 15.42
CA VAL A 893 -33.37 -2.16 14.33
C VAL A 893 -33.48 -1.24 13.12
N SER A 894 -33.55 0.08 13.33
CA SER A 894 -33.49 1.08 12.25
C SER A 894 -32.16 1.03 11.48
N ASN A 895 -31.05 0.71 12.13
CA ASN A 895 -29.76 0.58 11.46
C ASN A 895 -29.67 -0.74 10.69
N ILE A 896 -30.12 -1.88 11.26
CA ILE A 896 -30.17 -3.17 10.56
C ILE A 896 -30.92 -3.06 9.24
N TRP A 897 -32.13 -2.49 9.24
CA TRP A 897 -32.90 -2.30 8.00
C TRP A 897 -32.16 -1.40 6.99
N TYR A 898 -31.39 -0.40 7.46
CA TYR A 898 -30.58 0.43 6.58
C TYR A 898 -29.42 -0.35 5.96
N ASP A 899 -28.74 -1.18 6.77
CA ASP A 899 -27.56 -1.94 6.37
C ASP A 899 -27.87 -3.01 5.32
N ILE A 900 -29.06 -3.62 5.38
CA ILE A 900 -29.53 -4.56 4.35
C ILE A 900 -30.25 -3.89 3.17
N GLY A 901 -30.31 -2.55 3.11
CA GLY A 901 -30.87 -1.78 1.99
C GLY A 901 -32.39 -1.52 2.05
N GLU A 902 -33.07 -1.92 3.11
CA GLU A 902 -34.49 -1.66 3.39
C GLU A 902 -34.71 -0.24 3.96
N PHE A 903 -34.22 0.76 3.23
CA PHE A 903 -34.19 2.17 3.65
C PHE A 903 -35.56 2.73 4.04
N GLU A 904 -36.64 2.21 3.46
CA GLU A 904 -38.02 2.62 3.74
C GLU A 904 -38.45 2.20 5.16
N LYS A 905 -38.24 0.92 5.53
CA LYS A 905 -38.49 0.43 6.91
C LYS A 905 -37.59 1.12 7.92
N ALA A 906 -36.30 1.27 7.60
CA ALA A 906 -35.35 2.00 8.41
C ALA A 906 -35.83 3.44 8.71
N SER A 907 -36.27 4.17 7.68
CA SER A 907 -36.75 5.54 7.82
C SER A 907 -38.05 5.64 8.62
N LEU A 908 -38.96 4.66 8.52
CA LEU A 908 -40.20 4.63 9.29
C LEU A 908 -39.91 4.54 10.79
N ILE A 909 -38.96 3.69 11.20
CA ILE A 909 -38.52 3.59 12.60
C ILE A 909 -37.78 4.87 13.03
N ALA A 910 -36.78 5.31 12.26
CA ALA A 910 -36.03 6.53 12.57
C ALA A 910 -36.90 7.79 12.68
N ASN A 911 -38.01 7.86 11.94
CA ASN A 911 -38.96 8.97 12.01
C ASN A 911 -39.69 9.06 13.37
N LYS A 912 -39.87 7.92 14.08
CA LYS A 912 -40.49 7.86 15.42
C LYS A 912 -39.55 8.33 16.55
N LEU A 913 -38.24 8.33 16.34
CA LEU A 913 -37.26 8.81 17.32
C LEU A 913 -37.44 10.31 17.64
N PRO A 914 -37.08 10.79 18.85
CA PRO A 914 -37.14 12.21 19.19
C PRO A 914 -36.20 13.09 18.36
N GLU A 915 -36.55 14.36 18.19
CA GLU A 915 -35.81 15.25 17.27
C GLU A 915 -34.46 15.75 17.80
N ALA A 916 -34.28 15.74 19.13
CA ALA A 916 -33.02 16.02 19.81
C ALA A 916 -32.17 14.75 20.06
N ASP A 917 -32.63 13.60 19.56
CA ASP A 917 -31.98 12.31 19.82
C ASP A 917 -30.70 12.11 18.99
N ARG A 918 -29.66 11.55 19.62
CA ARG A 918 -28.35 11.33 18.99
C ARG A 918 -28.42 10.26 17.88
N ILE A 919 -29.23 9.23 18.06
CA ILE A 919 -29.46 8.15 17.09
C ILE A 919 -30.15 8.74 15.85
N LYS A 920 -31.22 9.52 16.03
CA LYS A 920 -31.90 10.18 14.90
C LYS A 920 -30.97 11.13 14.16
N THR A 921 -30.15 11.89 14.89
CA THR A 921 -29.15 12.80 14.31
C THR A 921 -28.10 12.04 13.48
N ARG A 922 -27.60 10.89 13.97
CA ARG A 922 -26.71 9.99 13.22
C ARG A 922 -27.39 9.42 11.97
N TYR A 923 -28.64 8.95 12.09
CA TYR A 923 -29.44 8.46 10.97
C TYR A 923 -29.58 9.53 9.88
N LYS A 924 -29.93 10.78 10.26
CA LYS A 924 -29.99 11.92 9.32
C LYS A 924 -28.67 12.15 8.60
N GLY A 925 -27.54 12.00 9.28
CA GLY A 925 -26.20 12.14 8.71
C GLY A 925 -25.95 11.18 7.55
N ARG A 926 -26.29 9.90 7.73
CA ARG A 926 -26.15 8.85 6.71
C ARG A 926 -27.21 8.95 5.60
N PHE A 927 -28.46 9.17 5.98
CA PHE A 927 -29.62 9.18 5.08
C PHE A 927 -29.63 10.37 4.10
N ASN A 928 -29.24 11.57 4.52
CA ASN A 928 -29.44 12.78 3.70
C ASN A 928 -28.51 12.96 2.49
N PRO A 929 -27.29 12.40 2.48
CA PRO A 929 -26.53 12.16 1.26
C PRO A 929 -27.21 11.12 0.35
N ASP A 930 -27.51 9.94 0.89
CA ASP A 930 -27.94 8.74 0.13
C ASP A 930 -29.30 8.93 -0.57
N VAL A 931 -30.29 9.48 0.15
CA VAL A 931 -31.68 9.64 -0.35
C VAL A 931 -31.78 10.48 -1.62
N ARG A 932 -30.75 11.28 -1.94
CA ARG A 932 -30.66 12.05 -3.20
C ARG A 932 -30.54 11.15 -4.44
N PHE A 933 -30.07 9.92 -4.27
CA PHE A 933 -29.83 8.95 -5.34
C PHE A 933 -30.89 7.83 -5.41
N PHE A 934 -31.77 7.71 -4.40
CA PHE A 934 -32.86 6.73 -4.39
C PHE A 934 -33.84 6.95 -5.55
N GLU A 935 -34.59 5.89 -5.91
CA GLU A 935 -35.63 6.00 -6.94
C GLU A 935 -36.67 7.08 -6.60
N SER A 936 -37.21 7.72 -7.63
CA SER A 936 -38.23 8.77 -7.50
C SER A 936 -39.49 8.30 -6.73
N ASP A 937 -39.87 7.02 -6.79
CA ASP A 937 -40.99 6.48 -6.00
C ASP A 937 -40.66 6.43 -4.49
N VAL A 938 -39.47 5.91 -4.15
CA VAL A 938 -38.93 5.83 -2.78
C VAL A 938 -38.75 7.24 -2.19
N GLN A 939 -38.16 8.16 -2.95
CA GLN A 939 -38.03 9.57 -2.53
C GLN A 939 -39.40 10.19 -2.19
N LYS A 940 -40.45 9.90 -2.96
CA LYS A 940 -41.80 10.42 -2.70
C LYS A 940 -42.47 9.78 -1.49
N PHE A 941 -42.32 8.47 -1.31
CA PHE A 941 -42.78 7.73 -0.13
C PHE A 941 -42.18 8.35 1.14
N LEU A 942 -40.85 8.46 1.19
CA LEU A 942 -40.11 9.02 2.31
C LEU A 942 -40.48 10.49 2.58
N ILE A 943 -40.59 11.33 1.55
CA ILE A 943 -41.02 12.74 1.71
C ILE A 943 -42.44 12.83 2.30
N ALA A 944 -43.32 11.86 2.03
CA ALA A 944 -44.70 11.86 2.53
C ALA A 944 -44.83 11.26 3.94
N LYS A 945 -44.12 10.16 4.22
CA LYS A 945 -44.26 9.37 5.46
C LYS A 945 -43.21 9.65 6.52
N THR A 946 -41.99 10.02 6.12
CA THR A 946 -40.85 10.20 7.03
C THR A 946 -40.23 11.61 6.95
N PRO A 947 -41.01 12.70 6.92
CA PRO A 947 -40.50 14.04 6.65
C PRO A 947 -39.49 14.53 7.70
N THR A 948 -39.49 13.98 8.92
CA THR A 948 -38.57 14.40 10.00
C THR A 948 -37.14 13.89 9.79
N VAL A 949 -36.91 12.80 9.03
CA VAL A 949 -35.54 12.30 8.78
C VAL A 949 -34.80 13.11 7.72
N PHE A 950 -35.45 14.09 7.07
CA PHE A 950 -34.80 14.97 6.11
C PHE A 950 -34.20 16.22 6.75
N ASN A 951 -32.99 16.57 6.33
CA ASN A 951 -32.42 17.89 6.51
C ASN A 951 -33.11 18.87 5.53
N PRO A 952 -33.43 20.11 5.94
CA PRO A 952 -34.22 21.05 5.13
C PRO A 952 -33.69 21.28 3.71
N ASP A 953 -32.37 21.37 3.53
CA ASP A 953 -31.77 21.60 2.21
C ASP A 953 -31.74 20.36 1.31
N THR A 954 -31.61 19.15 1.86
CA THR A 954 -31.77 17.90 1.09
C THR A 954 -33.20 17.76 0.59
N LEU A 955 -34.20 17.97 1.46
CA LEU A 955 -35.62 17.95 1.08
C LEU A 955 -35.90 18.97 -0.05
N LYS A 956 -35.44 20.20 0.13
CA LYS A 956 -35.55 21.30 -0.85
C LYS A 956 -34.82 20.99 -2.17
N ALA A 957 -33.70 20.27 -2.15
CA ALA A 957 -32.98 19.83 -3.33
C ALA A 957 -33.77 18.78 -4.12
N ILE A 958 -34.22 17.71 -3.45
CA ILE A 958 -34.99 16.62 -4.07
C ILE A 958 -36.31 17.14 -4.65
N MET A 959 -37.08 17.93 -3.88
CA MET A 959 -38.29 18.57 -4.36
C MET A 959 -38.05 19.52 -5.55
N SER A 960 -36.86 20.14 -5.64
CA SER A 960 -36.48 20.94 -6.81
C SER A 960 -36.20 20.08 -8.03
N GLY A 961 -35.51 18.93 -7.84
CA GLY A 961 -35.26 17.93 -8.88
C GLY A 961 -36.55 17.39 -9.48
N LEU A 962 -37.44 16.85 -8.64
CA LEU A 962 -38.75 16.31 -9.03
C LEU A 962 -39.57 17.33 -9.84
N ARG A 963 -39.54 18.62 -9.48
CA ARG A 963 -40.24 19.67 -10.23
C ARG A 963 -39.75 19.85 -11.68
N TYR A 964 -38.47 19.64 -11.99
CA TYR A 964 -38.00 19.76 -13.38
C TYR A 964 -38.35 18.54 -14.23
N TYR A 965 -38.39 17.36 -13.63
CA TYR A 965 -38.63 16.11 -14.36
C TYR A 965 -40.14 15.81 -14.53
N GLU A 966 -40.94 16.01 -13.47
CA GLU A 966 -42.33 15.55 -13.43
C GLU A 966 -43.38 16.61 -13.77
N ASN A 967 -43.06 17.91 -13.63
CA ASN A 967 -44.08 18.94 -13.78
C ASN A 967 -44.22 19.43 -15.23
N ASN A 968 -45.45 19.80 -15.59
CA ASN A 968 -45.75 20.48 -16.84
C ASN A 968 -44.91 21.76 -17.00
N SER A 969 -44.61 22.11 -18.25
CA SER A 969 -43.87 23.33 -18.58
C SER A 969 -44.48 24.05 -19.78
N ILE A 970 -44.31 25.36 -19.83
CA ILE A 970 -44.64 26.18 -21.00
C ILE A 970 -43.35 26.70 -21.63
N GLN A 971 -43.31 26.74 -22.95
CA GLN A 971 -42.16 27.15 -23.74
C GLN A 971 -42.62 28.06 -24.87
N TYR A 972 -41.88 29.14 -25.13
CA TYR A 972 -42.03 29.96 -26.33
C TYR A 972 -40.69 29.97 -27.05
N ASN A 973 -40.68 29.66 -28.34
CA ASN A 973 -39.50 29.77 -29.20
C ASN A 973 -39.81 30.65 -30.40
N THR A 974 -38.82 31.42 -30.83
CA THR A 974 -38.84 32.22 -32.06
C THR A 974 -37.53 31.98 -32.79
N ASP A 975 -37.57 31.81 -34.12
CA ASP A 975 -36.39 31.70 -34.96
C ASP A 975 -36.56 32.52 -36.23
N TYR A 976 -35.54 33.32 -36.52
CA TYR A 976 -35.47 34.23 -37.65
C TYR A 976 -34.24 33.90 -38.47
N VAL A 977 -34.44 33.64 -39.76
CA VAL A 977 -33.41 33.21 -40.69
C VAL A 977 -33.50 34.08 -41.95
N VAL A 978 -32.37 34.56 -42.44
CA VAL A 978 -32.26 35.33 -43.69
C VAL A 978 -31.19 34.72 -44.58
N ASP A 979 -31.52 34.47 -45.84
CA ASP A 979 -30.56 34.03 -46.86
C ASP A 979 -30.00 35.19 -47.70
N ASN A 980 -29.02 34.89 -48.56
CA ASN A 980 -28.41 35.87 -49.45
C ASN A 980 -29.25 36.23 -50.69
N PHE A 981 -30.37 35.54 -50.95
CA PHE A 981 -31.44 36.02 -51.84
C PHE A 981 -32.45 36.91 -51.10
N LYS A 982 -32.10 37.37 -49.88
CA LYS A 982 -32.93 38.24 -49.02
C LYS A 982 -34.26 37.63 -48.61
N GLN A 983 -34.45 36.32 -48.77
CA GLN A 983 -35.60 35.67 -48.18
C GLN A 983 -35.43 35.64 -46.67
N SER A 984 -36.43 36.11 -45.95
CA SER A 984 -36.56 35.96 -44.50
C SER A 984 -37.63 34.93 -44.15
N VAL A 985 -37.31 34.04 -43.23
CA VAL A 985 -38.27 33.12 -42.59
C VAL A 985 -38.31 33.43 -41.09
N TRP A 986 -39.48 33.79 -40.57
CA TRP A 986 -39.70 34.05 -39.15
C TRP A 986 -40.70 33.07 -38.54
N ASN A 987 -40.20 32.03 -37.86
CA ASN A 987 -41.03 31.09 -37.13
C ASN A 987 -41.21 31.53 -35.67
N ASN A 988 -42.41 31.28 -35.14
CA ASN A 988 -42.78 31.51 -33.76
C ASN A 988 -43.60 30.31 -33.28
N SER A 989 -43.33 29.81 -32.08
CA SER A 989 -44.02 28.65 -31.51
C SER A 989 -44.26 28.81 -30.01
N MET A 990 -45.50 28.58 -29.58
CA MET A 990 -45.88 28.56 -28.17
C MET A 990 -46.35 27.16 -27.80
N THR A 991 -45.57 26.46 -26.97
CA THR A 991 -45.72 25.05 -26.64
C THR A 991 -46.08 24.84 -25.17
N TYR A 992 -47.16 24.12 -24.92
CA TYR A 992 -47.47 23.56 -23.61
C TYR A 992 -47.04 22.09 -23.56
N ASN A 993 -46.15 21.75 -22.63
CA ASN A 993 -45.65 20.40 -22.39
C ASN A 993 -46.33 19.82 -21.15
N MET A 994 -47.14 18.79 -21.35
CA MET A 994 -47.77 17.99 -20.31
C MET A 994 -46.93 16.74 -20.03
N ARG A 995 -46.60 16.48 -18.77
CA ARG A 995 -45.97 15.23 -18.31
C ARG A 995 -47.04 14.28 -17.77
N THR A 996 -46.95 13.00 -18.13
CA THR A 996 -47.79 11.93 -17.57
C THR A 996 -47.17 11.37 -16.28
N GLU A 997 -47.92 10.55 -15.55
CA GLU A 997 -47.40 9.78 -14.41
C GLU A 997 -46.28 8.80 -14.82
N SER A 998 -46.33 8.29 -16.06
CA SER A 998 -45.26 7.51 -16.69
C SER A 998 -44.06 8.34 -17.19
N LEU A 999 -44.05 9.66 -16.92
CA LEU A 999 -43.04 10.65 -17.32
C LEU A 999 -42.90 10.90 -18.84
N ASN A 1000 -43.80 10.32 -19.65
CA ASN A 1000 -43.91 10.66 -21.07
C ASN A 1000 -44.37 12.13 -21.22
N MET A 1001 -44.02 12.75 -22.34
CA MET A 1001 -44.34 14.14 -22.64
C MET A 1001 -45.29 14.24 -23.83
N HIS A 1002 -46.37 15.00 -23.64
CA HIS A 1002 -47.27 15.43 -24.70
C HIS A 1002 -47.11 16.94 -24.85
N SER A 1003 -46.62 17.38 -26.01
CA SER A 1003 -46.37 18.78 -26.32
C SER A 1003 -47.39 19.26 -27.34
N LEU A 1004 -48.19 20.26 -26.99
CA LEU A 1004 -49.10 20.95 -27.90
C LEU A 1004 -48.54 22.34 -28.20
N SER A 1005 -48.34 22.64 -29.47
CA SER A 1005 -47.74 23.89 -29.96
C SER A 1005 -48.71 24.62 -30.88
N VAL A 1006 -48.86 25.93 -30.67
CA VAL A 1006 -49.38 26.86 -31.68
C VAL A 1006 -48.20 27.42 -32.45
N THR A 1007 -48.26 27.43 -33.78
CA THR A 1007 -47.19 27.94 -34.66
C THR A 1007 -47.66 29.08 -35.55
N TYR A 1008 -46.74 30.01 -35.80
CA TYR A 1008 -46.86 31.10 -36.75
C TYR A 1008 -45.55 31.17 -37.54
N THR A 1009 -45.62 31.24 -38.87
CA THR A 1009 -44.45 31.30 -39.75
C THR A 1009 -44.70 32.37 -40.80
N ASP A 1010 -43.79 33.34 -40.90
CA ASP A 1010 -43.78 34.33 -41.97
C ASP A 1010 -42.65 34.02 -42.94
N VAL A 1011 -42.91 34.06 -44.26
CA VAL A 1011 -41.95 33.74 -45.33
C VAL A 1011 -42.01 34.84 -46.38
N SER A 1012 -40.88 35.48 -46.67
CA SER A 1012 -40.82 36.46 -47.77
C SER A 1012 -40.51 35.81 -49.13
N ASP A 1013 -40.71 36.60 -50.19
CA ASP A 1013 -40.24 36.31 -51.53
C ASP A 1013 -38.69 36.21 -51.61
N LEU A 1014 -38.21 35.50 -52.63
CA LEU A 1014 -36.80 35.41 -53.03
C LEU A 1014 -36.44 36.54 -54.00
N ASN A 1015 -35.25 37.12 -53.88
CA ASN A 1015 -34.72 38.06 -54.87
C ASN A 1015 -34.11 37.31 -56.08
N LEU A 1016 -34.96 36.90 -57.02
CA LEU A 1016 -34.59 36.08 -58.17
C LEU A 1016 -34.11 36.88 -59.39
N ASN A 1017 -33.14 36.32 -60.13
CA ASN A 1017 -32.68 36.87 -61.41
C ASN A 1017 -33.69 36.66 -62.56
N ALA A 1018 -34.54 35.64 -62.46
CA ALA A 1018 -35.61 35.34 -63.40
C ALA A 1018 -36.97 35.52 -62.72
N PHE A 1019 -37.95 36.08 -63.43
CA PHE A 1019 -39.30 36.27 -62.90
C PHE A 1019 -40.03 34.94 -62.72
N ASP A 1020 -40.58 34.72 -61.53
CA ASP A 1020 -41.44 33.58 -61.21
C ASP A 1020 -42.74 34.07 -60.57
N ILE A 1021 -43.88 33.74 -61.18
CA ILE A 1021 -45.21 34.15 -60.70
C ILE A 1021 -45.59 33.53 -59.34
N ASN A 1022 -44.93 32.44 -58.95
CA ASN A 1022 -45.17 31.73 -57.70
C ASN A 1022 -44.34 32.31 -56.53
N ASN A 1023 -43.43 33.25 -56.82
CA ASN A 1023 -42.55 33.84 -55.81
C ASN A 1023 -43.26 34.99 -55.08
N VAL A 1024 -44.17 34.63 -54.17
CA VAL A 1024 -44.92 35.56 -53.32
C VAL A 1024 -44.63 35.30 -51.84
N PRO A 1025 -44.73 36.31 -50.96
CA PRO A 1025 -44.67 36.11 -49.53
C PRO A 1025 -45.88 35.30 -49.03
N HIS A 1026 -45.70 34.57 -47.95
CA HIS A 1026 -46.72 33.72 -47.33
C HIS A 1026 -46.66 33.77 -45.81
N THR A 1027 -47.82 33.73 -45.16
CA THR A 1027 -47.92 33.63 -43.70
C THR A 1027 -48.70 32.37 -43.33
N LEU A 1028 -48.12 31.47 -42.54
CA LEU A 1028 -48.74 30.22 -42.11
C LEU A 1028 -49.07 30.22 -40.61
N PHE A 1029 -50.27 29.75 -40.27
CA PHE A 1029 -50.74 29.52 -38.91
C PHE A 1029 -51.00 28.03 -38.69
N GLY A 1030 -50.63 27.47 -37.54
CA GLY A 1030 -50.78 26.03 -37.34
C GLY A 1030 -50.79 25.52 -35.91
N LEU A 1031 -51.03 24.21 -35.82
CA LEU A 1031 -50.99 23.43 -34.59
C LEU A 1031 -50.06 22.24 -34.80
N LYS A 1032 -49.15 22.00 -33.84
CA LYS A 1032 -48.26 20.84 -33.83
C LYS A 1032 -48.42 20.07 -32.53
N TYR A 1033 -48.46 18.75 -32.62
CA TYR A 1033 -48.50 17.82 -31.51
C TYR A 1033 -47.27 16.93 -31.56
N ARG A 1034 -46.50 16.87 -30.46
CA ARG A 1034 -45.36 15.96 -30.30
C ARG A 1034 -45.57 15.07 -29.08
N TYR A 1035 -45.51 13.77 -29.30
CA TYR A 1035 -45.35 12.78 -28.25
C TYR A 1035 -43.86 12.45 -28.09
N GLN A 1036 -43.41 12.29 -26.84
CA GLN A 1036 -42.07 11.81 -26.52
C GLN A 1036 -42.12 10.86 -25.32
N THR A 1037 -41.40 9.75 -25.38
CA THR A 1037 -41.24 8.87 -24.22
C THR A 1037 -40.45 9.54 -23.10
N ARG A 1038 -40.57 9.02 -21.88
CA ARG A 1038 -39.75 9.48 -20.74
C ARG A 1038 -38.25 9.51 -21.09
N GLU A 1039 -37.53 10.49 -20.56
CA GLU A 1039 -36.07 10.51 -20.57
C GLU A 1039 -35.55 9.32 -19.76
N ASN A 1040 -34.63 8.54 -20.33
CA ASN A 1040 -34.10 7.34 -19.72
C ASN A 1040 -32.68 7.08 -20.25
N THR A 1041 -31.73 6.77 -19.37
CA THR A 1041 -30.34 6.48 -19.75
C THR A 1041 -30.15 5.06 -20.29
N ALA A 1042 -30.98 4.10 -19.87
CA ALA A 1042 -30.90 2.70 -20.27
C ALA A 1042 -31.75 2.36 -21.52
N LYS A 1043 -32.70 3.22 -21.93
CA LYS A 1043 -33.60 2.97 -23.08
C LYS A 1043 -33.60 4.16 -24.04
N PRO A 1044 -33.62 3.94 -25.37
CA PRO A 1044 -33.75 5.01 -26.34
C PRO A 1044 -35.02 5.85 -26.11
N ILE A 1045 -34.90 7.17 -26.27
CA ILE A 1045 -36.00 8.11 -26.27
C ILE A 1045 -36.61 8.12 -27.68
N PHE A 1046 -37.88 7.77 -27.78
CA PHE A 1046 -38.66 7.88 -29.01
C PHE A 1046 -39.48 9.17 -29.00
N TYR A 1047 -39.59 9.83 -30.15
CA TYR A 1047 -40.59 10.88 -30.36
C TYR A 1047 -41.34 10.69 -31.69
N ALA A 1048 -42.58 11.15 -31.70
CA ALA A 1048 -43.41 11.30 -32.89
C ALA A 1048 -44.00 12.71 -32.92
N LEU A 1049 -44.03 13.32 -34.10
CA LEU A 1049 -44.52 14.67 -34.39
C LEU A 1049 -45.58 14.58 -35.48
N GLY A 1050 -46.70 15.27 -35.27
CA GLY A 1050 -47.69 15.57 -36.29
C GLY A 1050 -48.07 17.05 -36.23
N GLY A 1051 -48.36 17.69 -37.35
CA GLY A 1051 -48.72 19.09 -37.41
C GLY A 1051 -49.54 19.43 -38.64
N LEU A 1052 -50.35 20.48 -38.52
CA LEU A 1052 -51.12 21.08 -39.61
C LEU A 1052 -50.86 22.59 -39.59
N GLU A 1053 -50.59 23.16 -40.76
CA GLU A 1053 -50.37 24.58 -40.98
C GLU A 1053 -51.22 25.03 -42.17
N GLN A 1054 -51.85 26.19 -42.12
CA GLN A 1054 -52.62 26.79 -43.21
C GLN A 1054 -51.98 28.12 -43.59
N ASP A 1055 -51.81 28.37 -44.89
CA ASP A 1055 -51.30 29.66 -45.41
C ASP A 1055 -52.40 30.74 -45.53
N ASP A 1056 -51.99 31.93 -45.91
CA ASP A 1056 -52.80 33.13 -46.09
C ASP A 1056 -53.76 33.05 -47.31
N VAL A 1057 -53.55 32.08 -48.21
CA VAL A 1057 -54.41 31.78 -49.36
C VAL A 1057 -55.24 30.49 -49.19
N SER A 1058 -55.29 29.96 -47.97
CA SER A 1058 -56.07 28.79 -47.51
C SER A 1058 -55.57 27.39 -47.89
N ASN A 1059 -54.37 27.24 -48.48
CA ASN A 1059 -53.76 25.92 -48.68
C ASN A 1059 -53.38 25.30 -47.33
N THR A 1060 -53.53 23.98 -47.20
CA THR A 1060 -53.28 23.26 -45.94
C THR A 1060 -52.10 22.31 -46.08
N PHE A 1061 -51.07 22.56 -45.27
CA PHE A 1061 -49.84 21.79 -45.20
C PHE A 1061 -49.83 20.89 -43.97
N PHE A 1062 -49.14 19.76 -44.07
CA PHE A 1062 -48.92 18.86 -42.94
C PHE A 1062 -47.43 18.70 -42.63
N THR A 1063 -47.12 18.47 -41.37
CA THR A 1063 -45.79 18.04 -40.93
C THR A 1063 -45.92 16.69 -40.24
N PHE A 1064 -45.07 15.73 -40.57
CA PHE A 1064 -44.91 14.54 -39.74
C PHE A 1064 -43.44 14.25 -39.52
N GLY A 1065 -43.12 13.64 -38.39
CA GLY A 1065 -41.75 13.23 -38.11
C GLY A 1065 -41.69 12.22 -36.98
N ALA A 1066 -40.62 11.43 -36.97
CA ALA A 1066 -40.34 10.48 -35.92
C ALA A 1066 -38.84 10.36 -35.72
N GLY A 1067 -38.40 10.07 -34.50
CA GLY A 1067 -36.98 9.87 -34.24
C GLY A 1067 -36.69 9.14 -32.95
N LEU A 1068 -35.46 8.67 -32.88
CA LEU A 1068 -34.88 7.91 -31.79
C LEU A 1068 -33.58 8.61 -31.37
N SER A 1069 -33.38 8.80 -30.07
CA SER A 1069 -32.11 9.25 -29.52
C SER A 1069 -31.71 8.45 -28.29
N HIS A 1070 -30.42 8.23 -28.10
CA HIS A 1070 -29.88 7.52 -26.95
C HIS A 1070 -28.55 8.16 -26.54
N SER A 1071 -28.37 8.34 -25.24
CA SER A 1071 -27.17 8.91 -24.63
C SER A 1071 -26.66 7.98 -23.54
N ASN A 1072 -25.37 7.73 -23.54
CA ASN A 1072 -24.65 7.12 -22.43
C ASN A 1072 -23.53 8.08 -21.97
N GLU A 1073 -22.66 7.65 -21.06
CA GLU A 1073 -21.63 8.52 -20.46
C GLU A 1073 -20.56 9.02 -21.44
N ARG A 1074 -20.31 8.30 -22.54
CA ARG A 1074 -19.23 8.58 -23.49
C ARG A 1074 -19.70 9.01 -24.87
N SER A 1075 -20.97 8.76 -25.21
CA SER A 1075 -21.51 8.96 -26.55
C SER A 1075 -22.99 9.34 -26.58
N PHE A 1076 -23.36 10.11 -27.59
CA PHE A 1076 -24.73 10.45 -27.94
C PHE A 1076 -24.99 10.02 -29.39
N LYS A 1077 -26.14 9.37 -29.64
CA LYS A 1077 -26.59 9.00 -30.98
C LYS A 1077 -28.04 9.35 -31.19
N SER A 1078 -28.38 9.89 -32.34
CA SER A 1078 -29.77 10.11 -32.76
C SER A 1078 -29.97 9.85 -34.24
N VAL A 1079 -31.20 9.46 -34.59
CA VAL A 1079 -31.69 9.39 -35.95
C VAL A 1079 -33.12 9.93 -35.96
N GLY A 1080 -33.44 10.82 -36.89
CA GLY A 1080 -34.77 11.40 -37.02
C GLY A 1080 -35.13 11.65 -38.46
N TYR A 1081 -36.38 11.34 -38.82
CA TYR A 1081 -36.97 11.69 -40.09
C TYR A 1081 -38.05 12.75 -39.89
N THR A 1082 -38.04 13.81 -40.70
CA THR A 1082 -39.10 14.83 -40.73
C THR A 1082 -39.50 15.10 -42.17
N PHE A 1083 -40.80 15.18 -42.43
CA PHE A 1083 -41.41 15.59 -43.69
C PHE A 1083 -42.27 16.83 -43.45
N SER A 1084 -42.03 17.90 -44.21
CA SER A 1084 -42.60 19.24 -43.96
C SER A 1084 -42.65 20.06 -45.25
N PRO A 1085 -43.56 21.05 -45.39
CA PRO A 1085 -43.46 22.04 -46.45
C PRO A 1085 -42.08 22.74 -46.42
N VAL A 1086 -41.53 22.97 -47.62
CA VAL A 1086 -40.41 23.88 -47.85
C VAL A 1086 -40.88 25.31 -47.54
N LYS A 1087 -40.06 26.09 -46.84
CA LYS A 1087 -40.39 27.44 -46.39
C LYS A 1087 -39.79 28.51 -47.31
N THR A 1088 -40.12 28.43 -48.60
CA THR A 1088 -39.85 29.49 -49.58
C THR A 1088 -41.15 29.89 -50.27
N GLY A 1089 -41.23 31.14 -50.76
CA GLY A 1089 -42.38 31.63 -51.53
C GLY A 1089 -42.82 30.69 -52.66
N PRO A 1090 -41.94 30.38 -53.64
CA PRO A 1090 -42.26 29.51 -54.76
C PRO A 1090 -42.62 28.08 -54.36
N ALA A 1091 -42.06 27.56 -53.26
CA ALA A 1091 -42.35 26.20 -52.82
C ALA A 1091 -43.70 26.08 -52.11
N ILE A 1092 -44.09 27.06 -51.30
CA ILE A 1092 -45.41 27.09 -50.65
C ILE A 1092 -46.50 27.21 -51.74
N SER A 1093 -46.36 28.17 -52.66
CA SER A 1093 -47.26 28.33 -53.82
C SER A 1093 -47.34 27.12 -54.75
N ARG A 1094 -46.35 26.20 -54.72
CA ARG A 1094 -46.31 24.96 -55.52
C ARG A 1094 -46.58 23.68 -54.72
N GLU A 1095 -46.93 23.80 -53.44
CA GLU A 1095 -47.14 22.67 -52.52
C GLU A 1095 -45.93 21.71 -52.43
N ILE A 1096 -44.70 22.24 -52.42
CA ILE A 1096 -43.46 21.45 -52.39
C ILE A 1096 -43.05 21.16 -50.94
N TYR A 1097 -42.74 19.89 -50.68
CA TYR A 1097 -42.30 19.38 -49.39
C TYR A 1097 -40.86 18.87 -49.46
N TRP A 1098 -40.17 18.93 -48.32
CA TRP A 1098 -38.92 18.23 -48.08
C TRP A 1098 -39.14 17.09 -47.08
N GLY A 1099 -38.38 16.00 -47.24
CA GLY A 1099 -38.19 14.94 -46.28
C GLY A 1099 -36.71 14.80 -45.95
N GLN A 1100 -36.31 15.01 -44.69
CA GLN A 1100 -34.91 14.85 -44.26
C GLN A 1100 -34.78 13.73 -43.24
N LEU A 1101 -33.87 12.79 -43.50
CA LEU A 1101 -33.34 11.84 -42.53
C LEU A 1101 -32.01 12.38 -42.00
N ILE A 1102 -31.99 12.78 -40.73
CA ILE A 1102 -30.79 13.29 -40.05
C ILE A 1102 -30.30 12.22 -39.07
N GLY A 1103 -29.08 11.76 -39.28
CA GLY A 1103 -28.31 11.02 -38.28
C GLY A 1103 -27.33 11.93 -37.56
N TYR A 1104 -27.06 11.65 -36.29
CA TYR A 1104 -26.01 12.32 -35.52
C TYR A 1104 -25.36 11.34 -34.55
N TYR A 1105 -24.04 11.33 -34.49
CA TYR A 1105 -23.25 10.56 -33.54
C TYR A 1105 -22.13 11.44 -32.98
N GLU A 1106 -21.99 11.50 -31.66
CA GLU A 1106 -20.90 12.18 -30.96
C GLU A 1106 -20.28 11.21 -29.93
N THR A 1107 -18.96 11.24 -29.79
CA THR A 1107 -18.24 10.44 -28.79
C THR A 1107 -16.96 11.14 -28.30
N GLY A 1108 -16.58 10.87 -27.04
CA GLY A 1108 -15.36 11.39 -26.41
C GLY A 1108 -14.31 10.31 -26.12
N TYR A 1109 -13.03 10.63 -26.32
CA TYR A 1109 -11.88 9.77 -26.07
C TYR A 1109 -10.91 10.42 -25.09
N ALA A 1110 -10.46 9.66 -24.08
CA ALA A 1110 -9.44 10.05 -23.09
C ALA A 1110 -9.66 11.41 -22.38
N LYS A 1111 -10.90 11.93 -22.33
CA LYS A 1111 -11.28 13.31 -21.91
C LYS A 1111 -10.69 14.43 -22.81
N THR A 1112 -9.67 14.15 -23.61
CA THR A 1112 -8.94 15.11 -24.46
C THR A 1112 -9.55 15.30 -25.85
N PHE A 1113 -10.10 14.26 -26.48
CA PHE A 1113 -10.64 14.35 -27.84
C PHE A 1113 -12.16 14.14 -27.87
N GLN A 1114 -12.85 14.85 -28.76
CA GLN A 1114 -14.28 14.70 -29.03
C GLN A 1114 -14.51 14.68 -30.54
N THR A 1115 -15.24 13.69 -31.05
CA THR A 1115 -15.60 13.58 -32.48
C THR A 1115 -17.11 13.60 -32.67
N SER A 1116 -17.57 14.17 -33.77
CA SER A 1116 -18.99 14.15 -34.16
C SER A 1116 -19.16 13.93 -35.65
N PHE A 1117 -20.13 13.09 -36.03
CA PHE A 1117 -20.51 12.77 -37.40
C PHE A 1117 -22.00 12.99 -37.59
N SER A 1118 -22.39 13.69 -38.66
CA SER A 1118 -23.78 14.04 -38.96
C SER A 1118 -24.08 13.80 -40.44
N PRO A 1119 -24.54 12.60 -40.83
CA PRO A 1119 -25.11 12.35 -42.15
C PRO A 1119 -26.54 12.92 -42.26
N VAL A 1120 -26.86 13.54 -43.39
CA VAL A 1120 -28.21 14.03 -43.72
C VAL A 1120 -28.57 13.56 -45.12
N LEU A 1121 -29.75 12.96 -45.28
CA LEU A 1121 -30.35 12.65 -46.57
C LEU A 1121 -31.61 13.50 -46.75
N SER A 1122 -31.62 14.40 -47.73
CA SER A 1122 -32.76 15.25 -48.10
C SER A 1122 -33.43 14.70 -49.36
N HIS A 1123 -34.76 14.71 -49.40
CA HIS A 1123 -35.54 14.49 -50.61
C HIS A 1123 -36.67 15.52 -50.75
N TYR A 1124 -37.07 15.82 -51.98
CA TYR A 1124 -38.11 16.79 -52.27
C TYR A 1124 -39.22 16.17 -53.13
N THR A 1125 -40.45 16.67 -53.02
CA THR A 1125 -41.60 16.16 -53.83
C THR A 1125 -41.46 16.41 -55.34
N THR A 1126 -40.48 17.20 -55.77
CA THR A 1126 -40.07 17.37 -57.17
C THR A 1126 -39.26 16.19 -57.72
N GLY A 1127 -38.74 15.30 -56.85
CA GLY A 1127 -37.83 14.20 -57.20
C GLY A 1127 -36.34 14.51 -56.95
N ALA A 1128 -36.01 15.70 -56.46
CA ALA A 1128 -34.65 16.05 -56.06
C ALA A 1128 -34.22 15.29 -54.78
N LEU A 1129 -32.96 14.90 -54.72
CA LEU A 1129 -32.31 14.11 -53.69
C LEU A 1129 -30.92 14.69 -53.41
N GLU A 1130 -30.57 14.85 -52.13
CA GLU A 1130 -29.23 15.22 -51.67
C GLU A 1130 -28.80 14.26 -50.55
N GLY A 1131 -27.55 13.80 -50.59
CA GLY A 1131 -26.88 13.20 -49.45
C GLY A 1131 -25.71 14.07 -49.02
N SER A 1132 -25.60 14.36 -47.73
CA SER A 1132 -24.47 15.08 -47.15
C SER A 1132 -23.95 14.43 -45.86
N LEU A 1133 -22.69 14.71 -45.53
CA LEU A 1133 -22.00 14.23 -44.33
C LEU A 1133 -21.11 15.34 -43.78
N THR A 1134 -21.33 15.71 -42.52
CA THR A 1134 -20.41 16.57 -41.74
C THR A 1134 -19.63 15.74 -40.74
N GLY A 1135 -18.31 15.89 -40.70
CA GLY A 1135 -17.43 15.34 -39.66
C GLY A 1135 -16.70 16.47 -38.92
N LYS A 1136 -16.62 16.39 -37.58
CA LYS A 1136 -15.83 17.31 -36.75
C LYS A 1136 -14.95 16.57 -35.75
N LEU A 1137 -13.76 17.11 -35.50
CA LEU A 1137 -12.81 16.69 -34.47
C LEU A 1137 -12.47 17.89 -33.59
N PHE A 1138 -12.63 17.75 -32.29
CA PHE A 1138 -12.29 18.74 -31.27
C PHE A 1138 -11.15 18.22 -30.39
N TYR A 1139 -10.14 19.05 -30.17
CA TYR A 1139 -9.15 18.88 -29.10
C TYR A 1139 -9.58 19.73 -27.91
N ASN A 1140 -9.82 19.12 -26.75
CA ASN A 1140 -10.25 19.79 -25.53
C ASN A 1140 -9.05 20.01 -24.60
N ALA A 1141 -8.46 21.21 -24.63
CA ALA A 1141 -7.37 21.55 -23.72
C ALA A 1141 -7.87 21.60 -22.26
N LYS A 1142 -7.14 20.93 -21.34
CA LYS A 1142 -7.41 21.00 -19.89
C LYS A 1142 -7.29 22.46 -19.40
N LYS A 1143 -8.33 22.98 -18.74
CA LYS A 1143 -8.25 24.10 -17.79
C LYS A 1143 -9.42 24.04 -16.80
N GLY A 1144 -9.17 24.50 -15.57
CA GLY A 1144 -10.15 24.52 -14.48
C GLY A 1144 -11.21 25.63 -14.62
N THR A 1145 -11.95 25.87 -13.53
CA THR A 1145 -12.96 26.94 -13.35
C THR A 1145 -14.20 26.96 -14.27
N GLY A 1146 -14.43 25.89 -15.04
CA GLY A 1146 -15.70 25.68 -15.77
C GLY A 1146 -15.79 26.33 -17.14
N SER A 1147 -14.65 26.77 -17.70
CA SER A 1147 -14.49 27.27 -19.06
C SER A 1147 -13.44 26.41 -19.80
N ARG A 1148 -13.71 26.01 -21.05
CA ARG A 1148 -12.76 25.32 -21.93
C ARG A 1148 -12.63 26.04 -23.27
N PHE A 1149 -11.44 25.94 -23.86
CA PHE A 1149 -11.19 26.29 -25.25
C PHE A 1149 -10.81 25.02 -26.00
N SER A 1150 -11.45 24.80 -27.14
CA SER A 1150 -11.32 23.59 -27.94
C SER A 1150 -11.05 23.94 -29.40
N PRO A 1151 -9.78 23.91 -29.86
CA PRO A 1151 -9.47 23.91 -31.29
C PRO A 1151 -10.20 22.77 -32.00
N PHE A 1152 -10.68 23.02 -33.21
CA PHE A 1152 -11.42 22.03 -33.99
C PHE A 1152 -11.08 22.04 -35.46
N ALA A 1153 -11.21 20.87 -36.09
CA ALA A 1153 -11.22 20.67 -37.52
C ALA A 1153 -12.59 20.13 -37.96
N GLU A 1154 -13.05 20.52 -39.14
CA GLU A 1154 -14.34 20.12 -39.69
C GLU A 1154 -14.27 19.98 -41.21
N ALA A 1155 -14.95 18.94 -41.70
CA ALA A 1155 -15.10 18.66 -43.12
C ALA A 1155 -16.56 18.33 -43.44
N PHE A 1156 -17.00 18.73 -44.61
CA PHE A 1156 -18.33 18.51 -45.16
C PHE A 1156 -18.22 18.03 -46.60
N VAL A 1157 -19.06 17.08 -46.97
CA VAL A 1157 -19.26 16.66 -48.35
C VAL A 1157 -20.75 16.49 -48.63
N SER A 1158 -21.23 16.91 -49.80
CA SER A 1158 -22.55 16.58 -50.32
C SER A 1158 -22.54 16.26 -51.81
N GLY A 1159 -23.55 15.51 -52.24
CA GLY A 1159 -23.86 15.26 -53.65
C GLY A 1159 -25.36 15.10 -53.84
N SER A 1160 -25.86 15.50 -55.01
CA SER A 1160 -27.29 15.54 -55.34
C SER A 1160 -27.55 15.09 -56.78
N ASN A 1161 -28.82 14.92 -57.14
CA ASN A 1161 -29.26 14.64 -58.51
C ASN A 1161 -29.86 15.86 -59.23
N ASP A 1162 -29.80 17.05 -58.61
CA ASP A 1162 -30.39 18.31 -59.06
C ASP A 1162 -29.53 19.49 -58.55
N ASN A 1163 -29.60 20.64 -59.21
CA ASN A 1163 -28.75 21.80 -58.93
C ASN A 1163 -29.54 23.11 -59.09
N GLN A 1164 -29.98 23.68 -57.97
CA GLN A 1164 -30.77 24.92 -57.87
C GLN A 1164 -30.02 25.95 -57.00
N PRO A 1165 -28.97 26.60 -57.54
CA PRO A 1165 -28.14 27.54 -56.78
C PRO A 1165 -28.85 28.85 -56.42
N ASP A 1166 -29.97 29.17 -57.07
CA ASP A 1166 -30.77 30.38 -56.85
C ASP A 1166 -31.89 30.23 -55.79
N GLY A 1167 -32.04 29.03 -55.23
CA GLY A 1167 -33.05 28.73 -54.21
C GLY A 1167 -34.48 28.60 -54.75
N ASN A 1168 -34.72 28.60 -56.06
CA ASN A 1168 -36.06 28.47 -56.64
C ASN A 1168 -36.33 27.07 -57.21
N PRO A 1169 -37.28 26.28 -56.67
CA PRO A 1169 -38.13 26.57 -55.51
C PRO A 1169 -37.48 26.27 -54.16
N PHE A 1170 -36.33 25.57 -54.14
CA PHE A 1170 -35.51 25.35 -52.95
C PHE A 1170 -34.05 25.32 -53.37
N TRP A 1171 -33.14 25.48 -52.41
CA TRP A 1171 -31.71 25.39 -52.68
C TRP A 1171 -31.19 23.95 -52.58
N ILE A 1172 -30.40 23.55 -53.57
CA ILE A 1172 -29.67 22.28 -53.65
C ILE A 1172 -28.46 22.50 -54.59
N ILE A 1173 -27.31 21.89 -54.32
CA ILE A 1173 -26.10 22.01 -55.16
C ILE A 1173 -25.56 20.63 -55.50
N ASP A 1174 -25.25 20.42 -56.78
CA ASP A 1174 -24.51 19.24 -57.22
C ASP A 1174 -23.05 19.32 -56.76
N SER A 1175 -22.63 18.32 -55.99
CA SER A 1175 -21.24 18.00 -55.63
C SER A 1175 -20.46 19.14 -54.95
N ARG A 1176 -20.59 19.23 -53.61
CA ARG A 1176 -19.91 20.25 -52.79
C ARG A 1176 -19.02 19.62 -51.72
N PHE A 1177 -17.83 20.20 -51.52
CA PHE A 1177 -16.95 19.89 -50.40
C PHE A 1177 -16.50 21.19 -49.72
N TYR A 1178 -16.53 21.23 -48.39
CA TYR A 1178 -15.80 22.25 -47.64
C TYR A 1178 -15.00 21.65 -46.49
N GLY A 1179 -13.86 22.27 -46.17
CA GLY A 1179 -12.95 21.80 -45.13
C GLY A 1179 -12.24 22.97 -44.47
N GLY A 1180 -12.02 22.88 -43.16
CA GLY A 1180 -11.41 23.96 -42.39
C GLY A 1180 -11.31 23.68 -40.90
N GLY A 1181 -11.12 24.74 -40.13
CA GLY A 1181 -10.94 24.64 -38.69
C GLY A 1181 -11.14 25.96 -37.97
N GLY A 1182 -11.08 25.90 -36.65
CA GLY A 1182 -11.40 27.05 -35.81
C GLY A 1182 -11.17 26.80 -34.32
N LEU A 1183 -11.73 27.71 -33.53
CA LEU A 1183 -11.69 27.66 -32.07
C LEU A 1183 -13.11 27.71 -31.50
N ALA A 1184 -13.44 26.75 -30.65
CA ALA A 1184 -14.64 26.78 -29.83
C ALA A 1184 -14.28 27.23 -28.41
N TRP A 1185 -15.06 28.15 -27.84
CA TRP A 1185 -15.11 28.41 -26.41
C TRP A 1185 -16.36 27.73 -25.83
N THR A 1186 -16.26 27.12 -24.66
CA THR A 1186 -17.42 26.55 -23.96
C THR A 1186 -17.33 26.84 -22.46
N TYR A 1187 -18.36 27.46 -21.91
CA TYR A 1187 -18.57 27.68 -20.49
C TYR A 1187 -19.73 26.80 -19.98
N GLY A 1188 -19.54 26.17 -18.83
CA GLY A 1188 -20.53 25.29 -18.20
C GLY A 1188 -20.71 23.94 -18.93
N ARG A 1189 -21.65 23.14 -18.44
CA ARG A 1189 -22.09 21.90 -19.11
C ARG A 1189 -23.45 22.11 -19.74
N ASP A 1190 -23.61 21.69 -20.98
CA ASP A 1190 -24.93 21.54 -21.60
C ASP A 1190 -25.80 20.64 -20.69
N GLN A 1191 -27.11 20.85 -20.69
CA GLN A 1191 -28.10 20.18 -19.81
C GLN A 1191 -28.02 20.53 -18.29
N SER A 1192 -27.01 21.24 -17.80
CA SER A 1192 -26.83 21.46 -16.34
C SER A 1192 -27.90 22.30 -15.62
N ARG A 1193 -28.86 22.89 -16.35
CA ARG A 1193 -29.86 23.87 -15.83
C ARG A 1193 -29.20 25.01 -15.03
N LYS A 1194 -27.96 25.35 -15.40
CA LYS A 1194 -27.15 26.48 -14.94
C LYS A 1194 -26.76 27.32 -16.18
N LEU A 1195 -25.87 28.29 -16.02
CA LEU A 1195 -25.29 29.03 -17.15
C LEU A 1195 -24.44 28.08 -18.02
N TYR A 1196 -24.77 28.03 -19.29
CA TYR A 1196 -24.05 27.34 -20.36
C TYR A 1196 -23.94 28.29 -21.56
N ALA A 1197 -22.77 28.35 -22.17
CA ALA A 1197 -22.54 29.07 -23.42
C ALA A 1197 -21.44 28.37 -24.21
N ARG A 1198 -21.62 28.21 -25.52
CA ARG A 1198 -20.59 27.77 -26.44
C ARG A 1198 -20.61 28.67 -27.66
N LEU A 1199 -19.43 29.10 -28.09
CA LEU A 1199 -19.20 29.99 -29.23
C LEU A 1199 -18.14 29.36 -30.11
N GLU A 1200 -18.36 29.27 -31.42
CA GLU A 1200 -17.40 28.70 -32.37
C GLU A 1200 -17.09 29.72 -33.47
N ALA A 1201 -15.81 29.98 -33.72
CA ALA A 1201 -15.35 30.77 -34.84
C ALA A 1201 -14.41 29.91 -35.70
N GLY A 1202 -14.64 29.84 -37.01
CA GLY A 1202 -13.82 29.04 -37.93
C GLY A 1202 -13.73 29.62 -39.34
N ALA A 1203 -12.68 29.19 -40.05
CA ALA A 1203 -12.41 29.54 -41.43
C ALA A 1203 -12.35 28.27 -42.29
N PHE A 1204 -12.96 28.34 -43.48
CA PHE A 1204 -13.22 27.18 -44.32
C PHE A 1204 -12.93 27.48 -45.79
N TYR A 1205 -12.32 26.51 -46.47
CA TYR A 1205 -12.25 26.44 -47.92
C TYR A 1205 -13.45 25.64 -48.44
N ASP A 1206 -14.11 26.10 -49.51
CA ASP A 1206 -15.33 25.52 -50.09
C ASP A 1206 -15.22 25.44 -51.62
N THR A 1207 -15.45 24.28 -52.21
CA THR A 1207 -15.42 24.09 -53.67
C THR A 1207 -16.51 24.86 -54.42
N TYR A 1208 -17.57 25.29 -53.73
CA TYR A 1208 -18.65 26.09 -54.30
C TYR A 1208 -18.48 27.60 -54.09
N THR A 1209 -17.78 28.05 -53.03
CA THR A 1209 -17.75 29.48 -52.64
C THR A 1209 -16.36 30.02 -52.27
N ASP A 1210 -15.29 29.36 -52.74
CA ASP A 1210 -13.88 29.61 -52.43
C ASP A 1210 -13.53 29.55 -50.94
N ASN A 1211 -13.79 30.61 -50.17
CA ASN A 1211 -13.50 30.68 -48.73
C ASN A 1211 -14.59 31.42 -47.97
N PHE A 1212 -14.92 30.96 -46.77
CA PHE A 1212 -15.87 31.64 -45.88
C PHE A 1212 -15.44 31.58 -44.40
N LEU A 1213 -15.87 32.59 -43.64
CA LEU A 1213 -15.80 32.58 -42.18
C LEU A 1213 -17.19 32.22 -41.62
N ARG A 1214 -17.22 31.41 -40.56
CA ARG A 1214 -18.43 31.08 -39.81
C ARG A 1214 -18.26 31.42 -38.34
N PHE A 1215 -19.26 32.08 -37.77
CA PHE A 1215 -19.41 32.31 -36.35
C PHE A 1215 -20.75 31.75 -35.87
N THR A 1216 -20.72 30.78 -34.96
CA THR A 1216 -21.92 30.18 -34.35
C THR A 1216 -21.87 30.31 -32.84
N GLY A 1217 -23.03 30.25 -32.21
CA GLY A 1217 -23.11 30.19 -30.76
C GLY A 1217 -24.41 29.60 -30.26
N ASN A 1218 -24.35 28.92 -29.13
CA ASN A 1218 -25.49 28.36 -28.41
C ASN A 1218 -25.34 28.62 -26.91
N PHE A 1219 -26.40 29.10 -26.25
CA PHE A 1219 -26.38 29.44 -24.83
C PHE A 1219 -27.68 29.08 -24.12
N SER A 1220 -27.59 28.86 -22.82
CA SER A 1220 -28.71 28.55 -21.94
C SER A 1220 -28.43 29.09 -20.53
N PHE A 1221 -29.38 29.78 -19.91
CA PHE A 1221 -29.20 30.26 -18.53
C PHE A 1221 -30.52 30.41 -17.75
N PRO A 1222 -30.50 30.19 -16.42
CA PRO A 1222 -31.64 30.46 -15.55
C PRO A 1222 -31.85 31.97 -15.38
N VAL A 1223 -33.03 32.46 -15.75
CA VAL A 1223 -33.51 33.80 -15.35
C VAL A 1223 -34.14 33.76 -13.96
N LYS A 1224 -34.76 32.63 -13.61
CA LYS A 1224 -35.24 32.27 -12.28
C LYS A 1224 -35.01 30.77 -12.08
N LYS A 1225 -35.04 30.28 -10.82
CA LYS A 1225 -34.81 28.86 -10.50
C LYS A 1225 -35.61 27.86 -11.35
N PHE A 1226 -36.77 28.23 -11.90
CA PHE A 1226 -37.58 27.35 -12.76
C PHE A 1226 -37.94 27.99 -14.12
N THR A 1227 -37.18 29.01 -14.55
CA THR A 1227 -37.36 29.71 -15.83
C THR A 1227 -36.01 29.88 -16.52
N TYR A 1228 -35.89 29.37 -17.73
CA TYR A 1228 -34.66 29.34 -18.51
C TYR A 1228 -34.83 30.07 -19.82
N ILE A 1229 -33.80 30.78 -20.25
CA ILE A 1229 -33.63 31.26 -21.62
C ILE A 1229 -32.65 30.32 -22.32
N THR A 1230 -32.92 30.02 -23.59
CA THR A 1230 -32.02 29.36 -24.54
C THR A 1230 -31.86 30.24 -25.76
N GLY A 1231 -30.69 30.26 -26.39
CA GLY A 1231 -30.50 30.92 -27.67
C GLY A 1231 -29.46 30.22 -28.53
N GLN A 1232 -29.58 30.39 -29.83
CA GLN A 1232 -28.64 29.91 -30.83
C GLN A 1232 -28.50 30.97 -31.94
N PHE A 1233 -27.32 31.17 -32.50
CA PHE A 1233 -27.13 31.95 -33.70
C PHE A 1233 -26.12 31.30 -34.64
N GLU A 1234 -26.22 31.66 -35.91
CA GLU A 1234 -25.25 31.33 -36.95
C GLU A 1234 -25.06 32.53 -37.90
N PHE A 1235 -23.80 32.80 -38.23
CA PHE A 1235 -23.39 33.88 -39.10
C PHE A 1235 -22.27 33.43 -40.05
N PHE A 1236 -22.41 33.75 -41.32
CA PHE A 1236 -21.49 33.41 -42.40
C PHE A 1236 -21.10 34.68 -43.16
N ASN A 1237 -19.80 34.89 -43.38
CA ASN A 1237 -19.26 36.05 -44.10
C ASN A 1237 -18.99 35.71 -45.58
N GLN A 1238 -20.03 35.47 -46.36
CA GLN A 1238 -19.94 35.24 -47.81
C GLN A 1238 -21.24 35.67 -48.54
N ALA A 1239 -21.27 35.58 -49.87
CA ALA A 1239 -22.33 36.18 -50.71
C ALA A 1239 -23.18 35.21 -51.57
N LEU A 1240 -22.96 33.89 -51.48
CA LEU A 1240 -23.77 32.86 -52.15
C LEU A 1240 -24.79 32.26 -51.15
N TYR A 1241 -25.54 31.21 -51.47
CA TYR A 1241 -26.61 30.74 -50.57
C TYR A 1241 -26.11 30.19 -49.23
N TYR A 1242 -26.15 31.03 -48.20
CA TYR A 1242 -26.01 30.67 -46.79
C TYR A 1242 -27.05 31.44 -45.98
N SER A 1243 -27.54 30.78 -44.94
CA SER A 1243 -28.53 31.32 -44.03
C SER A 1243 -27.85 31.94 -42.80
N ASN A 1244 -28.10 33.22 -42.55
CA ASN A 1244 -27.75 33.89 -41.30
C ASN A 1244 -28.97 33.90 -40.39
N GLY A 1245 -28.85 33.49 -39.13
CA GLY A 1245 -30.03 33.28 -38.29
C GLY A 1245 -29.80 33.33 -36.80
N PHE A 1246 -30.90 33.60 -36.08
CA PHE A 1246 -30.97 33.59 -34.62
C PHE A 1246 -32.24 32.88 -34.15
N LYS A 1247 -32.09 32.07 -33.10
CA LYS A 1247 -33.16 31.35 -32.42
C LYS A 1247 -33.13 31.73 -30.94
N PHE A 1248 -34.30 32.02 -30.38
CA PHE A 1248 -34.49 32.33 -28.96
C PHE A 1248 -35.61 31.48 -28.39
N GLY A 1249 -35.42 30.99 -27.17
CA GLY A 1249 -36.42 30.22 -26.44
C GLY A 1249 -36.49 30.64 -24.98
N ILE A 1250 -37.69 30.61 -24.41
CA ILE A 1250 -37.91 30.75 -22.97
C ILE A 1250 -38.82 29.62 -22.47
N LYS A 1251 -38.42 28.95 -21.38
CA LYS A 1251 -39.13 27.80 -20.82
C LYS A 1251 -39.34 27.94 -19.31
N HIS A 1252 -40.56 27.69 -18.85
CA HIS A 1252 -40.93 27.72 -17.41
C HIS A 1252 -41.57 26.40 -16.96
N TYR A 1253 -41.08 25.84 -15.85
CA TYR A 1253 -41.64 24.63 -15.21
C TYR A 1253 -42.61 25.03 -14.09
N PHE A 1254 -43.86 24.58 -14.14
CA PHE A 1254 -44.88 24.96 -13.16
C PHE A 1254 -44.65 24.34 -11.77
N ARG A 1255 -45.29 24.88 -10.72
CA ARG A 1255 -45.32 24.26 -9.37
C ARG A 1255 -46.33 23.12 -9.35
N ARG A 1256 -46.02 22.03 -8.63
CA ARG A 1256 -46.97 20.94 -8.32
C ARG A 1256 -48.02 21.49 -7.35
N ARG A 1257 -49.30 21.18 -7.56
CA ARG A 1257 -50.42 21.57 -6.66
C ARG A 1257 -51.01 20.41 -5.85
N LYS A 1258 -50.69 19.16 -6.21
CA LYS A 1258 -51.08 17.94 -5.49
C LYS A 1258 -49.88 17.38 -4.71
N GLN A 1259 -50.12 16.58 -3.69
CA GLN A 1259 -49.09 15.79 -3.00
C GLN A 1259 -48.34 14.86 -3.99
N TYR A 1260 -47.22 14.31 -3.52
CA TYR A 1260 -46.54 13.25 -4.25
C TYR A 1260 -47.35 11.97 -4.20
N ALA A 1261 -47.50 11.31 -5.35
CA ALA A 1261 -48.07 9.98 -5.44
C ALA A 1261 -46.92 8.97 -5.54
N TYR A 1262 -47.00 7.92 -4.74
CA TYR A 1262 -46.05 6.80 -4.65
C TYR A 1262 -46.86 5.49 -4.67
N LYS A 1263 -46.24 4.34 -4.97
CA LYS A 1263 -46.93 3.05 -4.88
C LYS A 1263 -47.18 2.67 -3.41
N PRO A 1264 -48.37 2.17 -3.00
CA PRO A 1264 -48.60 1.67 -1.64
C PRO A 1264 -47.57 0.61 -1.22
N ARG A 1265 -47.26 0.54 0.09
CA ARG A 1265 -46.39 -0.49 0.68
C ARG A 1265 -47.21 -1.38 1.62
N GLU A 1266 -47.03 -2.70 1.56
CA GLU A 1266 -47.84 -3.65 2.37
C GLU A 1266 -47.56 -3.53 3.87
N TYR A 1267 -46.33 -3.15 4.24
CA TYR A 1267 -45.92 -2.93 5.63
C TYR A 1267 -46.30 -1.53 6.19
N GLU A 1268 -46.95 -0.67 5.40
CA GLU A 1268 -47.30 0.70 5.81
C GLU A 1268 -48.18 0.71 7.07
N GLU A 1269 -49.15 -0.21 7.16
CA GLU A 1269 -50.04 -0.36 8.32
C GLU A 1269 -49.37 -0.94 9.58
N TRP A 1270 -48.17 -1.52 9.46
CA TRP A 1270 -47.45 -2.13 10.60
C TRP A 1270 -46.58 -1.12 11.35
N TYR A 1271 -46.25 -0.01 10.69
CA TYR A 1271 -45.36 1.03 11.18
C TYR A 1271 -46.05 2.37 11.42
N ASP A 1272 -47.33 2.54 11.08
CA ASP A 1272 -48.16 3.63 11.60
C ASP A 1272 -48.46 3.36 13.11
#